data_AF-A0A355GNY9-F1
#
_entry.id   AF-A0A355GNY9-F1
#
_cell.length_a   1.000
_cell.length_b   1.000
_cell.length_c   1.000
_cell.angle_alpha   90.00
_cell.angle_beta   90.00
_cell.angle_gamma   90.00
#
_symmetry.space_group_name_H-M   'P 1'
#
loop_
_entity.id
_entity.type
_entity.pdbx_description
1 polymer ?
#
loop_
_entity_poly.entity_id
_entity_poly.type
_entity_poly.pdbx_seq_one_letter_code
_entity_poly.pdbx_strand_id
1 'polypeptide(L)'
;DVYPTTLMGALAHLRQTFLDTQHYEQHWGLYEEQSAFVKRPPSDPAYAELQEILHGKKTPVFTADSRDEILRTLDFCAEFNLKPVIYGGEEAYQCLDRLKKESSGLIIRLNIPEKPEVKEEKDEKKLTTKFADPVRVQQEKLHIWKEKIQGLSDLAESGLPVAVSSESMKKHVEDLLPQLRVAVKEGFSADQALRFLTVDAASLLGMKGRLGTIEAGKLAHLTVMSGPWNEEDTKVRYLLVDGLKLDFEEKKKEDKADKPESGAKKKADPESVDLAGDWGVEIQSDQGKVIGQLQLAQDKTSLRGTFSSEKGDGKVTSGKIEKAQFEFTVAIGAGEHSIELQFKGELGKEQKPDSLSGKLKSAFGTETQWSAVRKVKTAAPVVENPIQLSLEGMDDGDDLLTESDSKILVAEKPVLKNENRPSLHQFNTELKADRISQAAETGGNLLLKNGTVITVTGETMPLTSVLVQNGKIVAIGGDLKVPEKTTAIDVTGLYVMPGIIDTHSHIMITDGINEHSQSIVPEVRVRDVVNTADPSEYRALAGGVTAARLFHGSANVIGGQDAVVKLKHGKSAREHILHDAPQGVKFALGENVKYRTSRFPNTRMGVEATLQRAFLEAIDYRRQWQEYEKLRKNEPDTKKLPPRRDLRLEALADIVNHEKFIHSHCYRADEILMLLRVASNMGIRVWSLQHVLEGYKIAPEILAHGASCSTFSDWWAYKIEAFDAVPYNAALLNEAGINTVIKSDDWELIRHLYLEAAKTVRYGNMSFNEALRTITINPAKELGLDRQMGSIEIGKDGDFAVFSGHPLNAFSRCEMTIIEGEIYFDRKHQPTAMTESAERRSAVPQVSIAARPDAKLELPTAELTEYAITGATLHPVDRGDISKGTIIVKNNKISYAGPAKTLPAEMTVIDAAGLHIYPGMIDSGSTLGLTEIDKVRETRDYAERGDLQPDLRTGVAINPDSELFPVARAGGITTVLVCPQSGLISGQASLVQTAGWTAPEMVMELEAGLHIDWSTKQERQDELKDFFKQARLYQKLRQQTKENGTREPVTDPRYEALIPYLQRNKPVFIEANSREAIAGALLFAEEEKLRIVITGGADAWKLAQELKQRKVPVIIGPVMQKPQNDYDPFDAPYANPGNLYDAGVTFCIRSNSAWNSRNTPFEAAMAVAYGLPEQAALRAVTLSATEILGIDNQVGSLTEGKLANLIIADGSPLQHTSHIKAVCVGGKLMPPESKQTRLYERYRGRLRKMNESQGDKLPVPIPLETQKAEPAKKPANTR
;
A
#
# COMPACT_ATOMS: atom_id res chain seq x y z
N ASP A 1 -1.89 24.84 -6.63
CA ASP A 1 -2.28 23.64 -7.41
C ASP A 1 -3.24 24.05 -8.52
N VAL A 2 -2.92 23.69 -9.76
CA VAL A 2 -3.78 23.96 -10.93
C VAL A 2 -4.70 22.75 -11.12
N TYR A 3 -6.01 22.97 -11.26
CA TYR A 3 -6.96 21.89 -11.60
C TYR A 3 -6.89 21.60 -13.11
N PRO A 4 -6.92 20.33 -13.55
CA PRO A 4 -7.02 19.10 -12.75
C PRO A 4 -5.65 18.52 -12.35
N THR A 5 -5.62 17.63 -11.35
CA THR A 5 -4.41 16.94 -10.86
C THR A 5 -4.46 15.41 -11.00
N THR A 6 -5.61 14.86 -11.41
CA THR A 6 -5.86 13.43 -11.55
C THR A 6 -6.48 13.12 -12.92
N LEU A 7 -6.42 11.85 -13.35
CA LEU A 7 -7.05 11.42 -14.60
C LEU A 7 -8.58 11.62 -14.59
N MET A 8 -9.25 11.33 -13.46
CA MET A 8 -10.70 11.56 -13.33
C MET A 8 -11.05 13.05 -13.43
N GLY A 9 -10.20 13.92 -12.88
CA GLY A 9 -10.31 15.38 -13.02
C GLY A 9 -10.10 15.83 -14.46
N ALA A 10 -9.09 15.26 -15.15
CA ALA A 10 -8.83 15.53 -16.57
C ALA A 10 -10.02 15.15 -17.46
N LEU A 11 -10.63 13.98 -17.23
CA LEU A 11 -11.81 13.53 -17.97
C LEU A 11 -13.04 14.40 -17.68
N ALA A 12 -13.27 14.77 -16.42
CA ALA A 12 -14.36 15.68 -16.07
C ALA A 12 -14.18 17.07 -16.69
N HIS A 13 -12.97 17.61 -16.64
CA HIS A 13 -12.64 18.88 -17.28
C HIS A 13 -12.84 18.82 -18.79
N LEU A 14 -12.32 17.78 -19.44
CA LEU A 14 -12.48 17.60 -20.88
C LEU A 14 -13.96 17.48 -21.27
N ARG A 15 -14.75 16.70 -20.53
CA ARG A 15 -16.19 16.56 -20.74
C ARG A 15 -16.93 17.89 -20.60
N GLN A 16 -16.59 18.70 -19.59
CA GLN A 16 -17.15 20.03 -19.41
C GLN A 16 -16.78 20.94 -20.60
N THR A 17 -15.54 20.89 -21.08
CA THR A 17 -15.09 21.71 -22.22
C THR A 17 -15.85 21.39 -23.51
N PHE A 18 -16.15 20.11 -23.79
CA PHE A 18 -16.97 19.75 -24.96
C PHE A 18 -18.44 20.18 -24.80
N LEU A 19 -19.02 20.09 -23.60
CA LEU A 19 -20.35 20.63 -23.33
C LEU A 19 -20.41 22.15 -23.49
N ASP A 20 -19.38 22.85 -23.03
CA ASP A 20 -19.24 24.30 -23.19
C ASP A 20 -19.08 24.68 -24.68
N THR A 21 -18.39 23.85 -25.46
CA THR A 21 -18.25 24.03 -26.91
C THR A 21 -19.60 23.92 -27.64
N GLN A 22 -20.44 22.94 -27.28
CA GLN A 22 -21.79 22.79 -27.82
C GLN A 22 -22.69 23.98 -27.42
N HIS A 23 -22.60 24.45 -26.18
CA HIS A 23 -23.32 25.64 -25.73
C HIS A 23 -22.88 26.91 -26.45
N TYR A 24 -21.57 27.07 -26.64
CA TYR A 24 -20.94 28.15 -27.39
C TYR A 24 -21.44 28.20 -28.84
N GLU A 25 -21.56 27.05 -29.50
CA GLU A 25 -22.13 26.94 -30.84
C GLU A 25 -23.60 27.40 -30.88
N GLN A 26 -24.43 26.91 -29.96
CA GLN A 26 -25.85 27.30 -29.87
C GLN A 26 -26.00 28.81 -29.64
N HIS A 27 -25.11 29.40 -28.83
CA HIS A 27 -25.13 30.83 -28.53
C HIS A 27 -24.78 31.68 -29.76
N TRP A 28 -23.77 31.28 -30.53
CA TRP A 28 -23.45 31.94 -31.81
C TRP A 28 -24.58 31.79 -32.83
N GLY A 29 -25.16 30.60 -32.98
CA GLY A 29 -26.29 30.38 -33.89
C GLY A 29 -27.49 31.28 -33.57
N LEU A 30 -27.87 31.41 -32.29
CA LEU A 30 -28.96 32.31 -31.89
C LEU A 30 -28.65 33.80 -32.11
N TYR A 31 -27.39 34.21 -31.90
CA TYR A 31 -26.97 35.59 -32.15
C TYR A 31 -26.98 35.93 -33.64
N GLU A 32 -26.54 35.00 -34.50
CA GLU A 32 -26.50 35.17 -35.96
C GLU A 32 -27.90 35.19 -36.59
N GLU A 33 -28.82 34.39 -36.08
CA GLU A 33 -30.21 34.34 -36.59
C GLU A 33 -31.01 35.63 -36.33
N GLN A 34 -30.55 36.52 -35.44
CA GLN A 34 -31.22 37.77 -35.02
C GLN A 34 -32.67 37.59 -34.50
N SER A 35 -33.09 36.34 -34.26
CA SER A 35 -34.45 35.94 -33.89
C SER A 35 -34.73 36.05 -32.39
N ALA A 36 -33.69 36.23 -31.57
CA ALA A 36 -33.74 36.35 -30.12
C ALA A 36 -32.82 37.49 -29.63
N PHE A 37 -33.23 38.23 -28.60
CA PHE A 37 -32.41 39.28 -27.98
C PHE A 37 -31.35 38.64 -27.07
N VAL A 38 -30.31 38.05 -27.68
CA VAL A 38 -29.16 37.43 -26.99
C VAL A 38 -27.93 38.32 -27.11
N LYS A 39 -27.10 38.36 -26.05
CA LYS A 39 -25.84 39.11 -26.07
C LYS A 39 -24.86 38.41 -27.01
N ARG A 40 -24.05 39.17 -27.75
CA ARG A 40 -22.97 38.60 -28.56
C ARG A 40 -22.05 37.69 -27.70
N PRO A 41 -21.81 36.43 -28.08
CA PRO A 41 -20.87 35.56 -27.38
C PRO A 41 -19.42 36.09 -27.52
N PRO A 42 -18.57 35.94 -26.48
CA PRO A 42 -17.15 36.26 -26.59
C PRO A 42 -16.46 35.26 -27.54
N SER A 43 -15.53 35.71 -28.39
CA SER A 43 -14.78 34.79 -29.24
C SER A 43 -13.76 34.00 -28.42
N ASP A 44 -13.79 32.67 -28.52
CA ASP A 44 -12.79 31.78 -27.90
C ASP A 44 -12.17 30.87 -28.97
N PRO A 45 -10.86 30.98 -29.25
CA PRO A 45 -10.21 30.15 -30.26
C PRO A 45 -10.21 28.66 -29.91
N ALA A 46 -10.22 28.29 -28.62
CA ALA A 46 -10.23 26.89 -28.22
C ALA A 46 -11.58 26.24 -28.55
N TYR A 47 -12.70 26.91 -28.26
CA TYR A 47 -14.02 26.39 -28.63
C TYR A 47 -14.24 26.37 -30.14
N ALA A 48 -13.72 27.35 -30.89
CA ALA A 48 -13.78 27.33 -32.35
C ALA A 48 -13.07 26.10 -32.94
N GLU A 49 -11.90 25.74 -32.40
CA GLU A 49 -11.16 24.55 -32.82
C GLU A 49 -11.87 23.24 -32.42
N LEU A 50 -12.43 23.17 -31.22
CA LEU A 50 -13.19 22.00 -30.75
C LEU A 50 -14.50 21.79 -31.53
N GLN A 51 -15.12 22.86 -32.05
CA GLN A 51 -16.27 22.74 -32.97
C GLN A 51 -15.89 22.01 -34.26
N GLU A 52 -14.68 22.23 -34.78
CA GLU A 52 -14.23 21.49 -35.96
C GLU A 52 -14.05 19.99 -35.67
N ILE A 53 -13.65 19.64 -34.45
CA ILE A 53 -13.56 18.25 -33.99
C ILE A 53 -14.96 17.63 -33.83
N LEU A 54 -15.90 18.34 -33.19
CA LEU A 54 -17.30 17.89 -33.04
C LEU A 54 -17.98 17.63 -34.39
N HIS A 55 -17.66 18.44 -35.40
CA HIS A 55 -18.16 18.27 -36.77
C HIS A 55 -17.39 17.24 -37.60
N GLY A 56 -16.36 16.59 -37.05
CA GLY A 56 -15.54 15.60 -37.74
C GLY A 56 -14.65 16.18 -38.85
N LYS A 57 -14.41 17.49 -38.86
CA LYS A 57 -13.46 18.14 -39.78
C LYS A 57 -12.01 17.90 -39.37
N LYS A 58 -11.77 17.76 -38.07
CA LYS A 58 -10.47 17.42 -37.47
C LYS A 58 -10.59 16.16 -36.64
N THR A 59 -9.55 15.33 -36.68
CA THR A 59 -9.50 14.06 -35.95
C THR A 59 -8.83 14.27 -34.59
N PRO A 60 -9.48 13.95 -33.46
CA PRO A 60 -8.84 14.07 -32.16
C PRO A 60 -7.85 12.91 -31.95
N VAL A 61 -6.73 13.19 -31.29
CA VAL A 61 -5.69 12.21 -30.94
C VAL A 61 -5.64 12.08 -29.43
N PHE A 62 -5.69 10.85 -28.92
CA PHE A 62 -5.67 10.56 -27.49
C PHE A 62 -4.51 9.63 -27.13
N THR A 63 -3.77 9.97 -26.08
CA THR A 63 -2.72 9.09 -25.56
C THR A 63 -3.34 7.99 -24.70
N ALA A 64 -3.11 6.73 -25.05
CA ALA A 64 -3.55 5.56 -24.29
C ALA A 64 -2.70 4.34 -24.66
N ASP A 65 -2.13 3.67 -23.68
CA ASP A 65 -1.22 2.53 -23.86
C ASP A 65 -1.88 1.21 -23.44
N SER A 66 -2.51 1.15 -22.27
CA SER A 66 -3.14 -0.06 -21.74
C SER A 66 -4.53 -0.34 -22.31
N ARG A 67 -4.99 -1.59 -22.22
CA ARG A 67 -6.35 -2.00 -22.64
C ARG A 67 -7.43 -1.09 -22.03
N ASP A 68 -7.33 -0.81 -20.72
CA ASP A 68 -8.33 -0.02 -20.00
C ASP A 68 -8.29 1.46 -20.39
N GLU A 69 -7.12 2.04 -20.66
CA GLU A 69 -7.00 3.40 -21.19
C GLU A 69 -7.61 3.55 -22.58
N ILE A 70 -7.38 2.56 -23.45
CA ILE A 70 -7.92 2.58 -24.81
C ILE A 70 -9.44 2.48 -24.74
N LEU A 71 -9.98 1.51 -24.01
CA LEU A 71 -11.43 1.34 -23.88
C LEU A 71 -12.11 2.56 -23.23
N ARG A 72 -11.49 3.17 -22.22
CA ARG A 72 -11.95 4.41 -21.58
C ARG A 72 -11.98 5.58 -22.56
N THR A 73 -10.96 5.70 -23.40
CA THR A 73 -10.89 6.73 -24.44
C THR A 73 -12.01 6.55 -25.46
N LEU A 74 -12.25 5.30 -25.89
CA LEU A 74 -13.35 4.98 -26.81
C LEU A 74 -14.72 5.27 -26.17
N ASP A 75 -14.90 4.95 -24.90
CA ASP A 75 -16.14 5.24 -24.15
C ASP A 75 -16.38 6.76 -24.06
N PHE A 76 -15.35 7.55 -23.75
CA PHE A 76 -15.44 9.03 -23.76
C PHE A 76 -15.80 9.56 -25.16
N CYS A 77 -15.14 9.07 -26.20
CA CYS A 77 -15.39 9.51 -27.58
C CYS A 77 -16.81 9.16 -28.03
N ALA A 78 -17.35 8.02 -27.58
CA ALA A 78 -18.72 7.63 -27.86
C ALA A 78 -19.76 8.60 -27.26
N GLU A 79 -19.48 9.23 -26.11
CA GLU A 79 -20.37 10.25 -25.51
C GLU A 79 -20.61 11.46 -26.44
N PHE A 80 -19.64 11.81 -27.26
CA PHE A 80 -19.68 12.96 -28.18
C PHE A 80 -19.67 12.56 -29.66
N ASN A 81 -19.86 11.28 -29.97
CA ASN A 81 -19.84 10.71 -31.33
C ASN A 81 -18.55 11.03 -32.11
N LEU A 82 -17.40 10.99 -31.41
CA LEU A 82 -16.08 11.25 -31.97
C LEU A 82 -15.41 9.94 -32.42
N LYS A 83 -14.56 10.02 -33.45
CA LYS A 83 -13.70 8.91 -33.89
C LYS A 83 -12.22 9.25 -33.68
N PRO A 84 -11.60 8.82 -32.57
CA PRO A 84 -10.24 9.22 -32.24
C PRO A 84 -9.18 8.47 -33.06
N VAL A 85 -7.98 9.03 -33.11
CA VAL A 85 -6.75 8.26 -33.31
C VAL A 85 -6.14 8.00 -31.93
N ILE A 86 -5.77 6.75 -31.66
CA ILE A 86 -5.11 6.39 -30.41
C ILE A 86 -3.59 6.53 -30.60
N TYR A 87 -2.90 7.14 -29.65
CA TYR A 87 -1.46 7.34 -29.65
C TYR A 87 -0.83 6.61 -28.44
N GLY A 88 0.15 5.73 -28.66
CA GLY A 88 0.68 4.83 -27.63
C GLY A 88 0.43 3.37 -27.96
N GLY A 89 -0.76 2.87 -27.62
CA GLY A 89 -1.31 1.63 -28.16
C GLY A 89 -0.60 0.33 -27.79
N GLU A 90 0.15 0.27 -26.69
CA GLU A 90 0.96 -0.90 -26.30
C GLU A 90 0.14 -2.20 -26.21
N GLU A 91 -1.08 -2.14 -25.64
CA GLU A 91 -2.01 -3.27 -25.53
C GLU A 91 -3.18 -3.20 -26.53
N ALA A 92 -3.06 -2.41 -27.61
CA ALA A 92 -4.15 -2.22 -28.58
C ALA A 92 -4.62 -3.51 -29.26
N TYR A 93 -3.74 -4.51 -29.38
CA TYR A 93 -4.07 -5.83 -29.93
C TYR A 93 -5.14 -6.57 -29.08
N GLN A 94 -5.30 -6.23 -27.80
CA GLN A 94 -6.32 -6.83 -26.93
C GLN A 94 -7.73 -6.24 -27.13
N CYS A 95 -7.88 -5.16 -27.91
CA CYS A 95 -9.16 -4.45 -28.10
C CYS A 95 -9.51 -4.16 -29.57
N LEU A 96 -9.00 -4.99 -30.49
CA LEU A 96 -9.17 -4.83 -31.94
C LEU A 96 -10.64 -4.70 -32.38
N ASP A 97 -11.56 -5.45 -31.78
CA ASP A 97 -12.98 -5.45 -32.17
C ASP A 97 -13.62 -4.07 -32.03
N ARG A 98 -13.34 -3.37 -30.94
CA ARG A 98 -13.83 -2.01 -30.72
C ARG A 98 -13.03 -0.99 -31.52
N LEU A 99 -11.71 -1.11 -31.57
CA LEU A 99 -10.85 -0.19 -32.33
C LEU A 99 -11.26 -0.12 -33.80
N LYS A 100 -11.54 -1.25 -34.46
CA LYS A 100 -11.99 -1.30 -35.86
C LYS A 100 -13.28 -0.51 -36.11
N LYS A 101 -14.18 -0.48 -35.12
CA LYS A 101 -15.50 0.13 -35.25
C LYS A 101 -15.49 1.62 -34.88
N GLU A 102 -14.72 1.97 -33.85
CA GLU A 102 -14.85 3.25 -33.13
C GLU A 102 -13.63 4.16 -33.33
N SER A 103 -12.48 3.65 -33.79
CA SER A 103 -11.26 4.45 -34.03
C SER A 103 -11.06 4.78 -35.52
N SER A 104 -10.38 5.90 -35.77
CA SER A 104 -9.87 6.30 -37.08
C SER A 104 -8.49 5.69 -37.38
N GLY A 105 -7.80 5.18 -36.35
CA GLY A 105 -6.58 4.39 -36.45
C GLY A 105 -5.64 4.56 -35.25
N LEU A 106 -4.40 4.08 -35.38
CA LEU A 106 -3.48 3.92 -34.25
C LEU A 106 -2.08 4.47 -34.58
N ILE A 107 -1.45 5.14 -33.63
CA ILE A 107 -0.03 5.50 -33.68
C ILE A 107 0.65 4.80 -32.51
N ILE A 108 1.38 3.73 -32.77
CA ILE A 108 2.03 2.93 -31.74
C ILE A 108 3.37 3.53 -31.31
N ARG A 109 3.64 3.50 -30.00
CA ARG A 109 4.97 3.75 -29.44
C ARG A 109 5.77 2.47 -29.52
N LEU A 110 6.68 2.38 -30.49
CA LEU A 110 7.51 1.19 -30.63
C LEU A 110 8.61 1.23 -29.56
N ASN A 111 8.52 0.30 -28.62
CA ASN A 111 9.54 0.05 -27.60
C ASN A 111 9.66 -1.45 -27.38
N ILE A 112 10.48 -2.11 -28.20
CA ILE A 112 10.78 -3.53 -28.05
C ILE A 112 11.99 -3.64 -27.12
N PRO A 113 11.82 -4.09 -25.86
CA PRO A 113 12.95 -4.23 -24.95
C PRO A 113 13.88 -5.35 -25.45
N GLU A 114 15.10 -5.39 -24.90
CA GLU A 114 16.04 -6.47 -25.19
C GLU A 114 15.40 -7.82 -24.86
N LYS A 115 15.61 -8.80 -25.75
CA LYS A 115 15.05 -10.14 -25.62
C LYS A 115 15.47 -10.75 -24.28
N PRO A 116 14.52 -11.09 -23.39
CA PRO A 116 14.85 -11.69 -22.10
C PRO A 116 15.60 -13.02 -22.29
N GLU A 117 16.73 -13.18 -21.61
CA GLU A 117 17.45 -14.45 -21.57
C GLU A 117 16.93 -15.29 -20.40
N VAL A 118 16.61 -16.57 -20.67
CA VAL A 118 16.26 -17.54 -19.63
C VAL A 118 17.54 -18.27 -19.21
N LYS A 119 17.97 -18.05 -17.97
CA LYS A 119 19.13 -18.72 -17.37
C LYS A 119 18.69 -19.42 -16.10
N GLU A 120 19.02 -20.71 -16.02
CA GLU A 120 18.93 -21.43 -14.76
C GLU A 120 19.97 -20.88 -13.78
N GLU A 121 19.52 -20.61 -12.55
CA GLU A 121 20.41 -20.23 -11.48
C GLU A 121 21.30 -21.44 -11.14
N LYS A 122 22.62 -21.25 -11.21
CA LYS A 122 23.56 -22.29 -10.79
C LYS A 122 23.44 -22.43 -9.28
N ASP A 123 23.32 -23.66 -8.77
CA ASP A 123 23.41 -23.95 -7.34
C ASP A 123 24.83 -23.58 -6.84
N GLU A 124 25.01 -22.32 -6.47
CA GLU A 124 26.25 -21.85 -5.87
C GLU A 124 26.31 -22.35 -4.42
N LYS A 125 27.44 -22.96 -4.03
CA LYS A 125 27.63 -23.47 -2.67
C LYS A 125 27.74 -22.36 -1.60
N LYS A 126 27.76 -21.08 -2.01
CA LYS A 126 27.91 -19.91 -1.13
C LYS A 126 26.71 -18.98 -1.32
N LEU A 127 26.21 -18.45 -0.22
CA LEU A 127 25.15 -17.44 -0.22
C LEU A 127 25.64 -16.17 -0.91
N THR A 128 24.84 -15.62 -1.82
CA THR A 128 25.09 -14.35 -2.52
C THR A 128 23.96 -13.35 -2.20
N THR A 129 24.15 -12.09 -2.57
CA THR A 129 23.09 -11.06 -2.50
C THR A 129 22.40 -10.82 -3.84
N LYS A 130 22.94 -11.39 -4.93
CA LYS A 130 22.40 -11.23 -6.28
C LYS A 130 21.67 -12.49 -6.69
N PHE A 131 20.35 -12.39 -6.75
CA PHE A 131 19.47 -13.48 -7.16
C PHE A 131 18.89 -13.19 -8.54
N ALA A 132 18.83 -14.20 -9.40
CA ALA A 132 18.05 -14.12 -10.62
C ALA A 132 16.56 -14.28 -10.29
N ASP A 133 15.69 -13.75 -11.15
CA ASP A 133 14.26 -14.07 -11.04
C ASP A 133 14.03 -15.58 -11.21
N PRO A 134 12.99 -16.17 -10.61
CA PRO A 134 12.64 -17.57 -10.85
C PRO A 134 12.49 -17.87 -12.35
N VAL A 135 12.89 -19.08 -12.78
CA VAL A 135 12.88 -19.47 -14.21
C VAL A 135 11.51 -19.26 -14.86
N ARG A 136 10.43 -19.56 -14.14
CA ARG A 136 9.05 -19.33 -14.59
C ARG A 136 8.74 -17.84 -14.85
N VAL A 137 9.28 -16.94 -14.03
CA VAL A 137 9.15 -15.48 -14.22
C VAL A 137 10.00 -15.02 -15.40
N GLN A 138 11.20 -15.56 -15.59
CA GLN A 138 12.03 -15.27 -16.77
C GLN A 138 11.36 -15.74 -18.06
N GLN A 139 10.75 -16.93 -18.04
CA GLN A 139 9.96 -17.47 -19.15
C GLN A 139 8.73 -16.61 -19.45
N GLU A 140 8.03 -16.13 -18.42
CA GLU A 140 6.90 -15.21 -18.59
C GLU A 140 7.34 -13.88 -19.22
N LYS A 141 8.45 -13.30 -18.78
CA LYS A 141 9.02 -12.10 -19.42
C LYS A 141 9.31 -12.34 -20.91
N LEU A 142 9.84 -13.51 -21.26
CA LEU A 142 10.05 -13.91 -22.65
C LEU A 142 8.72 -14.13 -23.40
N HIS A 143 7.71 -14.69 -22.75
CA HIS A 143 6.38 -14.88 -23.33
C HIS A 143 5.70 -13.54 -23.64
N ILE A 144 5.64 -12.62 -22.67
CA ILE A 144 5.14 -11.25 -22.84
C ILE A 144 5.89 -10.53 -23.95
N TRP A 145 7.22 -10.69 -24.02
CA TRP A 145 8.02 -10.12 -25.10
C TRP A 145 7.61 -10.65 -26.48
N LYS A 146 7.37 -11.97 -26.62
CA LYS A 146 6.85 -12.57 -27.86
C LYS A 146 5.43 -12.12 -28.18
N GLU A 147 4.57 -12.04 -27.17
CA GLU A 147 3.19 -11.57 -27.30
C GLU A 147 3.15 -10.14 -27.85
N LYS A 148 4.02 -9.25 -27.38
CA LYS A 148 4.15 -7.88 -27.92
C LYS A 148 4.50 -7.87 -29.42
N ILE A 149 5.38 -8.77 -29.87
CA ILE A 149 5.74 -8.89 -31.29
C ILE A 149 4.57 -9.45 -32.10
N GLN A 150 3.89 -10.48 -31.58
CA GLN A 150 2.69 -11.03 -32.21
C GLN A 150 1.57 -9.99 -32.31
N GLY A 151 1.39 -9.17 -31.27
CA GLY A 151 0.41 -8.08 -31.27
C GLY A 151 0.62 -7.05 -32.39
N LEU A 152 1.87 -6.83 -32.84
CA LEU A 152 2.14 -6.02 -34.04
C LEU A 152 1.59 -6.67 -35.31
N SER A 153 1.75 -7.99 -35.44
CA SER A 153 1.17 -8.76 -36.56
C SER A 153 -0.35 -8.72 -36.53
N ASP A 154 -0.96 -8.93 -35.36
CA ASP A 154 -2.42 -8.90 -35.19
C ASP A 154 -2.99 -7.51 -35.54
N LEU A 155 -2.28 -6.45 -35.16
CA LEU A 155 -2.60 -5.07 -35.54
C LEU A 155 -2.53 -4.87 -37.07
N ALA A 156 -1.50 -5.40 -37.73
CA ALA A 156 -1.36 -5.29 -39.18
C ALA A 156 -2.46 -6.06 -39.95
N GLU A 157 -2.82 -7.25 -39.47
CA GLU A 157 -3.89 -8.08 -40.04
C GLU A 157 -5.29 -7.52 -39.78
N SER A 158 -5.44 -6.66 -38.77
CA SER A 158 -6.71 -6.04 -38.40
C SER A 158 -7.31 -5.16 -39.51
N GLY A 159 -6.48 -4.65 -40.42
CA GLY A 159 -6.87 -3.70 -41.47
C GLY A 159 -7.05 -2.24 -40.99
N LEU A 160 -6.84 -1.97 -39.69
CA LEU A 160 -6.81 -0.62 -39.14
C LEU A 160 -5.54 0.12 -39.61
N PRO A 161 -5.59 1.42 -39.98
CA PRO A 161 -4.38 2.18 -40.25
C PRO A 161 -3.53 2.31 -38.99
N VAL A 162 -2.26 1.85 -39.04
CA VAL A 162 -1.32 1.92 -37.93
C VAL A 162 -0.04 2.66 -38.34
N ALA A 163 0.43 3.60 -37.53
CA ALA A 163 1.72 4.28 -37.70
C ALA A 163 2.63 4.10 -36.49
N VAL A 164 3.92 4.39 -36.62
CA VAL A 164 4.91 4.24 -35.54
C VAL A 164 5.45 5.59 -35.07
N SER A 165 5.57 5.75 -33.76
CA SER A 165 6.23 6.87 -33.08
C SER A 165 7.57 6.42 -32.47
N SER A 166 8.55 7.34 -32.44
CA SER A 166 9.89 7.15 -31.85
C SER A 166 10.04 7.75 -30.44
N GLU A 167 8.98 8.32 -29.87
CA GLU A 167 9.01 9.04 -28.58
C GLU A 167 9.55 8.19 -27.42
N SER A 168 9.20 6.89 -27.39
CA SER A 168 9.53 5.94 -26.31
C SER A 168 10.90 5.26 -26.45
N MET A 169 11.69 5.59 -27.48
CA MET A 169 12.96 4.93 -27.76
C MET A 169 14.14 5.66 -27.09
N LYS A 170 15.13 4.90 -26.60
CA LYS A 170 16.31 5.45 -25.88
C LYS A 170 17.08 6.48 -26.71
N LYS A 171 17.21 6.28 -28.02
CA LYS A 171 17.84 7.25 -28.97
C LYS A 171 16.84 7.84 -29.98
N HIS A 172 15.56 7.86 -29.64
CA HIS A 172 14.49 8.37 -30.50
C HIS A 172 14.56 7.81 -31.93
N VAL A 173 14.74 8.67 -32.94
CA VAL A 173 14.68 8.32 -34.37
C VAL A 173 15.80 7.35 -34.80
N GLU A 174 16.96 7.36 -34.13
CA GLU A 174 18.09 6.48 -34.47
C GLU A 174 17.78 4.99 -34.22
N ASP A 175 16.90 4.69 -33.25
CA ASP A 175 16.56 3.32 -32.86
C ASP A 175 15.36 2.76 -33.65
N LEU A 176 14.66 3.58 -34.44
CA LEU A 176 13.42 3.19 -35.13
C LEU A 176 13.61 2.04 -36.12
N LEU A 177 14.55 2.19 -37.07
CA LEU A 177 14.85 1.13 -38.04
C LEU A 177 15.47 -0.11 -37.37
N PRO A 178 16.43 0.01 -36.43
CA PRO A 178 16.92 -1.13 -35.65
C PRO A 178 15.81 -1.92 -34.95
N GLN A 179 14.90 -1.27 -34.23
CA GLN A 179 13.81 -1.96 -33.52
C GLN A 179 12.81 -2.63 -34.48
N LEU A 180 12.47 -1.98 -35.60
CA LEU A 180 11.63 -2.60 -36.62
C LEU A 180 12.30 -3.81 -37.28
N ARG A 181 13.62 -3.74 -37.52
CA ARG A 181 14.40 -4.90 -38.02
C ARG A 181 14.38 -6.05 -37.02
N VAL A 182 14.47 -5.77 -35.71
CA VAL A 182 14.32 -6.79 -34.66
C VAL A 182 12.93 -7.43 -34.72
N ALA A 183 11.87 -6.64 -34.84
CA ALA A 183 10.51 -7.15 -35.00
C ALA A 183 10.38 -8.05 -36.24
N VAL A 184 10.94 -7.62 -37.38
CA VAL A 184 10.90 -8.36 -38.64
C VAL A 184 11.67 -9.69 -38.55
N LYS A 185 12.85 -9.68 -37.91
CA LYS A 185 13.67 -10.87 -37.67
C LYS A 185 12.95 -11.92 -36.83
N GLU A 186 12.07 -11.49 -35.92
CA GLU A 186 11.32 -12.36 -35.01
C GLU A 186 9.90 -12.70 -35.51
N GLY A 187 9.56 -12.33 -36.76
CA GLY A 187 8.37 -12.83 -37.46
C GLY A 187 7.41 -11.76 -37.99
N PHE A 188 7.62 -10.47 -37.73
CA PHE A 188 6.78 -9.40 -38.27
C PHE A 188 7.04 -9.19 -39.77
N SER A 189 6.01 -8.93 -40.57
CA SER A 189 6.17 -8.76 -42.02
C SER A 189 6.92 -7.46 -42.35
N ALA A 190 7.98 -7.57 -43.16
CA ALA A 190 8.74 -6.40 -43.64
C ALA A 190 7.86 -5.44 -44.47
N ASP A 191 6.89 -5.98 -45.23
CA ASP A 191 5.99 -5.12 -46.01
C ASP A 191 5.01 -4.37 -45.12
N GLN A 192 4.50 -5.01 -44.06
CA GLN A 192 3.61 -4.34 -43.10
C GLN A 192 4.35 -3.31 -42.25
N ALA A 193 5.57 -3.61 -41.82
CA ALA A 193 6.42 -2.64 -41.11
C ALA A 193 6.72 -1.41 -41.97
N LEU A 194 7.01 -1.59 -43.27
CA LEU A 194 7.20 -0.47 -44.19
C LEU A 194 5.90 0.31 -44.41
N ARG A 195 4.77 -0.40 -44.49
CA ARG A 195 3.44 0.22 -44.62
C ARG A 195 3.11 1.11 -43.43
N PHE A 196 3.44 0.68 -42.20
CA PHE A 196 3.25 1.49 -40.99
C PHE A 196 4.04 2.80 -41.03
N LEU A 197 5.24 2.79 -41.62
CA LEU A 197 6.08 3.99 -41.79
C LEU A 197 5.64 4.90 -42.94
N THR A 198 4.80 4.41 -43.86
CA THR A 198 4.53 5.07 -45.15
C THR A 198 3.04 5.28 -45.39
N VAL A 199 2.34 4.29 -45.94
CA VAL A 199 0.95 4.40 -46.40
C VAL A 199 0.00 4.71 -45.25
N ASP A 200 0.13 4.00 -44.14
CA ASP A 200 -0.80 4.12 -43.03
C ASP A 200 -0.55 5.42 -42.25
N ALA A 201 0.72 5.81 -42.06
CA ALA A 201 1.09 7.13 -41.54
C ALA A 201 0.56 8.28 -42.40
N ALA A 202 0.71 8.20 -43.73
CA ALA A 202 0.16 9.21 -44.64
C ALA A 202 -1.37 9.24 -44.62
N SER A 203 -2.03 8.10 -44.41
CA SER A 203 -3.49 8.03 -44.26
C SER A 203 -3.97 8.69 -42.98
N LEU A 204 -3.33 8.40 -41.84
CA LEU A 204 -3.67 8.96 -40.53
C LEU A 204 -3.48 10.48 -40.49
N LEU A 205 -2.47 11.00 -41.17
CA LEU A 205 -2.19 12.43 -41.27
C LEU A 205 -3.01 13.16 -42.35
N GLY A 206 -3.93 12.47 -43.05
CA GLY A 206 -4.71 13.06 -44.14
C GLY A 206 -3.89 13.43 -45.39
N MET A 207 -2.67 12.90 -45.51
CA MET A 207 -1.71 13.20 -46.58
C MET A 207 -1.61 12.11 -47.65
N LYS A 208 -2.50 11.10 -47.66
CA LYS A 208 -2.50 9.99 -48.63
C LYS A 208 -2.43 10.42 -50.10
N GLY A 209 -3.04 11.57 -50.44
CA GLY A 209 -3.00 12.15 -51.79
C GLY A 209 -1.65 12.77 -52.18
N ARG A 210 -0.76 13.04 -51.22
CA ARG A 210 0.54 13.71 -51.41
C ARG A 210 1.73 12.83 -51.07
N LEU A 211 1.58 11.88 -50.14
CA LEU A 211 2.64 11.05 -49.54
C LEU A 211 2.20 9.59 -49.38
N GLY A 212 3.15 8.72 -49.02
CA GLY A 212 2.93 7.33 -48.59
C GLY A 212 3.10 6.27 -49.67
N THR A 213 3.03 6.60 -50.97
CA THR A 213 3.32 5.67 -52.08
C THR A 213 4.15 6.35 -53.18
N ILE A 214 4.80 5.55 -54.02
CA ILE A 214 5.56 6.02 -55.18
C ILE A 214 4.65 5.98 -56.41
N GLU A 215 3.87 7.04 -56.60
CA GLU A 215 2.90 7.21 -57.70
C GLU A 215 3.13 8.55 -58.42
N ALA A 216 2.82 8.59 -59.72
CA ALA A 216 2.88 9.82 -60.49
C ALA A 216 1.91 10.87 -59.92
N GLY A 217 2.41 12.08 -59.63
CA GLY A 217 1.63 13.19 -59.06
C GLY A 217 1.79 13.41 -57.55
N LYS A 218 2.47 12.51 -56.82
CA LYS A 218 2.82 12.68 -55.39
C LYS A 218 4.18 13.36 -55.21
N LEU A 219 4.45 13.87 -54.00
CA LEU A 219 5.72 14.53 -53.67
C LEU A 219 6.88 13.54 -53.73
N ALA A 220 8.00 13.93 -54.35
CA ALA A 220 9.20 13.11 -54.49
C ALA A 220 10.04 13.09 -53.19
N HIS A 221 9.42 12.70 -52.08
CA HIS A 221 10.09 12.36 -50.82
C HIS A 221 10.53 10.89 -50.85
N LEU A 222 11.77 10.62 -51.24
CA LEU A 222 12.28 9.26 -51.45
C LEU A 222 13.55 9.01 -50.63
N THR A 223 13.61 7.86 -49.97
CA THR A 223 14.83 7.37 -49.30
C THR A 223 15.48 6.32 -50.17
N VAL A 224 16.70 6.58 -50.65
CA VAL A 224 17.44 5.60 -51.45
C VAL A 224 18.40 4.83 -50.55
N MET A 225 18.26 3.51 -50.54
CA MET A 225 19.04 2.60 -49.70
C MET A 225 19.94 1.68 -50.55
N SER A 226 21.00 1.14 -49.96
CA SER A 226 21.96 0.24 -50.64
C SER A 226 21.45 -1.19 -50.84
N GLY A 227 20.34 -1.56 -50.19
CA GLY A 227 19.72 -2.89 -50.21
C GLY A 227 18.30 -2.82 -49.62
N PRO A 228 17.62 -3.96 -49.44
CA PRO A 228 16.33 -4.03 -48.75
C PRO A 228 16.38 -3.40 -47.35
N TRP A 229 15.37 -2.61 -46.99
CA TRP A 229 15.40 -1.80 -45.76
C TRP A 229 15.53 -2.62 -44.47
N ASN A 230 15.07 -3.86 -44.50
CA ASN A 230 15.02 -4.81 -43.38
C ASN A 230 16.34 -5.57 -43.13
N GLU A 231 17.35 -5.42 -43.98
CA GLU A 231 18.67 -6.02 -43.75
C GLU A 231 19.54 -5.15 -42.83
N GLU A 232 20.29 -5.77 -41.91
CA GLU A 232 21.12 -5.06 -40.91
C GLU A 232 22.19 -4.17 -41.60
N ASP A 233 22.77 -4.63 -42.70
CA ASP A 233 23.85 -3.94 -43.44
C ASP A 233 23.36 -2.85 -44.42
N THR A 234 22.04 -2.70 -44.60
CA THR A 234 21.48 -1.70 -45.52
C THR A 234 21.66 -0.28 -45.00
N LYS A 235 22.33 0.56 -45.79
CA LYS A 235 22.61 1.97 -45.52
C LYS A 235 21.77 2.89 -46.40
N VAL A 236 21.37 4.05 -45.86
CA VAL A 236 20.82 5.16 -46.65
C VAL A 236 21.95 5.79 -47.48
N ARG A 237 21.75 5.92 -48.79
CA ARG A 237 22.74 6.47 -49.74
C ARG A 237 22.53 7.96 -49.96
N TYR A 238 21.29 8.38 -50.17
CA TYR A 238 20.88 9.77 -50.31
C TYR A 238 19.36 9.89 -50.10
N LEU A 239 18.89 11.08 -49.77
CA LEU A 239 17.48 11.41 -49.61
C LEU A 239 17.06 12.34 -50.75
N LEU A 240 15.84 12.19 -51.25
CA LEU A 240 15.19 13.16 -52.12
C LEU A 240 14.08 13.81 -51.31
N VAL A 241 14.09 15.14 -51.18
CA VAL A 241 13.05 15.91 -50.48
C VAL A 241 12.52 16.94 -51.48
N ASP A 242 11.25 16.86 -51.86
CA ASP A 242 10.67 17.63 -52.97
C ASP A 242 11.47 17.54 -54.28
N GLY A 243 12.05 16.35 -54.53
CA GLY A 243 12.91 16.11 -55.70
C GLY A 243 14.32 16.70 -55.60
N LEU A 244 14.64 17.41 -54.52
CA LEU A 244 15.99 17.89 -54.23
C LEU A 244 16.81 16.76 -53.60
N LYS A 245 17.93 16.42 -54.23
CA LYS A 245 18.87 15.42 -53.74
C LYS A 245 19.67 15.98 -52.58
N LEU A 246 19.53 15.36 -51.43
CA LEU A 246 20.33 15.56 -50.23
C LEU A 246 21.33 14.40 -50.15
N ASP A 247 22.58 14.68 -50.47
CA ASP A 247 23.68 13.72 -50.35
C ASP A 247 24.04 13.50 -48.88
N PHE A 248 24.10 12.24 -48.47
CA PHE A 248 24.51 11.87 -47.11
C PHE A 248 26.03 11.71 -47.09
N GLU A 249 26.76 12.73 -46.60
CA GLU A 249 28.20 12.61 -46.39
C GLU A 249 28.48 11.79 -45.12
N GLU A 250 28.90 10.54 -45.33
CA GLU A 250 29.43 9.70 -44.26
C GLU A 250 30.68 10.38 -43.69
N LYS A 251 30.64 10.83 -42.43
CA LYS A 251 31.89 11.17 -41.71
C LYS A 251 32.76 9.91 -41.75
N LYS A 252 33.81 9.93 -42.57
CA LYS A 252 34.79 8.84 -42.67
C LYS A 252 35.25 8.44 -41.28
N LYS A 253 34.92 7.23 -40.85
CA LYS A 253 35.74 6.51 -39.87
C LYS A 253 37.10 6.28 -40.54
N GLU A 254 38.18 6.74 -39.92
CA GLU A 254 39.53 6.35 -40.34
C GLU A 254 39.66 4.83 -40.24
N ASP A 255 39.98 4.19 -41.36
CA ASP A 255 40.21 2.76 -41.45
C ASP A 255 41.44 2.35 -40.63
N LYS A 256 41.23 1.45 -39.68
CA LYS A 256 42.30 0.63 -39.09
C LYS A 256 42.66 -0.44 -40.11
N ALA A 257 43.87 -0.35 -40.69
CA ALA A 257 44.53 -1.47 -41.37
C ALA A 257 45.77 -1.90 -40.57
N ASP A 258 45.97 -3.21 -40.50
CA ASP A 258 46.69 -3.98 -39.49
C ASP A 258 48.19 -3.69 -39.30
N LYS A 259 48.62 -3.71 -38.03
CA LYS A 259 49.99 -4.03 -37.56
C LYS A 259 49.96 -4.59 -36.11
N PRO A 260 51.01 -5.35 -35.70
CA PRO A 260 50.90 -6.54 -34.85
C PRO A 260 51.11 -6.27 -33.35
N GLU A 261 50.86 -7.30 -32.53
CA GLU A 261 50.99 -7.32 -31.06
C GLU A 261 52.15 -6.46 -30.51
N SER A 262 51.83 -5.40 -29.77
CA SER A 262 52.59 -4.88 -28.61
C SER A 262 52.00 -3.57 -28.09
N GLY A 263 51.79 -3.50 -26.77
CA GLY A 263 51.66 -2.25 -26.02
C GLY A 263 50.28 -1.59 -26.00
N ALA A 264 49.47 -1.94 -25.00
CA ALA A 264 48.41 -1.06 -24.52
C ALA A 264 48.97 0.33 -24.19
N LYS A 265 48.59 1.36 -24.97
CA LYS A 265 48.67 2.76 -24.54
C LYS A 265 47.35 3.48 -24.85
N LYS A 266 46.71 3.88 -23.75
CA LYS A 266 45.49 4.68 -23.61
C LYS A 266 45.40 5.84 -24.62
N LYS A 267 44.24 6.03 -25.24
CA LYS A 267 43.79 7.36 -25.71
C LYS A 267 42.92 7.95 -24.59
N ALA A 268 43.33 9.13 -24.16
CA ALA A 268 42.99 9.78 -22.90
C ALA A 268 41.51 10.17 -22.78
N ASP A 269 40.99 10.02 -21.57
CA ASP A 269 39.78 10.69 -21.07
C ASP A 269 39.84 12.20 -21.39
N PRO A 270 38.70 12.87 -21.64
CA PRO A 270 38.67 14.32 -21.45
C PRO A 270 39.09 14.58 -20.00
N GLU A 271 40.18 15.33 -19.83
CA GLU A 271 40.82 15.60 -18.56
C GLU A 271 39.79 15.84 -17.45
N SER A 272 39.71 14.93 -16.48
CA SER A 272 38.84 15.07 -15.32
C SER A 272 39.38 16.21 -14.46
N VAL A 273 38.82 17.41 -14.62
CA VAL A 273 39.17 18.53 -13.75
C VAL A 273 38.60 18.27 -12.36
N ASP A 274 39.44 18.31 -11.34
CA ASP A 274 39.06 18.09 -9.93
C ASP A 274 38.88 19.45 -9.23
N LEU A 275 37.62 19.82 -9.02
CA LEU A 275 37.20 21.02 -8.29
C LEU A 275 36.89 20.75 -6.81
N ALA A 276 37.04 19.50 -6.34
CA ALA A 276 36.78 19.17 -4.95
C ALA A 276 37.83 19.83 -4.03
N GLY A 277 37.38 20.36 -2.90
CA GLY A 277 38.24 21.03 -1.91
C GLY A 277 37.63 22.31 -1.33
N ASP A 278 38.43 22.97 -0.48
CA ASP A 278 38.05 24.21 0.19
C ASP A 278 38.57 25.43 -0.57
N TRP A 279 37.67 26.35 -0.87
CA TRP A 279 37.92 27.54 -1.67
C TRP A 279 37.60 28.79 -0.86
N GLY A 280 38.51 29.77 -0.84
CA GLY A 280 38.19 31.12 -0.38
C GLY A 280 37.59 31.91 -1.53
N VAL A 281 36.33 32.33 -1.41
CA VAL A 281 35.58 33.04 -2.46
C VAL A 281 35.51 34.53 -2.13
N GLU A 282 35.81 35.38 -3.10
CA GLU A 282 35.64 36.82 -3.07
C GLU A 282 34.64 37.24 -4.15
N ILE A 283 33.56 37.90 -3.76
CA ILE A 283 32.51 38.41 -4.65
C ILE A 283 32.55 39.94 -4.61
N GLN A 284 32.71 40.56 -5.78
CA GLN A 284 32.65 42.03 -5.89
C GLN A 284 31.19 42.47 -6.05
N SER A 285 30.60 42.99 -4.98
CA SER A 285 29.27 43.64 -5.04
C SER A 285 29.39 45.15 -5.13
N ASP A 286 28.34 45.80 -5.63
CA ASP A 286 28.15 47.25 -5.64
C ASP A 286 28.17 47.89 -4.24
N GLN A 287 27.87 47.11 -3.19
CA GLN A 287 27.89 47.53 -1.78
C GLN A 287 29.18 47.14 -1.03
N GLY A 288 30.20 46.61 -1.70
CA GLY A 288 31.49 46.21 -1.10
C GLY A 288 31.90 44.77 -1.40
N LYS A 289 33.13 44.40 -1.02
CA LYS A 289 33.68 43.05 -1.20
C LYS A 289 33.09 42.09 -0.17
N VAL A 290 32.54 40.96 -0.61
CA VAL A 290 32.04 39.89 0.26
C VAL A 290 33.01 38.72 0.19
N ILE A 291 33.46 38.26 1.37
CA ILE A 291 34.39 37.13 1.49
C ILE A 291 33.64 35.93 2.09
N GLY A 292 33.75 34.77 1.43
CA GLY A 292 33.13 33.52 1.84
C GLY A 292 34.06 32.32 1.70
N GLN A 293 33.63 31.18 2.22
CA GLN A 293 34.27 29.87 2.07
C GLN A 293 33.32 28.94 1.32
N LEU A 294 33.81 28.25 0.30
CA LEU A 294 33.08 27.28 -0.49
C LEU A 294 33.77 25.93 -0.38
N GLN A 295 33.07 24.93 0.11
CA GLN A 295 33.54 23.55 0.17
C GLN A 295 32.81 22.74 -0.90
N LEU A 296 33.55 22.24 -1.89
CA LEU A 296 33.01 21.45 -3.00
C LEU A 296 33.43 19.98 -2.88
N ALA A 297 32.50 19.08 -3.15
CA ALA A 297 32.71 17.68 -3.45
C ALA A 297 32.25 17.43 -4.89
N GLN A 298 33.03 16.65 -5.64
CA GLN A 298 32.76 16.35 -7.05
C GLN A 298 32.56 14.85 -7.26
N ASP A 299 31.48 14.48 -7.94
CA ASP A 299 31.25 13.13 -8.46
C ASP A 299 31.11 13.19 -9.98
N LYS A 300 32.14 12.73 -10.69
CA LYS A 300 32.29 12.84 -12.15
C LYS A 300 32.08 14.27 -12.64
N THR A 301 30.88 14.59 -13.13
CA THR A 301 30.50 15.92 -13.65
C THR A 301 29.54 16.67 -12.74
N SER A 302 29.12 16.09 -11.61
CA SER A 302 28.24 16.74 -10.63
C SER A 302 29.04 17.38 -9.51
N LEU A 303 28.64 18.57 -9.07
CA LEU A 303 29.20 19.28 -7.92
C LEU A 303 28.16 19.38 -6.80
N ARG A 304 28.59 19.13 -5.57
CA ARG A 304 27.83 19.35 -4.34
C ARG A 304 28.72 20.07 -3.34
N GLY A 305 28.13 20.74 -2.35
CA GLY A 305 28.94 21.52 -1.42
C GLY A 305 28.18 22.41 -0.48
N THR A 306 28.93 23.12 0.35
CA THR A 306 28.42 24.15 1.25
C THR A 306 29.15 25.46 1.02
N PHE A 307 28.45 26.57 1.20
CA PHE A 307 28.98 27.92 1.10
C PHE A 307 28.68 28.65 2.40
N SER A 308 29.68 29.30 2.97
CA SER A 308 29.55 30.09 4.20
C SER A 308 30.13 31.47 3.98
N SER A 309 29.42 32.52 4.40
CA SER A 309 29.89 33.90 4.30
C SER A 309 29.35 34.74 5.46
N GLU A 310 29.93 35.91 5.68
CA GLU A 310 29.44 36.88 6.68
C GLU A 310 27.98 37.33 6.42
N LYS A 311 27.45 37.13 5.21
CA LYS A 311 26.07 37.46 4.83
C LYS A 311 25.10 36.28 4.88
N GLY A 312 25.56 35.07 5.25
CA GLY A 312 24.73 33.88 5.44
C GLY A 312 25.35 32.59 4.87
N ASP A 313 24.87 31.45 5.39
CA ASP A 313 25.28 30.11 4.99
C ASP A 313 24.26 29.49 3.99
N GLY A 314 24.77 28.72 3.04
CA GLY A 314 23.97 28.09 1.99
C GLY A 314 24.51 26.73 1.55
N LYS A 315 23.65 25.95 0.91
CA LYS A 315 24.01 24.66 0.31
C LYS A 315 23.97 24.76 -1.21
N VAL A 316 24.89 24.05 -1.87
CA VAL A 316 24.86 23.89 -3.32
C VAL A 316 23.67 22.98 -3.67
N THR A 317 22.64 23.54 -4.29
CA THR A 317 21.40 22.82 -4.65
C THR A 317 21.49 22.12 -6.00
N SER A 318 22.32 22.64 -6.90
CA SER A 318 22.63 22.02 -8.20
C SER A 318 24.03 22.41 -8.65
N GLY A 319 24.75 21.52 -9.33
CA GLY A 319 26.08 21.80 -9.85
C GLY A 319 26.51 20.80 -10.91
N LYS A 320 26.96 21.31 -12.08
CA LYS A 320 27.35 20.49 -13.22
C LYS A 320 28.58 21.07 -13.93
N ILE A 321 29.42 20.19 -14.44
CA ILE A 321 30.56 20.48 -15.31
C ILE A 321 30.22 19.97 -16.71
N GLU A 322 30.19 20.87 -17.68
CA GLU A 322 29.98 20.53 -19.08
C GLU A 322 31.12 21.09 -19.93
N LYS A 323 31.91 20.18 -20.53
CA LYS A 323 33.09 20.52 -21.34
C LYS A 323 34.11 21.35 -20.52
N ALA A 324 34.42 22.57 -20.95
CA ALA A 324 35.36 23.49 -20.31
C ALA A 324 34.66 24.57 -19.46
N GLN A 325 33.41 24.36 -19.07
CA GLN A 325 32.64 25.28 -18.22
C GLN A 325 32.01 24.56 -17.04
N PHE A 326 31.87 25.26 -15.92
CA PHE A 326 31.18 24.76 -14.73
C PHE A 326 30.12 25.76 -14.26
N GLU A 327 29.04 25.22 -13.73
CA GLU A 327 27.92 25.99 -13.20
C GLU A 327 27.38 25.33 -11.94
N PHE A 328 27.16 26.12 -10.87
CA PHE A 328 26.50 25.65 -9.66
C PHE A 328 25.67 26.74 -9.00
N THR A 329 24.61 26.33 -8.30
CA THR A 329 23.65 27.20 -7.62
C THR A 329 23.74 26.99 -6.12
N VAL A 330 23.86 28.08 -5.36
CA VAL A 330 23.84 28.09 -3.90
C VAL A 330 22.56 28.78 -3.43
N ALA A 331 21.79 28.11 -2.58
CA ALA A 331 20.66 28.72 -1.90
C ALA A 331 21.08 29.17 -0.49
N ILE A 332 20.94 30.46 -0.19
CA ILE A 332 21.27 31.07 1.12
C ILE A 332 19.96 31.47 1.83
N GLY A 333 19.75 30.98 3.07
CA GLY A 333 18.57 31.28 3.90
C GLY A 333 17.80 30.04 4.41
N ALA A 334 16.87 30.24 5.36
CA ALA A 334 16.04 29.17 5.96
C ALA A 334 14.54 29.39 5.67
N GLY A 335 13.88 28.44 5.00
CA GLY A 335 12.42 28.45 4.75
C GLY A 335 11.99 28.84 3.32
N GLU A 336 10.75 29.31 3.15
CA GLU A 336 10.09 29.64 1.85
C GLU A 336 10.66 30.89 1.12
N HIS A 337 11.70 31.53 1.65
CA HIS A 337 12.33 32.73 1.08
C HIS A 337 13.86 32.58 0.96
N SER A 338 14.32 31.53 0.28
CA SER A 338 15.75 31.34 -0.04
C SER A 338 16.18 32.20 -1.23
N ILE A 339 17.34 32.86 -1.12
CA ILE A 339 17.95 33.60 -2.24
C ILE A 339 18.90 32.65 -2.97
N GLU A 340 18.68 32.46 -4.27
CA GLU A 340 19.55 31.65 -5.13
C GLU A 340 20.65 32.50 -5.78
N LEU A 341 21.89 32.02 -5.65
CA LEU A 341 23.08 32.58 -6.27
C LEU A 341 23.65 31.57 -7.27
N GLN A 342 23.68 31.94 -8.55
CA GLN A 342 24.13 31.07 -9.63
C GLN A 342 25.55 31.47 -10.07
N PHE A 343 26.51 30.58 -9.82
CA PHE A 343 27.92 30.75 -10.15
C PHE A 343 28.23 30.06 -11.47
N LYS A 344 28.84 30.80 -12.42
CA LYS A 344 29.32 30.27 -13.70
C LYS A 344 30.78 30.64 -13.92
N GLY A 345 31.60 29.70 -14.37
CA GLY A 345 33.01 29.94 -14.70
C GLY A 345 33.54 29.02 -15.80
N GLU A 346 34.68 29.39 -16.39
CA GLU A 346 35.39 28.57 -17.38
C GLU A 346 36.59 27.86 -16.73
N LEU A 347 36.82 26.62 -17.12
CA LEU A 347 37.94 25.80 -16.66
C LEU A 347 39.16 26.08 -17.55
N GLY A 348 40.28 26.46 -16.94
CA GLY A 348 41.58 26.55 -17.61
C GLY A 348 42.10 25.18 -18.04
N LYS A 349 43.24 25.14 -18.73
CA LYS A 349 43.91 23.89 -19.18
C LYS A 349 44.54 23.07 -18.03
N GLU A 350 44.26 23.41 -16.77
CA GLU A 350 44.84 22.77 -15.59
C GLU A 350 43.88 21.74 -15.00
N GLN A 351 44.36 20.52 -14.73
CA GLN A 351 43.55 19.43 -14.15
C GLN A 351 43.10 19.68 -12.70
N LYS A 352 43.82 20.55 -11.97
CA LYS A 352 43.47 21.04 -10.62
C LYS A 352 43.74 22.54 -10.56
N PRO A 353 42.76 23.40 -10.89
CA PRO A 353 42.97 24.83 -10.84
C PRO A 353 43.16 25.29 -9.38
N ASP A 354 44.15 26.17 -9.16
CA ASP A 354 44.39 26.83 -7.86
C ASP A 354 43.56 28.11 -7.68
N SER A 355 42.94 28.60 -8.75
CA SER A 355 41.99 29.70 -8.72
C SER A 355 40.84 29.48 -9.70
N LEU A 356 39.65 29.93 -9.33
CA LEU A 356 38.45 29.97 -10.14
C LEU A 356 38.02 31.43 -10.27
N SER A 357 37.46 31.80 -11.42
CA SER A 357 36.82 33.10 -11.56
C SER A 357 35.66 32.99 -12.55
N GLY A 358 34.70 33.89 -12.41
CA GLY A 358 33.50 33.79 -13.21
C GLY A 358 32.48 34.88 -12.94
N LYS A 359 31.31 34.67 -13.52
CA LYS A 359 30.16 35.54 -13.33
C LYS A 359 29.19 34.91 -12.33
N LEU A 360 28.70 35.73 -11.42
CA LEU A 360 27.67 35.40 -10.46
C LEU A 360 26.40 36.13 -10.87
N LYS A 361 25.28 35.41 -10.97
CA LYS A 361 23.96 36.00 -11.19
C LYS A 361 23.14 35.90 -9.91
N SER A 362 22.65 37.05 -9.42
CA SER A 362 21.76 37.09 -8.25
C SER A 362 20.30 36.89 -8.65
N ALA A 363 19.45 36.48 -7.70
CA ALA A 363 18.00 36.39 -7.88
C ALA A 363 17.33 37.73 -8.31
N PHE A 364 18.01 38.87 -8.18
CA PHE A 364 17.53 40.20 -8.60
C PHE A 364 18.04 40.64 -9.98
N GLY A 365 18.78 39.79 -10.70
CA GLY A 365 19.13 39.98 -12.11
C GLY A 365 20.44 40.74 -12.40
N THR A 366 21.16 41.20 -11.38
CA THR A 366 22.50 41.82 -11.53
C THR A 366 23.60 40.77 -11.70
N GLU A 367 24.49 40.97 -12.69
CA GLU A 367 25.70 40.15 -12.89
C GLU A 367 26.91 40.79 -12.20
N THR A 368 27.59 40.06 -11.32
CA THR A 368 28.81 40.51 -10.62
C THR A 368 29.95 39.52 -10.83
N GLN A 369 31.20 40.01 -10.81
CA GLN A 369 32.37 39.14 -10.90
C GLN A 369 32.71 38.51 -9.55
N TRP A 370 33.12 37.25 -9.58
CA TRP A 370 33.65 36.54 -8.42
C TRP A 370 34.97 35.86 -8.77
N SER A 371 35.81 35.69 -7.77
CA SER A 371 37.02 34.89 -7.85
C SER A 371 37.13 34.02 -6.61
N ALA A 372 37.61 32.80 -6.75
CA ALA A 372 37.96 31.95 -5.63
C ALA A 372 39.38 31.45 -5.76
N VAL A 373 40.07 31.34 -4.63
CA VAL A 373 41.41 30.77 -4.55
C VAL A 373 41.32 29.52 -3.70
N ARG A 374 41.85 28.41 -4.23
CA ARG A 374 41.94 27.15 -3.50
C ARG A 374 42.83 27.37 -2.29
N LYS A 375 42.34 27.05 -1.09
CA LYS A 375 43.19 27.11 0.11
C LYS A 375 44.20 25.96 0.01
N VAL A 376 45.41 26.27 -0.44
CA VAL A 376 46.56 25.39 -0.22
C VAL A 376 46.71 25.29 1.30
N LYS A 377 46.73 24.07 1.85
CA LYS A 377 47.03 23.84 3.28
C LYS A 377 48.46 24.32 3.55
N THR A 378 48.63 25.60 3.85
CA THR A 378 49.82 26.14 4.50
C THR A 378 49.78 25.70 5.95
N ALA A 379 50.72 24.85 6.34
CA ALA A 379 50.94 24.50 7.73
C ALA A 379 51.41 25.75 8.50
N ALA A 380 50.61 26.20 9.48
CA ALA A 380 50.99 26.92 10.71
C ALA A 380 49.72 27.43 11.44
N PRO A 381 49.76 27.80 12.74
CA PRO A 381 50.67 27.41 13.81
C PRO A 381 49.91 26.72 14.97
N VAL A 382 50.66 26.07 15.85
CA VAL A 382 50.18 25.52 17.12
C VAL A 382 49.64 26.66 18.00
N VAL A 383 48.35 26.64 18.30
CA VAL A 383 47.78 27.28 19.49
C VAL A 383 47.37 26.15 20.42
N GLU A 384 48.08 26.08 21.54
CA GLU A 384 47.81 25.17 22.64
C GLU A 384 46.37 25.33 23.11
N ASN A 385 45.55 24.30 22.89
CA ASN A 385 44.40 24.04 23.74
C ASN A 385 44.82 22.92 24.68
N PRO A 386 44.98 23.19 25.99
CA PRO A 386 45.58 22.23 26.89
C PRO A 386 44.59 21.12 27.21
N ILE A 387 45.14 19.91 27.32
CA ILE A 387 44.52 18.69 27.84
C ILE A 387 43.80 17.83 26.79
N GLN A 388 44.60 17.22 25.92
CA GLN A 388 44.45 15.78 25.69
C GLN A 388 45.84 15.14 25.52
N LEU A 389 46.35 14.50 26.60
CA LEU A 389 47.52 13.63 26.49
C LEU A 389 47.24 12.57 25.42
N SER A 390 48.27 12.39 24.62
CA SER A 390 48.52 11.34 23.68
C SER A 390 48.81 10.02 24.38
N LEU A 391 48.45 8.93 23.71
CA LEU A 391 49.27 7.72 23.64
C LEU A 391 49.52 7.44 22.17
N GLU A 392 50.49 8.14 21.62
CA GLU A 392 51.30 7.58 20.56
C GLU A 392 52.69 7.39 21.16
N GLY A 393 53.10 6.14 21.14
CA GLY A 393 54.38 5.68 21.64
C GLY A 393 54.57 4.27 21.13
N MET A 394 54.65 4.10 19.81
CA MET A 394 55.65 3.26 19.18
C MET A 394 55.63 3.44 17.66
N ASP A 395 56.78 3.94 17.21
CA ASP A 395 57.32 4.05 15.86
C ASP A 395 56.91 2.91 14.91
N ASP A 396 56.54 3.31 13.70
CA ASP A 396 56.64 2.48 12.51
C ASP A 396 58.12 2.45 12.07
N GLY A 397 58.79 1.30 12.23
CA GLY A 397 60.12 1.11 11.66
C GLY A 397 60.81 -0.16 12.13
N ASP A 398 60.57 -1.28 11.47
CA ASP A 398 61.57 -1.95 10.63
C ASP A 398 61.10 -3.35 10.23
N ASP A 399 61.40 -3.69 8.98
CA ASP A 399 61.32 -5.03 8.40
C ASP A 399 61.83 -6.10 9.37
N LEU A 400 61.02 -7.13 9.61
CA LEU A 400 61.42 -8.52 9.85
C LEU A 400 60.17 -9.35 10.14
N LEU A 401 59.72 -10.16 9.16
CA LEU A 401 59.36 -11.59 9.31
C LEU A 401 58.68 -12.11 8.02
N THR A 402 59.54 -12.54 7.10
CA THR A 402 59.50 -13.76 6.25
C THR A 402 58.16 -14.42 5.88
N GLU A 403 58.01 -14.65 4.57
CA GLU A 403 57.24 -15.75 3.98
C GLU A 403 57.65 -17.11 4.59
N SER A 404 56.92 -17.59 5.60
CA SER A 404 56.77 -19.02 5.92
C SER A 404 55.85 -19.16 7.12
N ASP A 405 54.56 -19.33 6.85
CA ASP A 405 53.66 -20.26 7.59
C ASP A 405 52.25 -20.22 7.00
N SER A 406 52.18 -20.27 5.67
CA SER A 406 50.96 -20.67 4.97
C SER A 406 50.96 -22.19 4.81
N LYS A 407 50.70 -22.94 5.90
CA LYS A 407 50.21 -24.33 5.86
C LYS A 407 49.84 -24.88 7.25
N ILE A 408 48.66 -25.52 7.26
CA ILE A 408 48.16 -26.49 8.25
C ILE A 408 47.41 -25.89 9.46
N LEU A 409 46.08 -25.77 9.29
CA LEU A 409 45.11 -26.57 10.05
C LEU A 409 43.84 -26.68 9.19
N VAL A 410 43.87 -27.64 8.26
CA VAL A 410 42.68 -28.17 7.60
C VAL A 410 41.94 -28.99 8.66
N ALA A 411 40.89 -28.41 9.25
CA ALA A 411 39.85 -29.22 9.87
C ALA A 411 38.92 -29.68 8.74
N GLU A 412 38.87 -30.99 8.53
CA GLU A 412 38.04 -31.65 7.53
C GLU A 412 36.58 -31.19 7.63
N LYS A 413 36.06 -30.66 6.52
CA LYS A 413 34.64 -30.42 6.34
C LYS A 413 33.92 -31.77 6.32
N PRO A 414 32.83 -31.97 7.08
CA PRO A 414 31.96 -33.11 6.84
C PRO A 414 31.31 -32.94 5.47
N VAL A 415 31.70 -33.80 4.53
CA VAL A 415 31.03 -33.93 3.23
C VAL A 415 29.77 -34.76 3.46
N LEU A 416 28.65 -34.07 3.69
CA LEU A 416 27.34 -34.68 3.57
C LEU A 416 26.96 -34.72 2.08
N LYS A 417 27.10 -35.90 1.48
CA LYS A 417 26.38 -36.25 0.25
C LYS A 417 24.91 -36.50 0.60
N ASN A 418 24.06 -35.51 0.38
CA ASN A 418 22.64 -35.77 0.14
C ASN A 418 22.40 -35.59 -1.36
N GLU A 419 22.39 -36.71 -2.06
CA GLU A 419 21.85 -36.81 -3.42
C GLU A 419 20.32 -36.73 -3.28
N ASN A 420 19.69 -35.86 -4.07
CA ASN A 420 18.30 -35.35 -3.98
C ASN A 420 18.09 -34.13 -3.05
N ARG A 421 18.75 -33.01 -3.33
CA ARG A 421 18.23 -31.69 -2.97
C ARG A 421 17.49 -31.10 -4.19
N PRO A 422 16.23 -30.66 -4.08
CA PRO A 422 15.65 -29.77 -5.09
C PRO A 422 16.52 -28.50 -5.18
N SER A 423 16.62 -27.90 -6.37
CA SER A 423 17.41 -26.68 -6.59
C SER A 423 17.05 -25.65 -5.52
N LEU A 424 18.04 -25.11 -4.81
CA LEU A 424 17.85 -24.37 -3.56
C LEU A 424 17.00 -23.09 -3.70
N HIS A 425 16.70 -22.67 -4.93
CA HIS A 425 16.21 -21.33 -5.24
C HIS A 425 15.03 -21.27 -6.23
N GLN A 426 14.38 -22.40 -6.52
CA GLN A 426 13.11 -22.40 -7.25
C GLN A 426 11.94 -22.47 -6.26
N PHE A 427 11.11 -21.43 -6.27
CA PHE A 427 9.90 -21.32 -5.45
C PHE A 427 8.68 -21.26 -6.36
N ASN A 428 7.52 -21.59 -5.82
CA ASN A 428 6.25 -21.36 -6.51
C ASN A 428 6.07 -19.86 -6.76
N THR A 429 5.58 -19.52 -7.95
CA THR A 429 5.35 -18.14 -8.38
C THR A 429 3.94 -17.97 -8.91
N GLU A 430 3.32 -16.85 -8.59
CA GLU A 430 2.02 -16.42 -9.09
C GLU A 430 2.20 -15.40 -10.21
N LEU A 431 1.76 -15.74 -11.42
CA LEU A 431 1.83 -14.87 -12.59
C LEU A 431 0.45 -14.29 -12.94
N LYS A 432 0.43 -13.30 -13.84
CA LYS A 432 -0.82 -12.74 -14.38
C LYS A 432 -1.72 -13.82 -14.99
N ALA A 433 -1.14 -14.79 -15.70
CA ALA A 433 -1.87 -15.91 -16.29
C ALA A 433 -2.59 -16.78 -15.24
N ASP A 434 -1.97 -17.01 -14.07
CA ASP A 434 -2.59 -17.80 -12.98
C ASP A 434 -3.82 -17.08 -12.41
N ARG A 435 -3.71 -15.76 -12.22
CA ARG A 435 -4.79 -14.90 -11.70
C ARG A 435 -6.01 -14.86 -12.62
N ILE A 436 -5.79 -14.97 -13.93
CA ILE A 436 -6.85 -14.94 -14.95
C ILE A 436 -7.39 -16.35 -15.23
N SER A 437 -6.62 -17.40 -14.92
CA SER A 437 -7.03 -18.77 -15.20
C SER A 437 -8.27 -19.17 -14.39
N GLN A 438 -9.32 -19.59 -15.09
CA GLN A 438 -10.55 -20.09 -14.49
C GLN A 438 -10.52 -21.62 -14.42
N ALA A 439 -10.91 -22.19 -13.28
CA ALA A 439 -10.94 -23.64 -13.08
C ALA A 439 -11.93 -24.34 -14.03
N ALA A 440 -13.08 -23.70 -14.31
CA ALA A 440 -14.06 -24.14 -15.29
C ALA A 440 -15.01 -22.97 -15.67
N GLU A 441 -15.29 -22.80 -16.96
CA GLU A 441 -16.40 -21.95 -17.42
C GLU A 441 -17.72 -22.69 -17.20
N THR A 442 -18.62 -22.12 -16.40
CA THR A 442 -19.91 -22.72 -16.06
C THR A 442 -21.05 -22.25 -16.97
N GLY A 443 -20.85 -21.15 -17.71
CA GLY A 443 -21.90 -20.46 -18.46
C GLY A 443 -23.01 -19.92 -17.55
N GLY A 444 -22.69 -19.62 -16.28
CA GLY A 444 -23.64 -19.24 -15.24
C GLY A 444 -24.56 -20.37 -14.75
N ASN A 445 -24.24 -21.64 -15.04
CA ASN A 445 -25.02 -22.81 -14.62
C ASN A 445 -24.18 -23.70 -13.69
N LEU A 446 -24.42 -23.57 -12.38
CA LEU A 446 -23.61 -24.18 -11.33
C LEU A 446 -24.49 -24.88 -10.29
N LEU A 447 -24.03 -26.03 -9.80
CA LEU A 447 -24.61 -26.72 -8.65
C LEU A 447 -23.53 -26.95 -7.59
N LEU A 448 -23.66 -26.29 -6.44
CA LEU A 448 -22.88 -26.57 -5.25
C LEU A 448 -23.59 -27.68 -4.46
N LYS A 449 -22.94 -28.82 -4.22
CA LYS A 449 -23.54 -29.99 -3.56
C LYS A 449 -23.07 -30.15 -2.12
N ASN A 450 -24.00 -30.50 -1.22
CA ASN A 450 -23.74 -31.02 0.12
C ASN A 450 -22.93 -30.10 1.07
N GLY A 451 -22.95 -28.79 0.87
CA GLY A 451 -22.25 -27.84 1.72
C GLY A 451 -23.02 -27.50 3.01
N THR A 452 -22.36 -26.81 3.94
CA THR A 452 -23.03 -26.14 5.06
C THR A 452 -23.39 -24.71 4.62
N VAL A 453 -24.65 -24.51 4.23
CA VAL A 453 -25.12 -23.26 3.62
C VAL A 453 -25.54 -22.27 4.71
N ILE A 454 -24.83 -21.14 4.81
CA ILE A 454 -25.18 -20.00 5.66
C ILE A 454 -25.93 -18.99 4.80
N THR A 455 -27.23 -18.84 5.01
CA THR A 455 -28.06 -17.92 4.22
C THR A 455 -27.96 -16.46 4.65
N VAL A 456 -27.44 -16.21 5.86
CA VAL A 456 -27.39 -14.95 6.64
C VAL A 456 -28.75 -14.33 7.02
N THR A 457 -29.82 -14.69 6.31
CA THR A 457 -31.21 -14.25 6.61
C THR A 457 -32.04 -15.31 7.34
N GLY A 458 -31.65 -16.59 7.27
CA GLY A 458 -32.31 -17.71 7.94
C GLY A 458 -31.33 -18.58 8.74
N GLU A 459 -31.74 -19.82 9.01
CA GLU A 459 -30.90 -20.81 9.70
C GLU A 459 -29.81 -21.36 8.78
N THR A 460 -28.70 -21.79 9.39
CA THR A 460 -27.63 -22.51 8.70
C THR A 460 -28.07 -23.92 8.38
N MET A 461 -27.93 -24.34 7.12
CA MET A 461 -28.42 -25.62 6.61
C MET A 461 -27.24 -26.56 6.27
N PRO A 462 -27.02 -27.65 7.03
CA PRO A 462 -25.99 -28.63 6.71
C PRO A 462 -26.42 -29.51 5.51
N LEU A 463 -25.44 -30.13 4.83
CA LEU A 463 -25.66 -31.09 3.72
C LEU A 463 -26.66 -30.59 2.66
N THR A 464 -26.57 -29.32 2.32
CA THR A 464 -27.52 -28.65 1.43
C THR A 464 -26.86 -28.28 0.12
N SER A 465 -27.61 -28.40 -0.98
CA SER A 465 -27.17 -28.00 -2.32
C SER A 465 -27.81 -26.68 -2.73
N VAL A 466 -27.10 -25.92 -3.57
CA VAL A 466 -27.56 -24.66 -4.16
C VAL A 466 -27.40 -24.73 -5.68
N LEU A 467 -28.51 -24.57 -6.41
CA LEU A 467 -28.55 -24.58 -7.87
C LEU A 467 -28.65 -23.14 -8.40
N VAL A 468 -27.73 -22.81 -9.30
CA VAL A 468 -27.67 -21.55 -10.05
C VAL A 468 -27.92 -21.82 -11.53
N GLN A 469 -28.77 -21.01 -12.14
CA GLN A 469 -29.00 -21.01 -13.59
C GLN A 469 -28.95 -19.58 -14.12
N ASN A 470 -28.25 -19.37 -15.24
CA ASN A 470 -28.03 -18.05 -15.84
C ASN A 470 -27.60 -16.99 -14.81
N GLY A 471 -26.72 -17.39 -13.88
CA GLY A 471 -26.18 -16.55 -12.82
C GLY A 471 -27.12 -16.23 -11.66
N LYS A 472 -28.32 -16.83 -11.60
CA LYS A 472 -29.29 -16.64 -10.51
C LYS A 472 -29.54 -17.92 -9.72
N ILE A 473 -29.74 -17.79 -8.41
CA ILE A 473 -30.13 -18.90 -7.54
C ILE A 473 -31.57 -19.31 -7.85
N VAL A 474 -31.79 -20.56 -8.25
CA VAL A 474 -33.12 -21.07 -8.61
C VAL A 474 -33.68 -22.10 -7.63
N ALA A 475 -32.82 -22.81 -6.90
CA ALA A 475 -33.24 -23.80 -5.91
C ALA A 475 -32.19 -24.03 -4.83
N ILE A 476 -32.64 -24.35 -3.61
CA ILE A 476 -31.82 -24.66 -2.44
C ILE A 476 -32.44 -25.89 -1.76
N GLY A 477 -31.65 -26.93 -1.47
CA GLY A 477 -32.14 -28.17 -0.85
C GLY A 477 -31.22 -29.37 -1.05
N GLY A 478 -31.56 -30.53 -0.46
CA GLY A 478 -30.77 -31.76 -0.58
C GLY A 478 -30.90 -32.47 -1.93
N ASP A 479 -32.13 -32.68 -2.41
CA ASP A 479 -32.44 -33.40 -3.65
C ASP A 479 -32.95 -32.45 -4.75
N LEU A 480 -32.03 -31.75 -5.42
CA LEU A 480 -32.36 -30.81 -6.50
C LEU A 480 -32.40 -31.49 -7.87
N LYS A 481 -33.41 -31.17 -8.69
CA LYS A 481 -33.44 -31.57 -10.10
C LYS A 481 -32.46 -30.72 -10.89
N VAL A 482 -31.42 -31.36 -11.42
CA VAL A 482 -30.31 -30.68 -12.11
C VAL A 482 -30.56 -30.66 -13.62
N PRO A 483 -30.63 -29.49 -14.26
CA PRO A 483 -30.70 -29.36 -15.71
C PRO A 483 -29.45 -29.92 -16.41
N GLU A 484 -29.61 -30.39 -17.66
CA GLU A 484 -28.47 -30.79 -18.50
C GLU A 484 -27.47 -29.64 -18.68
N LYS A 485 -26.16 -29.96 -18.76
CA LYS A 485 -25.04 -29.00 -18.88
C LYS A 485 -24.80 -28.08 -17.68
N THR A 486 -25.24 -28.46 -16.48
CA THR A 486 -24.89 -27.77 -15.23
C THR A 486 -23.57 -28.31 -14.68
N THR A 487 -22.62 -27.43 -14.39
CA THR A 487 -21.36 -27.81 -13.72
C THR A 487 -21.66 -28.11 -12.25
N ALA A 488 -21.27 -29.29 -11.75
CA ALA A 488 -21.50 -29.67 -10.37
C ALA A 488 -20.19 -29.71 -9.57
N ILE A 489 -20.16 -29.01 -8.44
CA ILE A 489 -19.01 -28.97 -7.52
C ILE A 489 -19.45 -29.55 -6.18
N ASP A 490 -18.72 -30.54 -5.70
CA ASP A 490 -18.91 -31.09 -4.36
C ASP A 490 -18.22 -30.19 -3.34
N VAL A 491 -19.01 -29.64 -2.42
CA VAL A 491 -18.54 -28.78 -1.32
C VAL A 491 -18.81 -29.44 0.04
N THR A 492 -18.88 -30.79 0.07
CA THR A 492 -19.01 -31.56 1.31
C THR A 492 -17.93 -31.19 2.32
N GLY A 493 -18.35 -30.85 3.54
CA GLY A 493 -17.45 -30.42 4.62
C GLY A 493 -17.05 -28.95 4.58
N LEU A 494 -17.39 -28.22 3.53
CA LEU A 494 -17.14 -26.79 3.39
C LEU A 494 -18.37 -25.96 3.79
N TYR A 495 -18.15 -24.67 4.06
CA TYR A 495 -19.20 -23.70 4.38
C TYR A 495 -19.43 -22.78 3.19
N VAL A 496 -20.69 -22.63 2.77
CA VAL A 496 -21.07 -21.76 1.65
C VAL A 496 -21.85 -20.59 2.22
N MET A 497 -21.33 -19.37 2.05
CA MET A 497 -22.00 -18.14 2.46
C MET A 497 -22.17 -17.20 1.25
N PRO A 498 -23.03 -16.17 1.31
CA PRO A 498 -23.09 -15.17 0.26
C PRO A 498 -21.74 -14.49 0.12
N GLY A 499 -21.39 -14.09 -1.10
CA GLY A 499 -20.17 -13.32 -1.36
C GLY A 499 -20.05 -12.09 -0.45
N ILE A 500 -18.84 -11.83 0.04
CA ILE A 500 -18.56 -10.64 0.86
C ILE A 500 -18.66 -9.39 -0.02
N ILE A 501 -19.18 -8.31 0.55
CA ILE A 501 -19.33 -7.00 -0.11
C ILE A 501 -18.61 -5.93 0.69
N ASP A 502 -17.65 -5.25 0.07
CA ASP A 502 -16.95 -4.11 0.67
C ASP A 502 -17.55 -2.76 0.22
N THR A 503 -18.11 -2.00 1.15
CA THR A 503 -18.76 -0.71 0.82
C THR A 503 -17.83 0.49 0.73
N HIS A 504 -16.55 0.33 1.06
CA HIS A 504 -15.58 1.43 0.94
C HIS A 504 -14.20 0.88 0.62
N SER A 505 -13.83 0.99 -0.65
CA SER A 505 -12.49 0.64 -1.12
C SER A 505 -11.89 1.70 -2.05
N HIS A 506 -10.57 1.62 -2.19
CA HIS A 506 -9.76 2.43 -3.09
C HIS A 506 -8.92 1.59 -4.07
N ILE A 507 -9.14 0.27 -4.11
CA ILE A 507 -8.55 -0.62 -5.11
C ILE A 507 -9.07 -0.29 -6.52
N MET A 508 -8.38 -0.72 -7.56
CA MET A 508 -8.81 -0.57 -8.95
C MET A 508 -9.01 0.89 -9.39
N ILE A 509 -8.31 1.87 -8.80
CA ILE A 509 -8.35 3.29 -9.21
C ILE A 509 -6.95 3.71 -9.71
N THR A 510 -6.86 4.14 -10.96
CA THR A 510 -5.59 4.59 -11.59
C THR A 510 -5.36 6.10 -11.44
N ASP A 511 -4.08 6.50 -11.39
CA ASP A 511 -3.61 7.89 -11.48
C ASP A 511 -4.20 8.87 -10.44
N GLY A 512 -4.35 8.38 -9.21
CA GLY A 512 -4.66 9.18 -8.04
C GLY A 512 -6.12 9.10 -7.57
N ILE A 513 -6.27 8.89 -6.25
CA ILE A 513 -7.59 8.68 -5.60
C ILE A 513 -8.30 10.00 -5.26
N ASN A 514 -7.58 11.12 -5.18
CA ASN A 514 -8.10 12.41 -4.75
C ASN A 514 -7.81 13.53 -5.75
N GLU A 515 -8.86 14.07 -6.40
CA GLU A 515 -8.79 15.35 -7.12
C GLU A 515 -8.82 16.51 -6.13
N HIS A 516 -7.72 16.67 -5.41
CA HIS A 516 -7.63 17.52 -4.22
C HIS A 516 -7.37 19.00 -4.52
N SER A 517 -7.20 19.37 -5.80
CA SER A 517 -6.90 20.74 -6.25
C SER A 517 -8.03 21.73 -5.95
N GLN A 518 -9.27 21.26 -5.83
CA GLN A 518 -10.44 22.05 -5.38
C GLN A 518 -11.14 21.37 -4.20
N SER A 519 -12.05 22.06 -3.50
CA SER A 519 -12.77 21.49 -2.35
C SER A 519 -14.08 20.78 -2.71
N ILE A 520 -14.61 21.12 -3.89
CA ILE A 520 -15.88 20.65 -4.43
C ILE A 520 -15.61 20.15 -5.84
N VAL A 521 -15.62 18.82 -6.02
CA VAL A 521 -15.34 18.14 -7.30
C VAL A 521 -16.35 17.00 -7.64
N PRO A 522 -17.65 17.12 -7.35
CA PRO A 522 -18.64 16.07 -7.62
C PRO A 522 -18.79 15.71 -9.11
N GLU A 523 -18.26 16.52 -10.02
CA GLU A 523 -18.21 16.22 -11.45
C GLU A 523 -17.28 15.05 -11.83
N VAL A 524 -16.26 14.75 -11.01
CA VAL A 524 -15.33 13.65 -11.28
C VAL A 524 -15.96 12.31 -10.92
N ARG A 525 -15.60 11.24 -11.65
CA ARG A 525 -16.25 9.94 -11.52
C ARG A 525 -15.21 8.83 -11.40
N VAL A 526 -15.31 8.01 -10.36
CA VAL A 526 -14.41 6.85 -10.18
C VAL A 526 -14.61 5.83 -11.31
N ARG A 527 -15.84 5.65 -11.80
CA ARG A 527 -16.15 4.73 -12.91
C ARG A 527 -15.35 5.02 -14.18
N ASP A 528 -14.94 6.27 -14.37
CA ASP A 528 -14.18 6.70 -15.54
C ASP A 528 -12.71 6.26 -15.44
N VAL A 529 -12.22 5.82 -14.27
CA VAL A 529 -10.79 5.48 -14.03
C VAL A 529 -10.58 4.12 -13.37
N VAL A 530 -11.55 3.21 -13.51
CA VAL A 530 -11.42 1.82 -13.03
C VAL A 530 -10.25 1.12 -13.74
N ASN A 531 -9.44 0.41 -12.96
CA ASN A 531 -8.27 -0.35 -13.39
C ASN A 531 -8.42 -1.83 -13.06
N THR A 532 -8.63 -2.63 -14.10
CA THR A 532 -8.83 -4.08 -14.01
C THR A 532 -7.53 -4.88 -13.96
N ALA A 533 -6.37 -4.22 -14.08
CA ALA A 533 -5.06 -4.85 -13.94
C ALA A 533 -4.55 -4.86 -12.49
N ASP A 534 -5.26 -4.25 -11.54
CA ASP A 534 -4.87 -4.19 -10.13
C ASP A 534 -4.92 -5.60 -9.48
N PRO A 535 -3.78 -6.18 -9.03
CA PRO A 535 -3.76 -7.48 -8.37
C PRO A 535 -4.56 -7.54 -7.06
N SER A 536 -4.86 -6.38 -6.46
CA SER A 536 -5.65 -6.30 -5.24
C SER A 536 -7.07 -6.84 -5.44
N GLU A 537 -7.61 -6.77 -6.66
CA GLU A 537 -8.89 -7.41 -7.02
C GLU A 537 -8.83 -8.93 -6.82
N TYR A 538 -7.86 -9.58 -7.47
CA TYR A 538 -7.65 -11.03 -7.36
C TYR A 538 -7.41 -11.45 -5.90
N ARG A 539 -6.65 -10.65 -5.14
CA ARG A 539 -6.40 -10.92 -3.73
C ARG A 539 -7.66 -10.76 -2.88
N ALA A 540 -8.53 -9.81 -3.18
CA ALA A 540 -9.83 -9.67 -2.52
C ALA A 540 -10.75 -10.87 -2.79
N LEU A 541 -10.75 -11.39 -4.04
CA LEU A 541 -11.42 -12.67 -4.36
C LEU A 541 -10.88 -13.81 -3.50
N ALA A 542 -9.56 -13.88 -3.25
CA ALA A 542 -8.96 -14.88 -2.37
C ALA A 542 -9.41 -14.81 -0.90
N GLY A 543 -10.06 -13.70 -0.49
CA GLY A 543 -10.70 -13.51 0.81
C GLY A 543 -12.22 -13.74 0.82
N GLY A 544 -12.84 -14.06 -0.32
CA GLY A 544 -14.29 -14.24 -0.46
C GLY A 544 -15.07 -12.99 -0.86
N VAL A 545 -14.39 -11.90 -1.25
CA VAL A 545 -15.05 -10.65 -1.68
C VAL A 545 -15.50 -10.77 -3.13
N THR A 546 -16.76 -10.45 -3.38
CA THR A 546 -17.40 -10.57 -4.70
C THR A 546 -17.76 -9.21 -5.30
N ALA A 547 -18.01 -8.20 -4.45
CA ALA A 547 -18.35 -6.86 -4.88
C ALA A 547 -17.70 -5.80 -3.99
N ALA A 548 -17.41 -4.64 -4.58
CA ALA A 548 -16.86 -3.50 -3.87
C ALA A 548 -17.45 -2.17 -4.37
N ARG A 549 -17.56 -1.18 -3.48
CA ARG A 549 -17.77 0.23 -3.87
C ARG A 549 -16.43 0.95 -3.85
N LEU A 550 -16.03 1.42 -5.02
CA LEU A 550 -14.82 2.21 -5.24
C LEU A 550 -15.14 3.68 -5.02
N PHE A 551 -14.40 4.30 -4.10
CA PHE A 551 -14.63 5.69 -3.71
C PHE A 551 -13.49 6.62 -4.11
N HIS A 552 -13.87 7.87 -4.39
CA HIS A 552 -12.95 9.00 -4.26
C HIS A 552 -12.44 9.08 -2.80
N GLY A 553 -11.24 9.60 -2.59
CA GLY A 553 -10.69 9.77 -1.26
C GLY A 553 -11.34 10.91 -0.46
N SER A 554 -10.76 11.25 0.69
CA SER A 554 -11.32 12.18 1.68
C SER A 554 -10.62 13.55 1.76
N ALA A 555 -9.91 13.96 0.71
CA ALA A 555 -9.24 15.26 0.68
C ALA A 555 -10.20 16.45 0.45
N ASN A 556 -11.44 16.19 0.05
CA ASN A 556 -12.40 17.19 -0.45
C ASN A 556 -13.64 17.22 0.43
N VAL A 557 -14.23 18.40 0.69
CA VAL A 557 -15.51 18.47 1.40
C VAL A 557 -16.60 17.74 0.60
N ILE A 558 -16.60 17.98 -0.71
CA ILE A 558 -17.40 17.25 -1.70
C ILE A 558 -16.42 16.68 -2.73
N GLY A 559 -16.17 15.38 -2.65
CA GLY A 559 -15.35 14.62 -3.59
C GLY A 559 -16.14 14.17 -4.81
N GLY A 560 -15.64 13.13 -5.48
CA GLY A 560 -16.23 12.58 -6.71
C GLY A 560 -17.34 11.54 -6.52
N GLN A 561 -17.95 11.18 -7.65
CA GLN A 561 -18.93 10.10 -7.78
C GLN A 561 -18.28 8.72 -7.64
N ASP A 562 -18.96 7.79 -6.97
CA ASP A 562 -18.49 6.42 -6.73
C ASP A 562 -18.67 5.49 -7.94
N ALA A 563 -18.17 4.26 -7.82
CA ALA A 563 -18.48 3.16 -8.73
C ALA A 563 -18.68 1.87 -7.93
N VAL A 564 -19.76 1.15 -8.19
CA VAL A 564 -19.97 -0.19 -7.62
C VAL A 564 -19.55 -1.23 -8.65
N VAL A 565 -18.70 -2.15 -8.24
CA VAL A 565 -18.14 -3.21 -9.10
C VAL A 565 -18.40 -4.59 -8.53
N LYS A 566 -18.58 -5.57 -9.42
CA LYS A 566 -18.33 -6.99 -9.12
C LYS A 566 -16.92 -7.34 -9.56
N LEU A 567 -16.18 -8.08 -8.73
CA LEU A 567 -14.75 -8.37 -8.92
C LEU A 567 -14.53 -9.49 -9.94
N LYS A 568 -14.79 -9.19 -11.21
CA LYS A 568 -14.74 -10.13 -12.34
C LYS A 568 -13.36 -10.15 -12.98
N HIS A 569 -12.33 -10.47 -12.18
CA HIS A 569 -10.93 -10.34 -12.58
C HIS A 569 -10.64 -10.92 -13.97
N GLY A 570 -9.89 -10.16 -14.79
CA GLY A 570 -9.59 -10.46 -16.19
C GLY A 570 -10.57 -9.86 -17.21
N LYS A 571 -11.80 -9.49 -16.80
CA LYS A 571 -12.78 -8.80 -17.66
C LYS A 571 -12.51 -7.30 -17.81
N SER A 572 -13.25 -6.62 -18.69
CA SER A 572 -13.10 -5.17 -18.91
C SER A 572 -13.76 -4.34 -17.80
N ALA A 573 -13.33 -3.09 -17.61
CA ALA A 573 -13.93 -2.19 -16.61
C ALA A 573 -15.46 -2.09 -16.73
N ARG A 574 -15.96 -2.09 -17.97
CA ARG A 574 -17.41 -2.02 -18.26
C ARG A 574 -18.19 -3.21 -17.74
N GLU A 575 -17.59 -4.40 -17.73
CA GLU A 575 -18.19 -5.66 -17.24
C GLU A 575 -18.16 -5.77 -15.71
N HIS A 576 -17.25 -5.06 -15.05
CA HIS A 576 -17.18 -4.98 -13.59
C HIS A 576 -18.26 -4.05 -13.03
N ILE A 577 -18.46 -2.89 -13.67
CA ILE A 577 -19.32 -1.82 -13.17
C ILE A 577 -20.80 -2.23 -13.23
N LEU A 578 -21.48 -2.11 -12.09
CA LEU A 578 -22.94 -2.21 -12.00
C LEU A 578 -23.57 -0.87 -12.37
N HIS A 579 -23.87 -0.68 -13.66
CA HIS A 579 -24.36 0.61 -14.20
C HIS A 579 -25.71 1.05 -13.64
N ASP A 580 -26.55 0.10 -13.22
CA ASP A 580 -27.89 0.35 -12.65
C ASP A 580 -27.87 0.53 -11.12
N ALA A 581 -26.70 0.43 -10.48
CA ALA A 581 -26.57 0.65 -9.05
C ALA A 581 -26.86 2.13 -8.69
N PRO A 582 -27.51 2.39 -7.54
CA PRO A 582 -27.66 3.75 -7.02
C PRO A 582 -26.32 4.49 -6.98
N GLN A 583 -26.28 5.69 -7.57
CA GLN A 583 -25.06 6.49 -7.63
C GLN A 583 -24.85 7.34 -6.38
N GLY A 584 -23.63 7.33 -5.90
CA GLY A 584 -23.18 8.05 -4.73
C GLY A 584 -22.19 9.15 -5.05
N VAL A 585 -22.11 10.17 -4.18
CA VAL A 585 -21.03 11.15 -4.16
C VAL A 585 -20.33 11.08 -2.81
N LYS A 586 -19.00 10.96 -2.84
CA LYS A 586 -18.19 10.94 -1.64
C LYS A 586 -18.06 12.33 -1.06
N PHE A 587 -18.42 12.49 0.21
CA PHE A 587 -18.17 13.68 1.01
C PHE A 587 -17.09 13.36 2.04
N ALA A 588 -16.43 14.39 2.58
CA ALA A 588 -15.57 14.21 3.74
C ALA A 588 -15.66 15.38 4.72
N LEU A 589 -15.53 15.04 5.99
CA LEU A 589 -15.49 15.94 7.13
C LEU A 589 -14.13 15.83 7.84
N GLY A 590 -14.01 16.50 8.99
CA GLY A 590 -12.91 16.29 9.92
C GLY A 590 -11.56 16.87 9.51
N GLU A 591 -10.50 16.19 9.93
CA GLU A 591 -9.12 16.66 9.79
C GLU A 591 -8.66 16.67 8.33
N ASN A 592 -9.06 15.67 7.55
CA ASN A 592 -8.54 15.48 6.19
C ASN A 592 -8.79 16.67 5.26
N VAL A 593 -10.00 17.23 5.30
CA VAL A 593 -10.41 18.30 4.40
C VAL A 593 -9.80 19.66 4.74
N LYS A 594 -9.24 19.81 5.95
CA LYS A 594 -8.69 21.07 6.44
C LYS A 594 -7.15 21.14 6.48
N TYR A 595 -6.44 20.08 6.09
CA TYR A 595 -4.97 20.09 6.08
C TYR A 595 -4.38 20.99 4.99
N ARG A 596 -5.14 21.29 3.92
CA ARG A 596 -4.64 22.05 2.76
C ARG A 596 -4.87 23.54 2.93
N THR A 597 -3.84 24.25 3.36
CA THR A 597 -3.86 25.70 3.58
C THR A 597 -4.01 26.53 2.30
N SER A 598 -3.75 25.96 1.12
CA SER A 598 -3.84 26.62 -0.18
C SER A 598 -5.27 26.87 -0.68
N ARG A 599 -6.30 26.32 -0.01
CA ARG A 599 -7.71 26.52 -0.40
C ARG A 599 -8.65 26.53 0.81
N PHE A 600 -9.85 27.07 0.62
CA PHE A 600 -10.93 26.98 1.61
C PHE A 600 -11.59 25.59 1.56
N PRO A 601 -11.96 24.97 2.70
CA PRO A 601 -11.85 25.44 4.09
C PRO A 601 -10.66 24.88 4.89
N ASN A 602 -10.22 25.61 5.91
CA ASN A 602 -9.17 25.21 6.86
C ASN A 602 -9.70 24.89 8.28
N THR A 603 -11.02 24.88 8.48
CA THR A 603 -11.68 24.64 9.77
C THR A 603 -12.97 23.84 9.59
N ARG A 604 -13.45 23.16 10.65
CA ARG A 604 -14.75 22.45 10.64
C ARG A 604 -15.94 23.41 10.38
N MET A 605 -15.86 24.66 10.85
CA MET A 605 -16.85 25.70 10.52
C MET A 605 -16.84 26.04 9.03
N GLY A 606 -15.66 26.08 8.41
CA GLY A 606 -15.55 26.27 6.97
C GLY A 606 -16.12 25.11 6.16
N VAL A 607 -16.08 23.87 6.70
CA VAL A 607 -16.73 22.71 6.09
C VAL A 607 -18.25 22.91 6.03
N GLU A 608 -18.88 23.28 7.14
CA GLU A 608 -20.33 23.60 7.17
C GLU A 608 -20.68 24.69 6.14
N ALA A 609 -19.93 25.80 6.12
CA ALA A 609 -20.16 26.89 5.18
C ALA A 609 -19.98 26.45 3.72
N THR A 610 -19.03 25.55 3.44
CA THR A 610 -18.81 24.98 2.10
C THR A 610 -20.03 24.17 1.65
N LEU A 611 -20.53 23.29 2.52
CA LEU A 611 -21.71 22.46 2.23
C LEU A 611 -22.95 23.33 1.97
N GLN A 612 -23.22 24.31 2.83
CA GLN A 612 -24.37 25.20 2.68
C GLN A 612 -24.32 25.98 1.36
N ARG A 613 -23.16 26.57 1.03
CA ARG A 613 -22.98 27.32 -0.23
C ARG A 613 -23.19 26.43 -1.46
N ALA A 614 -22.57 25.25 -1.46
CA ALA A 614 -22.68 24.31 -2.57
C ALA A 614 -24.13 23.89 -2.84
N PHE A 615 -24.90 23.55 -1.81
CA PHE A 615 -26.30 23.17 -1.99
C PHE A 615 -27.20 24.34 -2.38
N LEU A 616 -26.95 25.55 -1.88
CA LEU A 616 -27.68 26.74 -2.31
C LEU A 616 -27.43 27.07 -3.79
N GLU A 617 -26.17 26.97 -4.24
CA GLU A 617 -25.81 27.11 -5.66
C GLU A 617 -26.49 26.05 -6.53
N ALA A 618 -26.55 24.80 -6.07
CA ALA A 618 -27.25 23.72 -6.77
C ALA A 618 -28.77 23.94 -6.86
N ILE A 619 -29.40 24.45 -5.79
CA ILE A 619 -30.82 24.82 -5.78
C ILE A 619 -31.08 25.94 -6.79
N ASP A 620 -30.21 26.96 -6.85
CA ASP A 620 -30.36 28.05 -7.81
C ASP A 620 -30.16 27.56 -9.25
N TYR A 621 -29.15 26.73 -9.51
CA TYR A 621 -28.92 26.09 -10.80
C TYR A 621 -30.16 25.32 -11.27
N ARG A 622 -30.74 24.49 -10.40
CA ARG A 622 -31.97 23.75 -10.69
C ARG A 622 -33.14 24.69 -11.00
N ARG A 623 -33.28 25.77 -10.25
CA ARG A 623 -34.34 26.78 -10.48
C ARG A 623 -34.23 27.38 -11.89
N GLN A 624 -33.02 27.75 -12.33
CA GLN A 624 -32.79 28.30 -13.67
C GLN A 624 -33.19 27.31 -14.78
N TRP A 625 -32.85 26.04 -14.65
CA TRP A 625 -33.25 24.99 -15.60
C TRP A 625 -34.77 24.77 -15.62
N GLN A 626 -35.41 24.72 -14.45
CA GLN A 626 -36.87 24.57 -14.37
C GLN A 626 -37.62 25.77 -14.98
N GLU A 627 -37.11 26.98 -14.80
CA GLU A 627 -37.65 28.19 -15.44
C GLU A 627 -37.50 28.10 -16.96
N TYR A 628 -36.34 27.67 -17.47
CA TYR A 628 -36.11 27.45 -18.90
C TYR A 628 -37.04 26.39 -19.49
N GLU A 629 -37.18 25.23 -18.85
CA GLU A 629 -38.04 24.15 -19.32
C GLU A 629 -39.52 24.53 -19.35
N LYS A 630 -40.00 25.25 -18.32
CA LYS A 630 -41.37 25.78 -18.27
C LYS A 630 -41.61 26.78 -19.41
N LEU A 631 -40.67 27.69 -19.64
CA LEU A 631 -40.77 28.66 -20.74
C LEU A 631 -40.77 27.96 -22.10
N ARG A 632 -39.85 27.01 -22.34
CA ARG A 632 -39.81 26.22 -23.58
C ARG A 632 -41.12 25.47 -23.84
N LYS A 633 -41.80 25.02 -22.78
CA LYS A 633 -43.09 24.33 -22.88
C LYS A 633 -44.25 25.29 -23.14
N ASN A 634 -44.25 26.48 -22.52
CA ASN A 634 -45.33 27.46 -22.63
C ASN A 634 -45.22 28.32 -23.90
N GLU A 635 -44.01 28.55 -24.39
CA GLU A 635 -43.69 29.38 -25.56
C GLU A 635 -42.70 28.63 -26.50
N PRO A 636 -43.15 27.58 -27.20
CA PRO A 636 -42.26 26.75 -28.03
C PRO A 636 -41.62 27.50 -29.21
N ASP A 637 -42.24 28.60 -29.66
CA ASP A 637 -41.73 29.43 -30.76
C ASP A 637 -40.67 30.46 -30.29
N THR A 638 -40.56 30.71 -28.99
CA THR A 638 -39.57 31.63 -28.42
C THR A 638 -38.22 30.95 -28.31
N LYS A 639 -37.32 31.20 -29.28
CA LYS A 639 -35.93 30.71 -29.24
C LYS A 639 -35.16 31.41 -28.10
N LYS A 640 -34.83 30.66 -27.04
CA LYS A 640 -33.97 31.09 -25.93
C LYS A 640 -32.77 30.16 -25.78
N LEU A 641 -31.64 30.77 -25.43
CA LEU A 641 -30.43 30.02 -25.08
C LEU A 641 -30.68 29.20 -23.80
N PRO A 642 -30.42 27.89 -23.79
CA PRO A 642 -30.48 27.09 -22.56
C PRO A 642 -29.43 27.57 -21.55
N PRO A 643 -29.69 27.43 -20.23
CA PRO A 643 -28.65 27.61 -19.23
C PRO A 643 -27.43 26.73 -19.55
N ARG A 644 -26.22 27.20 -19.21
CA ARG A 644 -25.00 26.41 -19.37
C ARG A 644 -25.10 25.16 -18.50
N ARG A 645 -24.83 23.99 -19.08
CA ARG A 645 -24.68 22.75 -18.31
C ARG A 645 -23.39 22.82 -17.51
N ASP A 646 -23.48 22.64 -16.20
CA ASP A 646 -22.32 22.60 -15.31
C ASP A 646 -22.32 21.26 -14.57
N LEU A 647 -21.39 20.37 -14.92
CA LEU A 647 -21.36 18.99 -14.41
C LEU A 647 -21.25 18.93 -12.88
N ARG A 648 -20.63 19.95 -12.27
CA ARG A 648 -20.53 20.05 -10.81
C ARG A 648 -21.87 20.36 -10.20
N LEU A 649 -22.52 21.42 -10.70
CA LEU A 649 -23.83 21.84 -10.19
C LEU A 649 -24.92 20.83 -10.52
N GLU A 650 -24.83 20.14 -11.66
CA GLU A 650 -25.70 19.00 -12.00
C GLU A 650 -25.57 17.89 -10.96
N ALA A 651 -24.35 17.42 -10.68
CA ALA A 651 -24.15 16.36 -9.69
C ALA A 651 -24.66 16.75 -8.29
N LEU A 652 -24.57 18.03 -7.90
CA LEU A 652 -25.16 18.53 -6.64
C LEU A 652 -26.68 18.65 -6.71
N ALA A 653 -27.23 19.09 -7.84
CA ALA A 653 -28.67 19.20 -8.05
C ALA A 653 -29.33 17.81 -8.02
N ASP A 654 -28.68 16.79 -8.58
CA ASP A 654 -29.11 15.39 -8.51
C ASP A 654 -29.21 14.90 -7.06
N ILE A 655 -28.31 15.35 -6.17
CA ILE A 655 -28.41 15.05 -4.72
C ILE A 655 -29.64 15.73 -4.12
N VAL A 656 -29.88 17.00 -4.45
CA VAL A 656 -31.07 17.74 -4.01
C VAL A 656 -32.36 17.10 -4.53
N ASN A 657 -32.30 16.40 -5.68
CA ASN A 657 -33.43 15.69 -6.27
C ASN A 657 -33.61 14.26 -5.75
N HIS A 658 -32.73 13.76 -4.87
CA HIS A 658 -32.68 12.35 -4.45
C HIS A 658 -32.40 11.36 -5.58
N GLU A 659 -31.69 11.80 -6.62
CA GLU A 659 -31.21 10.96 -7.73
C GLU A 659 -29.80 10.43 -7.46
N LYS A 660 -29.00 11.19 -6.69
CA LYS A 660 -27.69 10.78 -6.17
C LYS A 660 -27.65 10.89 -4.66
N PHE A 661 -26.78 10.10 -4.03
CA PHE A 661 -26.75 9.94 -2.58
C PHE A 661 -25.43 10.40 -1.95
N ILE A 662 -25.51 10.95 -0.73
CA ILE A 662 -24.32 11.36 0.03
C ILE A 662 -23.75 10.16 0.77
N HIS A 663 -22.46 9.88 0.55
CA HIS A 663 -21.66 8.98 1.38
C HIS A 663 -20.54 9.77 2.04
N SER A 664 -20.56 9.93 3.36
CA SER A 664 -19.68 10.89 4.03
C SER A 664 -18.60 10.24 4.90
N HIS A 665 -17.33 10.46 4.57
CA HIS A 665 -16.21 10.21 5.47
C HIS A 665 -16.34 11.10 6.70
N CYS A 666 -16.45 10.48 7.87
CA CYS A 666 -16.56 11.17 9.15
C CYS A 666 -16.00 10.31 10.27
N TYR A 667 -15.45 10.94 11.30
CA TYR A 667 -14.93 10.24 12.47
C TYR A 667 -15.67 10.67 13.73
N ARG A 668 -15.71 11.98 13.99
CA ARG A 668 -16.21 12.50 15.26
C ARG A 668 -17.72 12.71 15.28
N ALA A 669 -18.31 12.64 16.47
CA ALA A 669 -19.74 12.82 16.65
C ALA A 669 -20.24 14.23 16.31
N ASP A 670 -19.46 15.28 16.62
CA ASP A 670 -19.84 16.68 16.39
C ASP A 670 -19.96 17.04 14.90
N GLU A 671 -19.04 16.54 14.08
CA GLU A 671 -19.08 16.75 12.63
C GLU A 671 -20.19 15.94 11.94
N ILE A 672 -20.47 14.73 12.42
CA ILE A 672 -21.61 13.93 11.95
C ILE A 672 -22.91 14.70 12.22
N LEU A 673 -23.11 15.17 13.45
CA LEU A 673 -24.29 15.97 13.81
C LEU A 673 -24.42 17.24 12.96
N MET A 674 -23.31 17.92 12.65
CA MET A 674 -23.30 19.07 11.75
C MET A 674 -23.82 18.69 10.36
N LEU A 675 -23.27 17.64 9.74
CA LEU A 675 -23.70 17.20 8.41
C LEU A 675 -25.18 16.81 8.40
N LEU A 676 -25.61 15.98 9.37
CA LEU A 676 -27.00 15.54 9.45
C LEU A 676 -27.95 16.73 9.60
N ARG A 677 -27.57 17.77 10.36
CA ARG A 677 -28.35 19.01 10.51
C ARG A 677 -28.42 19.81 9.21
N VAL A 678 -27.28 20.03 8.55
CA VAL A 678 -27.24 20.78 7.27
C VAL A 678 -28.11 20.08 6.22
N ALA A 679 -27.95 18.76 6.08
CA ALA A 679 -28.71 17.97 5.12
C ALA A 679 -30.21 17.99 5.45
N SER A 680 -30.59 17.71 6.70
CA SER A 680 -32.00 17.68 7.11
C SER A 680 -32.70 19.03 6.95
N ASN A 681 -32.01 20.15 7.22
CA ASN A 681 -32.57 21.50 7.03
C ASN A 681 -32.90 21.83 5.57
N MET A 682 -32.24 21.15 4.63
CA MET A 682 -32.46 21.31 3.18
C MET A 682 -33.30 20.19 2.58
N GLY A 683 -33.82 19.27 3.41
CA GLY A 683 -34.56 18.10 2.95
C GLY A 683 -33.68 17.06 2.23
N ILE A 684 -32.35 17.14 2.38
CA ILE A 684 -31.39 16.24 1.73
C ILE A 684 -31.14 15.03 2.65
N ARG A 685 -31.06 13.83 2.05
CA ARG A 685 -30.75 12.60 2.76
C ARG A 685 -29.25 12.28 2.70
N VAL A 686 -28.65 12.03 3.86
CA VAL A 686 -27.36 11.35 3.97
C VAL A 686 -27.62 9.85 3.94
N TRP A 687 -27.08 9.16 2.93
CA TRP A 687 -27.37 7.76 2.70
C TRP A 687 -26.50 6.84 3.56
N SER A 688 -25.19 7.12 3.60
CA SER A 688 -24.31 6.44 4.54
C SER A 688 -23.18 7.30 5.09
N LEU A 689 -22.81 7.00 6.33
CA LEU A 689 -21.66 7.55 7.04
C LEU A 689 -20.53 6.52 6.97
N GLN A 690 -19.37 6.96 6.49
CA GLN A 690 -18.17 6.16 6.30
C GLN A 690 -17.18 6.43 7.43
N HIS A 691 -16.50 5.38 7.89
CA HIS A 691 -15.68 5.26 9.11
C HIS A 691 -16.46 5.39 10.42
N VAL A 692 -17.16 6.51 10.62
CA VAL A 692 -18.13 6.74 11.72
C VAL A 692 -17.64 6.26 13.10
N LEU A 693 -16.36 6.52 13.41
CA LEU A 693 -15.68 5.93 14.57
C LEU A 693 -16.27 6.37 15.93
N GLU A 694 -16.90 7.54 16.00
CA GLU A 694 -17.66 8.00 17.17
C GLU A 694 -19.18 7.90 16.99
N GLY A 695 -19.66 7.13 16.00
CA GLY A 695 -21.09 6.93 15.76
C GLY A 695 -21.84 6.42 16.98
N TYR A 696 -21.22 5.52 17.75
CA TYR A 696 -21.76 5.01 19.01
C TYR A 696 -22.14 6.10 20.02
N LYS A 697 -21.51 7.29 19.96
CA LYS A 697 -21.84 8.41 20.85
C LYS A 697 -23.19 9.02 20.53
N ILE A 698 -23.64 8.92 19.28
CA ILE A 698 -24.82 9.59 18.68
C ILE A 698 -25.70 8.65 17.84
N ALA A 699 -25.70 7.36 18.16
CA ALA A 699 -26.48 6.35 17.44
C ALA A 699 -27.98 6.72 17.31
N PRO A 700 -28.66 7.25 18.35
CA PRO A 700 -30.07 7.64 18.23
C PRO A 700 -30.32 8.71 17.16
N GLU A 701 -29.42 9.69 17.03
CA GLU A 701 -29.51 10.76 16.03
C GLU A 701 -29.27 10.24 14.62
N ILE A 702 -28.33 9.30 14.45
CA ILE A 702 -28.09 8.64 13.16
C ILE A 702 -29.30 7.80 12.75
N LEU A 703 -29.86 7.02 13.68
CA LEU A 703 -31.06 6.22 13.45
C LEU A 703 -32.24 7.10 13.01
N ALA A 704 -32.47 8.22 13.70
CA ALA A 704 -33.53 9.16 13.37
C ALA A 704 -33.40 9.77 11.96
N HIS A 705 -32.16 9.96 11.48
CA HIS A 705 -31.91 10.40 10.10
C HIS A 705 -32.06 9.26 9.07
N GLY A 706 -31.79 8.02 9.46
CA GLY A 706 -31.89 6.84 8.59
C GLY A 706 -30.67 6.62 7.68
N ALA A 707 -29.49 7.05 8.12
CA ALA A 707 -28.22 6.77 7.44
C ALA A 707 -27.66 5.39 7.83
N SER A 708 -27.07 4.67 6.87
CA SER A 708 -26.26 3.48 7.17
C SER A 708 -24.90 3.88 7.73
N CYS A 709 -24.27 2.99 8.49
CA CYS A 709 -22.97 3.22 9.11
C CYS A 709 -21.97 2.16 8.68
N SER A 710 -20.94 2.57 7.94
CA SER A 710 -19.83 1.71 7.54
C SER A 710 -18.58 2.05 8.33
N THR A 711 -18.16 1.16 9.24
CA THR A 711 -17.09 1.40 10.23
C THR A 711 -15.95 0.40 10.09
N PHE A 712 -14.80 0.75 10.68
CA PHE A 712 -13.76 -0.23 10.99
C PHE A 712 -14.15 -1.06 12.21
N SER A 713 -13.58 -2.26 12.34
CA SER A 713 -13.80 -3.10 13.51
C SER A 713 -13.00 -2.61 14.73
N ASP A 714 -11.78 -2.09 14.54
CA ASP A 714 -10.86 -1.84 15.65
C ASP A 714 -9.80 -0.75 15.40
N TRP A 715 -9.86 -0.01 14.29
CA TRP A 715 -8.92 1.08 13.99
C TRP A 715 -9.11 2.27 14.94
N TRP A 716 -8.01 2.71 15.56
CA TRP A 716 -8.03 3.79 16.55
C TRP A 716 -6.64 4.41 16.75
N ALA A 717 -6.58 5.57 17.42
CA ALA A 717 -5.34 6.25 17.84
C ALA A 717 -4.28 6.56 16.76
N TYR A 718 -4.56 6.34 15.47
CA TYR A 718 -3.68 6.80 14.40
C TYR A 718 -3.86 8.30 14.09
N LYS A 719 -4.93 8.93 14.60
CA LYS A 719 -5.26 10.35 14.48
C LYS A 719 -5.96 10.87 15.73
N ILE A 720 -5.98 12.19 15.91
CA ILE A 720 -6.73 12.84 17.01
C ILE A 720 -8.23 12.50 16.90
N GLU A 721 -8.82 12.66 15.71
CA GLU A 721 -10.23 12.31 15.46
C GLU A 721 -10.57 10.81 15.60
N ALA A 722 -9.56 9.93 15.66
CA ALA A 722 -9.72 8.49 15.85
C ALA A 722 -9.32 8.01 17.26
N PHE A 723 -8.92 8.91 18.17
CA PHE A 723 -8.41 8.56 19.50
C PHE A 723 -9.50 8.04 20.47
N ASP A 724 -10.76 8.37 20.19
CA ASP A 724 -11.95 7.92 20.94
C ASP A 724 -12.71 6.79 20.23
N ALA A 725 -12.13 6.25 19.14
CA ALA A 725 -12.68 5.09 18.45
C ALA A 725 -12.63 3.85 19.36
N VAL A 726 -13.68 3.02 19.28
CA VAL A 726 -13.81 1.83 20.12
C VAL A 726 -14.22 0.63 19.25
N PRO A 727 -13.72 -0.59 19.53
CA PRO A 727 -14.11 -1.76 18.77
C PRO A 727 -15.56 -2.20 19.02
N TYR A 728 -16.20 -1.61 20.04
CA TYR A 728 -17.61 -1.79 20.36
C TYR A 728 -18.55 -0.95 19.48
N ASN A 729 -18.02 -0.08 18.59
CA ASN A 729 -18.81 0.87 17.81
C ASN A 729 -19.87 0.17 16.97
N ALA A 730 -19.47 -0.84 16.18
CA ALA A 730 -20.38 -1.58 15.33
C ALA A 730 -21.50 -2.27 16.13
N ALA A 731 -21.17 -2.86 17.27
CA ALA A 731 -22.15 -3.54 18.11
C ALA A 731 -23.17 -2.58 18.72
N LEU A 732 -22.74 -1.39 19.16
CA LEU A 732 -23.66 -0.37 19.68
C LEU A 732 -24.57 0.22 18.59
N LEU A 733 -24.03 0.42 17.37
CA LEU A 733 -24.82 0.87 16.23
C LEU A 733 -25.87 -0.19 15.83
N ASN A 734 -25.49 -1.47 15.84
CA ASN A 734 -26.42 -2.57 15.59
C ASN A 734 -27.47 -2.72 16.72
N GLU A 735 -27.08 -2.61 17.99
CA GLU A 735 -28.01 -2.61 19.14
C GLU A 735 -29.01 -1.46 19.05
N ALA A 736 -28.61 -0.32 18.48
CA ALA A 736 -29.51 0.81 18.20
C ALA A 736 -30.45 0.58 17.00
N GLY A 737 -30.26 -0.47 16.20
CA GLY A 737 -31.06 -0.77 15.01
C GLY A 737 -30.58 -0.09 13.71
N ILE A 738 -29.37 0.46 13.69
CA ILE A 738 -28.78 1.08 12.50
C ILE A 738 -28.24 -0.02 11.58
N ASN A 739 -28.42 0.15 10.26
CA ASN A 739 -27.76 -0.70 9.27
C ASN A 739 -26.24 -0.51 9.38
N THR A 740 -25.58 -1.48 10.02
CA THR A 740 -24.16 -1.41 10.37
C THR A 740 -23.34 -2.33 9.47
N VAL A 741 -22.27 -1.77 8.90
CA VAL A 741 -21.39 -2.41 7.92
C VAL A 741 -19.95 -2.37 8.43
N ILE A 742 -19.21 -3.45 8.23
CA ILE A 742 -17.75 -3.50 8.41
C ILE A 742 -17.10 -3.39 7.04
N LYS A 743 -16.15 -2.47 6.89
CA LYS A 743 -15.45 -2.20 5.62
C LYS A 743 -13.93 -2.22 5.76
N SER A 744 -13.23 -2.27 4.63
CA SER A 744 -11.77 -2.37 4.61
C SER A 744 -11.07 -1.02 4.59
N ASP A 745 -11.32 -0.19 3.57
CA ASP A 745 -10.51 1.00 3.21
C ASP A 745 -9.00 0.73 3.18
N ASP A 746 -8.63 -0.53 2.97
CA ASP A 746 -7.27 -1.03 2.92
C ASP A 746 -7.21 -2.26 2.02
N TRP A 747 -6.18 -2.31 1.20
CA TRP A 747 -6.00 -3.30 0.14
C TRP A 747 -5.64 -4.70 0.66
N GLU A 748 -5.21 -4.81 1.92
CA GLU A 748 -4.96 -6.09 2.57
C GLU A 748 -6.13 -6.48 3.48
N LEU A 749 -6.69 -5.53 4.25
CA LEU A 749 -7.81 -5.78 5.15
C LEU A 749 -9.07 -6.28 4.41
N ILE A 750 -9.25 -5.89 3.14
CA ILE A 750 -10.35 -6.36 2.29
C ILE A 750 -10.42 -7.89 2.20
N ARG A 751 -9.26 -8.56 2.31
CA ARG A 751 -9.13 -10.02 2.25
C ARG A 751 -9.59 -10.69 3.56
N HIS A 752 -9.70 -9.91 4.63
CA HIS A 752 -9.90 -10.38 6.01
C HIS A 752 -11.21 -9.87 6.62
N LEU A 753 -12.15 -9.35 5.82
CA LEU A 753 -13.42 -8.79 6.31
C LEU A 753 -14.23 -9.79 7.16
N TYR A 754 -14.10 -11.10 6.92
CA TYR A 754 -14.71 -12.13 7.77
C TYR A 754 -14.12 -12.20 9.19
N LEU A 755 -12.82 -11.93 9.35
CA LEU A 755 -12.16 -11.80 10.66
C LEU A 755 -12.50 -10.47 11.33
N GLU A 756 -12.62 -9.40 10.55
CA GLU A 756 -13.09 -8.10 11.03
C GLU A 756 -14.53 -8.18 11.56
N ALA A 757 -15.40 -8.92 10.89
CA ALA A 757 -16.73 -9.26 11.38
C ALA A 757 -16.66 -10.08 12.68
N ALA A 758 -15.74 -11.06 12.77
CA ALA A 758 -15.58 -11.89 13.97
C ALA A 758 -15.21 -11.07 15.22
N LYS A 759 -14.45 -9.98 15.07
CA LYS A 759 -14.12 -9.06 16.19
C LYS A 759 -15.37 -8.44 16.82
N THR A 760 -16.46 -8.26 16.07
CA THR A 760 -17.72 -7.73 16.62
C THR A 760 -18.39 -8.71 17.59
N VAL A 761 -18.11 -10.01 17.48
CA VAL A 761 -18.49 -11.02 18.47
C VAL A 761 -17.69 -10.81 19.75
N ARG A 762 -16.36 -10.69 19.66
CA ARG A 762 -15.45 -10.53 20.81
C ARG A 762 -15.62 -9.23 21.60
N TYR A 763 -15.94 -8.12 20.95
CA TYR A 763 -16.10 -6.85 21.67
C TYR A 763 -17.59 -6.58 21.92
N GLY A 764 -18.47 -6.92 20.99
CA GLY A 764 -19.89 -6.56 21.07
C GLY A 764 -20.84 -7.59 21.64
N ASN A 765 -20.39 -8.85 21.81
CA ASN A 765 -21.26 -10.01 22.01
C ASN A 765 -22.35 -10.14 20.91
N MET A 766 -22.06 -9.69 19.68
CA MET A 766 -22.96 -9.90 18.55
C MET A 766 -23.08 -11.40 18.25
N SER A 767 -24.27 -11.85 17.83
CA SER A 767 -24.42 -13.23 17.37
C SER A 767 -23.60 -13.47 16.09
N PHE A 768 -23.22 -14.71 15.81
CA PHE A 768 -22.44 -15.03 14.60
C PHE A 768 -23.18 -14.62 13.32
N ASN A 769 -24.51 -14.76 13.31
CA ASN A 769 -25.31 -14.35 12.17
C ASN A 769 -25.33 -12.82 12.00
N GLU A 770 -25.47 -12.05 13.08
CA GLU A 770 -25.38 -10.59 13.01
C GLU A 770 -24.01 -10.11 12.52
N ALA A 771 -22.93 -10.74 12.99
CA ALA A 771 -21.57 -10.45 12.53
C ALA A 771 -21.42 -10.71 11.02
N LEU A 772 -21.88 -11.85 10.50
CA LEU A 772 -21.82 -12.13 9.06
C LEU A 772 -22.68 -11.18 8.23
N ARG A 773 -23.81 -10.70 8.78
CA ARG A 773 -24.65 -9.71 8.11
C ARG A 773 -23.94 -8.38 7.87
N THR A 774 -22.98 -7.98 8.72
CA THR A 774 -22.23 -6.71 8.56
C THR A 774 -21.32 -6.68 7.33
N ILE A 775 -21.05 -7.83 6.70
CA ILE A 775 -20.19 -7.96 5.51
C ILE A 775 -20.92 -8.56 4.30
N THR A 776 -22.23 -8.84 4.41
CA THR A 776 -23.07 -9.44 3.35
C THR A 776 -24.36 -8.64 3.10
N ILE A 777 -25.44 -8.89 3.84
CA ILE A 777 -26.74 -8.27 3.55
C ILE A 777 -26.80 -6.79 3.96
N ASN A 778 -26.13 -6.38 5.04
CA ASN A 778 -26.09 -4.98 5.45
C ASN A 778 -25.35 -4.09 4.43
N PRO A 779 -24.18 -4.49 3.91
CA PRO A 779 -23.56 -3.75 2.81
C PRO A 779 -24.40 -3.79 1.55
N ALA A 780 -25.06 -4.91 1.19
CA ALA A 780 -25.99 -4.93 0.06
C ALA A 780 -27.14 -3.91 0.21
N LYS A 781 -27.69 -3.74 1.42
CA LYS A 781 -28.68 -2.70 1.73
C LYS A 781 -28.10 -1.29 1.60
N GLU A 782 -26.86 -1.08 2.04
CA GLU A 782 -26.17 0.21 1.85
C GLU A 782 -25.89 0.49 0.36
N LEU A 783 -25.66 -0.52 -0.46
CA LEU A 783 -25.54 -0.36 -1.91
C LEU A 783 -26.91 -0.17 -2.60
N GLY A 784 -28.03 -0.45 -1.92
CA GLY A 784 -29.37 -0.50 -2.50
C GLY A 784 -29.59 -1.71 -3.42
N LEU A 785 -28.84 -2.78 -3.22
CA LEU A 785 -28.78 -4.00 -4.05
C LEU A 785 -29.14 -5.27 -3.25
N ASP A 786 -29.78 -5.13 -2.10
CA ASP A 786 -30.19 -6.24 -1.22
C ASP A 786 -31.23 -7.18 -1.85
N ARG A 787 -31.95 -6.74 -2.88
CA ARG A 787 -32.82 -7.61 -3.69
C ARG A 787 -32.04 -8.47 -4.69
N GLN A 788 -30.82 -8.09 -5.01
CA GLN A 788 -30.00 -8.74 -6.02
C GLN A 788 -28.90 -9.62 -5.39
N MET A 789 -28.31 -9.20 -4.27
CA MET A 789 -27.18 -9.89 -3.62
C MET A 789 -27.19 -9.74 -2.09
N GLY A 790 -26.19 -10.34 -1.43
CA GLY A 790 -25.96 -10.23 0.02
C GLY A 790 -26.63 -11.31 0.88
N SER A 791 -27.38 -12.24 0.29
CA SER A 791 -27.89 -13.45 0.97
C SER A 791 -28.06 -14.60 -0.03
N ILE A 792 -28.14 -15.84 0.47
CA ILE A 792 -28.43 -17.02 -0.36
C ILE A 792 -29.94 -17.25 -0.34
N GLU A 793 -30.64 -16.66 -1.32
CA GLU A 793 -32.10 -16.72 -1.47
C GLU A 793 -32.47 -16.89 -2.95
N ILE A 794 -33.56 -17.59 -3.22
CA ILE A 794 -34.05 -17.82 -4.60
C ILE A 794 -34.31 -16.47 -5.29
N GLY A 795 -33.80 -16.32 -6.52
CA GLY A 795 -33.93 -15.13 -7.35
C GLY A 795 -32.76 -14.14 -7.26
N LYS A 796 -31.87 -14.28 -6.26
CA LYS A 796 -30.65 -13.48 -6.12
C LYS A 796 -29.52 -14.01 -7.01
N ASP A 797 -28.48 -13.21 -7.18
CA ASP A 797 -27.27 -13.59 -7.91
C ASP A 797 -26.57 -14.76 -7.21
N GLY A 798 -26.03 -15.68 -8.02
CA GLY A 798 -25.21 -16.80 -7.56
C GLY A 798 -23.82 -16.37 -7.11
N ASP A 799 -23.75 -15.42 -6.19
CA ASP A 799 -22.52 -14.86 -5.64
C ASP A 799 -22.20 -15.53 -4.30
N PHE A 800 -21.12 -16.32 -4.24
CA PHE A 800 -20.78 -17.13 -3.07
C PHE A 800 -19.31 -17.00 -2.67
N ALA A 801 -19.08 -17.12 -1.36
CA ALA A 801 -17.76 -17.40 -0.79
C ALA A 801 -17.82 -18.75 -0.07
N VAL A 802 -16.91 -19.66 -0.43
CA VAL A 802 -16.84 -21.02 0.10
C VAL A 802 -15.62 -21.14 1.01
N PHE A 803 -15.79 -21.54 2.26
CA PHE A 803 -14.74 -21.62 3.27
C PHE A 803 -14.47 -23.06 3.74
N SER A 804 -13.21 -23.33 4.13
CA SER A 804 -12.77 -24.62 4.69
C SER A 804 -13.40 -24.98 6.05
N GLY A 805 -13.98 -23.99 6.73
CA GLY A 805 -14.71 -24.13 7.99
C GLY A 805 -15.62 -22.92 8.20
N HIS A 806 -16.19 -22.77 9.41
CA HIS A 806 -17.08 -21.65 9.69
C HIS A 806 -16.33 -20.31 9.43
N PRO A 807 -16.88 -19.35 8.67
CA PRO A 807 -16.14 -18.17 8.23
C PRO A 807 -15.54 -17.33 9.37
N LEU A 808 -16.22 -17.21 10.52
CA LEU A 808 -15.69 -16.44 11.66
C LEU A 808 -14.51 -17.13 12.39
N ASN A 809 -14.16 -18.37 12.04
CA ASN A 809 -13.06 -19.11 12.65
C ASN A 809 -11.74 -18.59 12.09
N ALA A 810 -10.84 -18.18 12.98
CA ALA A 810 -9.56 -17.61 12.58
C ALA A 810 -8.66 -18.58 11.79
N PHE A 811 -8.95 -19.88 11.84
CA PHE A 811 -8.20 -20.93 11.14
C PHE A 811 -8.85 -21.35 9.82
N SER A 812 -10.03 -20.82 9.50
CA SER A 812 -10.72 -21.06 8.24
C SER A 812 -10.23 -20.10 7.17
N ARG A 813 -10.28 -20.55 5.91
CA ARG A 813 -9.86 -19.77 4.75
C ARG A 813 -10.87 -19.90 3.62
N CYS A 814 -10.94 -18.89 2.76
CA CYS A 814 -11.74 -18.96 1.54
C CYS A 814 -11.07 -19.93 0.56
N GLU A 815 -11.81 -20.96 0.15
CA GLU A 815 -11.40 -21.96 -0.84
C GLU A 815 -11.84 -21.58 -2.24
N MET A 816 -13.04 -21.01 -2.40
CA MET A 816 -13.57 -20.59 -3.69
C MET A 816 -14.41 -19.32 -3.59
N THR A 817 -14.32 -18.46 -4.61
CA THR A 817 -15.16 -17.28 -4.76
C THR A 817 -15.84 -17.30 -6.12
N ILE A 818 -17.17 -17.22 -6.09
CA ILE A 818 -18.05 -17.43 -7.24
C ILE A 818 -18.89 -16.16 -7.42
N ILE A 819 -19.01 -15.69 -8.65
CA ILE A 819 -19.82 -14.52 -9.02
C ILE A 819 -20.73 -14.91 -10.17
N GLU A 820 -22.05 -14.75 -9.99
CA GLU A 820 -23.06 -15.10 -10.99
C GLU A 820 -22.90 -16.54 -11.51
N GLY A 821 -22.55 -17.47 -10.62
CA GLY A 821 -22.30 -18.87 -10.95
C GLY A 821 -20.93 -19.18 -11.54
N GLU A 822 -20.13 -18.18 -11.93
CA GLU A 822 -18.77 -18.38 -12.47
C GLU A 822 -17.70 -18.36 -11.38
N ILE A 823 -16.70 -19.23 -11.51
CA ILE A 823 -15.60 -19.36 -10.54
C ILE A 823 -14.48 -18.37 -10.92
N TYR A 824 -14.32 -17.32 -10.11
CA TYR A 824 -13.26 -16.32 -10.30
C TYR A 824 -12.03 -16.58 -9.43
N PHE A 825 -12.18 -17.36 -8.36
CA PHE A 825 -11.07 -17.82 -7.55
C PHE A 825 -11.32 -19.25 -7.08
N ASP A 826 -10.34 -20.11 -7.25
CA ASP A 826 -10.30 -21.47 -6.71
C ASP A 826 -8.90 -21.79 -6.22
N ARG A 827 -8.74 -21.85 -4.89
CA ARG A 827 -7.45 -22.03 -4.22
C ARG A 827 -6.73 -23.29 -4.69
N LYS A 828 -7.45 -24.36 -5.05
CA LYS A 828 -6.84 -25.64 -5.43
C LYS A 828 -5.99 -25.56 -6.69
N HIS A 829 -6.28 -24.61 -7.58
CA HIS A 829 -5.58 -24.43 -8.85
C HIS A 829 -4.57 -23.28 -8.82
N GLN A 830 -4.42 -22.60 -7.68
CA GLN A 830 -3.56 -21.43 -7.56
C GLN A 830 -2.20 -21.76 -6.94
N PRO A 831 -1.11 -21.11 -7.38
CA PRO A 831 0.18 -21.23 -6.73
C PRO A 831 0.10 -20.83 -5.25
N THR A 832 0.74 -21.62 -4.38
CA THR A 832 0.83 -21.36 -2.94
C THR A 832 2.27 -21.42 -2.48
N ALA A 833 2.60 -20.63 -1.45
CA ALA A 833 3.86 -20.72 -0.73
C ALA A 833 3.83 -21.72 0.43
N MET A 834 2.72 -22.41 0.69
CA MET A 834 2.65 -23.44 1.71
C MET A 834 3.53 -24.65 1.34
N THR A 835 4.11 -25.28 2.36
CA THR A 835 4.72 -26.61 2.18
C THR A 835 3.61 -27.67 2.08
N GLU A 836 3.90 -28.83 1.48
CA GLU A 836 2.95 -29.95 1.45
C GLU A 836 2.48 -30.39 2.85
N SER A 837 3.33 -30.21 3.86
CA SER A 837 2.99 -30.54 5.24
C SER A 837 2.08 -29.49 5.86
N ALA A 838 2.28 -28.21 5.53
CA ALA A 838 1.40 -27.11 5.94
C ALA A 838 0.00 -27.24 5.31
N GLU A 839 -0.09 -27.60 4.02
CA GLU A 839 -1.36 -27.90 3.35
C GLU A 839 -2.13 -29.03 4.06
N ARG A 840 -1.45 -30.15 4.34
CA ARG A 840 -2.06 -31.30 5.05
C ARG A 840 -2.56 -30.93 6.44
N ARG A 841 -1.81 -30.13 7.20
CA ARG A 841 -2.20 -29.69 8.55
C ARG A 841 -3.41 -28.74 8.55
N SER A 842 -3.54 -27.92 7.51
CA SER A 842 -4.56 -26.88 7.42
C SER A 842 -5.77 -27.26 6.57
N ALA A 843 -5.77 -28.44 5.95
CA ALA A 843 -6.87 -28.96 5.13
C ALA A 843 -8.23 -29.00 5.88
N VAL A 844 -8.21 -29.26 7.19
CA VAL A 844 -9.40 -29.22 8.04
C VAL A 844 -9.10 -28.35 9.27
N PRO A 845 -9.78 -27.20 9.44
CA PRO A 845 -9.50 -26.29 10.56
C PRO A 845 -9.91 -26.93 11.91
N GLN A 846 -8.97 -26.98 12.87
CA GLN A 846 -9.06 -27.78 14.11
C GLN A 846 -9.95 -27.20 15.24
N VAL A 847 -10.64 -26.08 15.01
CA VAL A 847 -11.49 -25.44 16.05
C VAL A 847 -12.83 -25.09 15.43
N SER A 848 -13.93 -25.52 16.05
CA SER A 848 -15.27 -25.06 15.70
C SER A 848 -15.69 -23.98 16.68
N ILE A 849 -16.18 -22.84 16.18
CA ILE A 849 -16.69 -21.79 17.05
C ILE A 849 -18.07 -22.23 17.55
N ALA A 850 -18.19 -22.39 18.87
CA ALA A 850 -19.47 -22.62 19.52
C ALA A 850 -19.95 -21.32 20.16
N ALA A 851 -21.24 -21.00 20.00
CA ALA A 851 -21.86 -19.97 20.82
C ALA A 851 -21.84 -20.42 22.29
N ARG A 852 -21.05 -19.74 23.12
CA ARG A 852 -20.97 -19.99 24.56
C ARG A 852 -21.60 -18.80 25.30
N PRO A 853 -22.33 -19.03 26.41
CA PRO A 853 -22.72 -17.95 27.29
C PRO A 853 -21.48 -17.19 27.74
N ASP A 854 -21.56 -15.85 27.76
CA ASP A 854 -20.50 -15.00 28.29
C ASP A 854 -20.28 -15.33 29.78
N ALA A 855 -19.26 -16.15 30.05
CA ALA A 855 -18.92 -16.59 31.39
C ALA A 855 -18.29 -15.42 32.16
N LYS A 856 -19.03 -14.88 33.13
CA LYS A 856 -18.51 -13.86 34.03
C LYS A 856 -17.50 -14.48 34.99
N LEU A 857 -16.33 -13.85 35.08
CA LEU A 857 -15.32 -14.16 36.08
C LEU A 857 -15.41 -13.10 37.20
N GLU A 858 -15.63 -13.53 38.43
CA GLU A 858 -15.60 -12.64 39.58
C GLU A 858 -14.16 -12.38 40.00
N LEU A 859 -13.75 -11.11 39.93
CA LEU A 859 -12.41 -10.68 40.34
C LEU A 859 -12.46 -10.05 41.74
N PRO A 860 -11.43 -10.30 42.56
CA PRO A 860 -11.32 -9.66 43.87
C PRO A 860 -11.13 -8.14 43.70
N THR A 861 -11.77 -7.36 44.57
CA THR A 861 -11.67 -5.89 44.58
C THR A 861 -10.42 -5.36 45.28
N ALA A 862 -9.82 -6.16 46.15
CA ALA A 862 -8.57 -5.83 46.83
C ALA A 862 -7.35 -6.32 46.03
N GLU A 863 -6.24 -5.59 46.11
CA GLU A 863 -4.94 -6.09 45.63
C GLU A 863 -4.49 -7.28 46.48
N LEU A 864 -4.27 -8.42 45.82
CA LEU A 864 -3.85 -9.66 46.47
C LEU A 864 -2.37 -9.92 46.22
N THR A 865 -1.63 -10.24 47.28
CA THR A 865 -0.23 -10.68 47.20
C THR A 865 -0.08 -12.20 47.10
N GLU A 866 -1.12 -12.94 47.51
CA GLU A 866 -1.21 -14.40 47.46
C GLU A 866 -2.64 -14.84 47.14
N TYR A 867 -2.80 -15.64 46.08
CA TYR A 867 -4.11 -16.17 45.65
C TYR A 867 -3.95 -17.42 44.78
N ALA A 868 -5.03 -18.19 44.65
CA ALA A 868 -5.11 -19.34 43.75
C ALA A 868 -6.22 -19.16 42.71
N ILE A 869 -5.96 -19.59 41.48
CA ILE A 869 -6.95 -19.71 40.41
C ILE A 869 -7.18 -21.20 40.15
N THR A 870 -8.44 -21.64 40.21
CA THR A 870 -8.81 -23.06 40.14
C THR A 870 -9.85 -23.34 39.05
N GLY A 871 -9.95 -24.58 38.60
CA GLY A 871 -11.05 -25.06 37.74
C GLY A 871 -10.84 -24.86 36.23
N ALA A 872 -9.89 -24.02 35.83
CA ALA A 872 -9.59 -23.74 34.42
C ALA A 872 -8.74 -24.83 33.74
N THR A 873 -8.74 -24.86 32.41
CA THR A 873 -7.72 -25.58 31.63
C THR A 873 -6.46 -24.73 31.54
N LEU A 874 -5.34 -25.24 32.03
CA LEU A 874 -4.05 -24.54 31.94
C LEU A 874 -3.35 -24.92 30.64
N HIS A 875 -2.81 -23.94 29.94
CA HIS A 875 -2.01 -24.09 28.73
C HIS A 875 -0.58 -23.61 29.01
N PRO A 876 0.32 -24.43 29.58
CA PRO A 876 1.64 -23.94 29.98
C PRO A 876 2.59 -23.57 28.84
N VAL A 877 2.33 -24.06 27.62
CA VAL A 877 3.09 -23.86 26.38
C VAL A 877 4.49 -24.53 26.35
N ASP A 878 5.09 -24.82 27.50
CA ASP A 878 6.33 -25.60 27.62
C ASP A 878 6.10 -27.11 27.86
N ARG A 879 4.86 -27.50 28.15
CA ARG A 879 4.39 -28.87 28.36
C ARG A 879 2.91 -28.99 27.98
N GLY A 880 2.38 -30.21 28.00
CA GLY A 880 0.99 -30.49 27.65
C GLY A 880 -0.03 -29.79 28.56
N ASP A 881 -1.24 -29.60 28.02
CA ASP A 881 -2.36 -28.95 28.70
C ASP A 881 -2.79 -29.70 29.96
N ILE A 882 -3.23 -28.95 30.98
CA ILE A 882 -3.66 -29.48 32.27
C ILE A 882 -5.14 -29.17 32.46
N SER A 883 -5.99 -30.18 32.37
CA SER A 883 -7.44 -30.04 32.60
C SER A 883 -7.75 -29.80 34.08
N LYS A 884 -8.66 -28.85 34.37
CA LYS A 884 -9.08 -28.49 35.74
C LYS A 884 -7.89 -28.22 36.67
N GLY A 885 -6.90 -27.50 36.18
CA GLY A 885 -5.68 -27.20 36.90
C GLY A 885 -5.85 -26.12 37.96
N THR A 886 -4.78 -25.90 38.72
CA THR A 886 -4.66 -24.88 39.74
C THR A 886 -3.37 -24.11 39.57
N ILE A 887 -3.46 -22.78 39.60
CA ILE A 887 -2.30 -21.86 39.66
C ILE A 887 -2.31 -21.18 41.02
N ILE A 888 -1.16 -21.13 41.69
CA ILE A 888 -0.97 -20.38 42.94
C ILE A 888 0.06 -19.29 42.68
N VAL A 889 -0.33 -18.03 42.89
CA VAL A 889 0.56 -16.86 42.79
C VAL A 889 0.96 -16.43 44.20
N LYS A 890 2.25 -16.22 44.43
CA LYS A 890 2.81 -15.68 45.68
C LYS A 890 3.90 -14.68 45.35
N ASN A 891 3.87 -13.49 45.98
CA ASN A 891 4.89 -12.46 45.80
C ASN A 891 5.19 -12.20 44.31
N ASN A 892 4.13 -12.04 43.52
CA ASN A 892 4.16 -11.77 42.08
C ASN A 892 4.67 -12.91 41.17
N LYS A 893 5.00 -14.07 41.75
CA LYS A 893 5.52 -15.24 41.02
C LYS A 893 4.56 -16.42 41.07
N ILE A 894 4.64 -17.25 40.04
CA ILE A 894 3.96 -18.54 40.01
C ILE A 894 4.67 -19.47 41.00
N SER A 895 4.00 -19.82 42.10
CA SER A 895 4.50 -20.77 43.09
C SER A 895 4.04 -22.21 42.81
N TYR A 896 2.98 -22.38 42.03
CA TYR A 896 2.48 -23.68 41.59
C TYR A 896 1.64 -23.53 40.32
N ALA A 897 1.80 -24.44 39.36
CA ALA A 897 0.95 -24.56 38.17
C ALA A 897 0.84 -26.03 37.77
N GLY A 898 -0.24 -26.68 38.20
CA GLY A 898 -0.38 -28.13 38.10
C GLY A 898 -1.83 -28.61 38.17
N PRO A 899 -2.06 -29.94 38.27
CA PRO A 899 -3.37 -30.51 38.53
C PRO A 899 -3.99 -29.97 39.82
N ALA A 900 -5.30 -30.15 39.98
CA ALA A 900 -6.01 -29.73 41.20
C ALA A 900 -5.33 -30.26 42.47
N LYS A 901 -5.11 -29.37 43.45
CA LYS A 901 -4.47 -29.67 44.73
C LYS A 901 -5.21 -28.96 45.87
N THR A 902 -5.18 -29.56 47.07
CA THR A 902 -5.73 -28.95 48.29
C THR A 902 -5.02 -27.63 48.60
N LEU A 903 -5.80 -26.56 48.78
CA LEU A 903 -5.31 -25.21 49.07
C LEU A 903 -5.35 -24.92 50.59
N PRO A 904 -4.49 -24.02 51.10
CA PRO A 904 -4.58 -23.52 52.48
C PRO A 904 -5.94 -22.84 52.75
N ALA A 905 -6.50 -23.02 53.94
CA ALA A 905 -7.85 -22.55 54.28
C ALA A 905 -8.03 -21.02 54.21
N GLU A 906 -6.95 -20.24 54.37
CA GLU A 906 -6.97 -18.76 54.37
C GLU A 906 -6.64 -18.14 53.00
N MET A 907 -6.38 -18.95 51.96
CA MET A 907 -6.00 -18.46 50.63
C MET A 907 -7.22 -17.99 49.84
N THR A 908 -7.13 -16.81 49.21
CA THR A 908 -8.18 -16.33 48.31
C THR A 908 -8.22 -17.20 47.05
N VAL A 909 -9.39 -17.76 46.74
CA VAL A 909 -9.60 -18.64 45.58
C VAL A 909 -10.46 -17.94 44.55
N ILE A 910 -10.00 -17.96 43.31
CA ILE A 910 -10.71 -17.47 42.13
C ILE A 910 -11.16 -18.68 41.32
N ASP A 911 -12.47 -18.83 41.16
CA ASP A 911 -13.06 -19.91 40.37
C ASP A 911 -13.06 -19.52 38.89
N ALA A 912 -12.28 -20.23 38.09
CA ALA A 912 -12.19 -20.09 36.66
C ALA A 912 -12.68 -21.36 35.94
N ALA A 913 -13.60 -22.12 36.56
CA ALA A 913 -14.20 -23.30 35.97
C ALA A 913 -14.74 -23.04 34.55
N GLY A 914 -14.33 -23.90 33.60
CA GLY A 914 -14.74 -23.79 32.20
C GLY A 914 -13.98 -22.74 31.38
N LEU A 915 -13.08 -21.96 32.00
CA LEU A 915 -12.20 -21.01 31.32
C LEU A 915 -10.83 -21.65 31.02
N HIS A 916 -10.02 -20.92 30.27
CA HIS A 916 -8.68 -21.29 29.85
C HIS A 916 -7.66 -20.27 30.38
N ILE A 917 -6.51 -20.75 30.86
CA ILE A 917 -5.41 -19.89 31.32
C ILE A 917 -4.19 -20.10 30.44
N TYR A 918 -3.68 -19.02 29.86
CA TYR A 918 -2.48 -18.98 29.03
C TYR A 918 -1.43 -18.06 29.66
N PRO A 919 -0.13 -18.22 29.34
CA PRO A 919 0.87 -17.18 29.61
C PRO A 919 0.45 -15.87 28.95
N GLY A 920 0.83 -14.76 29.57
CA GLY A 920 0.63 -13.44 28.97
C GLY A 920 1.34 -13.34 27.62
N MET A 921 0.65 -12.82 26.61
CA MET A 921 1.18 -12.73 25.26
C MET A 921 2.20 -11.59 25.16
N ILE A 922 3.14 -11.75 24.23
CA ILE A 922 4.26 -10.86 24.03
C ILE A 922 4.21 -10.31 22.60
N ASP A 923 4.18 -8.99 22.47
CA ASP A 923 4.41 -8.33 21.19
C ASP A 923 5.90 -8.09 21.01
N SER A 924 6.56 -8.91 20.19
CA SER A 924 8.02 -8.93 20.06
C SER A 924 8.59 -7.85 19.14
N GLY A 925 7.81 -6.84 18.79
CA GLY A 925 8.32 -5.65 18.10
C GLY A 925 7.21 -4.63 17.82
N SER A 926 7.23 -3.53 18.57
CA SER A 926 6.26 -2.43 18.46
C SER A 926 6.90 -1.11 18.90
N THR A 927 6.21 0.02 18.70
CA THR A 927 6.55 1.33 19.25
C THR A 927 5.63 1.74 20.41
N LEU A 928 4.88 0.78 20.98
CA LEU A 928 3.99 0.98 22.11
C LEU A 928 4.72 1.62 23.31
N GLY A 929 4.14 2.70 23.85
CA GLY A 929 4.73 3.49 24.92
C GLY A 929 5.62 4.64 24.44
N LEU A 930 6.09 4.62 23.18
CA LEU A 930 6.77 5.74 22.51
C LEU A 930 5.85 6.51 21.56
N THR A 931 4.64 6.01 21.35
CA THR A 931 3.62 6.65 20.51
C THR A 931 2.32 6.72 21.29
N GLU A 932 1.67 7.88 21.32
CA GLU A 932 0.27 7.99 21.76
C GLU A 932 -0.68 8.11 20.58
N ILE A 933 -0.42 9.05 19.66
CA ILE A 933 -1.23 9.27 18.46
C ILE A 933 -0.33 9.32 17.21
N ASP A 934 -0.46 8.34 16.31
CA ASP A 934 0.51 8.12 15.22
C ASP A 934 0.69 9.33 14.28
N LYS A 935 -0.37 10.07 13.93
CA LYS A 935 -0.24 11.26 13.06
C LYS A 935 0.12 12.55 13.79
N VAL A 936 0.27 12.55 15.11
CA VAL A 936 0.67 13.73 15.89
C VAL A 936 2.16 13.63 16.19
N ARG A 937 2.95 14.61 15.72
CA ARG A 937 4.41 14.54 15.83
C ARG A 937 4.87 14.61 17.29
N GLU A 938 4.18 15.41 18.08
CA GLU A 938 4.46 15.70 19.49
C GLU A 938 4.24 14.49 20.40
N THR A 939 3.61 13.42 19.90
CA THR A 939 3.35 12.19 20.64
C THR A 939 4.15 11.01 20.11
N ARG A 940 5.28 11.24 19.44
CA ARG A 940 6.12 10.21 18.80
C ARG A 940 7.58 10.37 19.24
N ASP A 941 8.08 9.38 19.97
CA ASP A 941 9.45 9.34 20.53
C ASP A 941 10.26 8.12 20.06
N TYR A 942 9.78 7.41 19.02
CA TYR A 942 10.45 6.21 18.51
C TYR A 942 11.55 6.48 17.49
N ALA A 943 11.65 7.70 16.93
CA ALA A 943 12.59 8.02 15.87
C ALA A 943 13.34 9.34 16.13
N GLU A 944 14.67 9.27 16.05
CA GLU A 944 15.58 10.42 16.19
C GLU A 944 16.33 10.69 14.86
N ARG A 945 16.88 11.91 14.72
CA ARG A 945 17.72 12.30 13.58
C ARG A 945 19.14 11.74 13.71
N GLY A 946 19.70 11.40 12.55
CA GLY A 946 21.04 10.83 12.42
C GLY A 946 20.97 9.34 12.08
N ASP A 947 22.09 8.80 11.58
CA ASP A 947 22.11 7.45 11.02
C ASP A 947 22.75 6.40 11.94
N LEU A 948 23.66 6.77 12.83
CA LEU A 948 24.45 5.82 13.62
C LEU A 948 24.33 6.14 15.12
N GLN A 949 23.23 5.68 15.73
CA GLN A 949 22.83 6.06 17.09
C GLN A 949 22.71 4.87 18.07
N PRO A 950 23.77 4.06 18.27
CA PRO A 950 23.72 2.85 19.11
C PRO A 950 23.47 3.11 20.61
N ASP A 951 23.64 4.34 21.08
CA ASP A 951 23.53 4.75 22.49
C ASP A 951 22.10 5.15 22.92
N LEU A 952 21.20 5.36 21.96
CA LEU A 952 19.78 5.61 22.25
C LEU A 952 19.13 4.35 22.83
N ARG A 953 18.19 4.53 23.76
CA ARG A 953 17.49 3.44 24.46
C ARG A 953 16.01 3.77 24.56
N THR A 954 15.15 2.91 24.05
CA THR A 954 13.69 3.17 24.05
C THR A 954 13.10 3.27 25.45
N GLY A 955 13.61 2.48 26.41
CA GLY A 955 13.10 2.41 27.78
C GLY A 955 13.18 3.72 28.56
N VAL A 956 13.99 4.70 28.14
CA VAL A 956 14.06 6.01 28.82
C VAL A 956 12.90 6.94 28.47
N ALA A 957 12.19 6.67 27.38
CA ALA A 957 11.14 7.53 26.82
C ALA A 957 9.74 6.88 26.91
N ILE A 958 9.60 5.79 27.66
CA ILE A 958 8.30 5.14 27.86
C ILE A 958 7.36 6.10 28.59
N ASN A 959 6.21 6.38 27.98
CA ASN A 959 5.10 7.08 28.60
C ASN A 959 4.19 6.08 29.35
N PRO A 960 4.31 5.94 30.69
CA PRO A 960 3.51 4.97 31.45
C PRO A 960 2.01 5.30 31.44
N ASP A 961 1.63 6.56 31.20
CA ASP A 961 0.24 7.03 31.20
C ASP A 961 -0.46 6.86 29.84
N SER A 962 0.20 6.22 28.86
CA SER A 962 -0.38 5.96 27.54
C SER A 962 -1.66 5.13 27.62
N GLU A 963 -2.74 5.57 26.94
CA GLU A 963 -3.99 4.81 26.87
C GLU A 963 -3.87 3.55 25.99
N LEU A 964 -2.76 3.42 25.25
CA LEU A 964 -2.46 2.24 24.45
C LEU A 964 -2.11 1.01 25.31
N PHE A 965 -1.48 1.19 26.48
CA PHE A 965 -1.11 0.08 27.37
C PHE A 965 -2.35 -0.68 27.90
N PRO A 966 -3.37 -0.02 28.49
CA PRO A 966 -4.61 -0.70 28.87
C PRO A 966 -5.30 -1.42 27.71
N VAL A 967 -5.27 -0.88 26.49
CA VAL A 967 -5.89 -1.53 25.33
C VAL A 967 -5.11 -2.77 24.87
N ALA A 968 -3.78 -2.70 24.79
CA ALA A 968 -2.93 -3.86 24.51
C ALA A 968 -3.15 -4.96 25.57
N ARG A 969 -3.24 -4.55 26.84
CA ARG A 969 -3.49 -5.44 27.97
C ARG A 969 -4.88 -6.07 27.92
N ALA A 970 -5.93 -5.34 27.55
CA ALA A 970 -7.26 -5.91 27.29
C ALA A 970 -7.26 -6.93 26.13
N GLY A 971 -6.31 -6.81 25.19
CA GLY A 971 -6.02 -7.80 24.15
C GLY A 971 -5.31 -9.05 24.64
N GLY A 972 -4.75 -9.03 25.85
CA GLY A 972 -3.97 -10.10 26.46
C GLY A 972 -2.44 -9.92 26.33
N ILE A 973 -1.97 -8.76 25.88
CA ILE A 973 -0.54 -8.42 25.81
C ILE A 973 -0.04 -7.97 27.19
N THR A 974 0.90 -8.70 27.76
CA THR A 974 1.48 -8.39 29.09
C THR A 974 2.89 -7.81 29.00
N THR A 975 3.59 -8.08 27.89
CA THR A 975 4.99 -7.70 27.68
C THR A 975 5.21 -7.31 26.22
N VAL A 976 6.08 -6.33 25.98
CA VAL A 976 6.33 -5.75 24.66
C VAL A 976 7.82 -5.50 24.49
N LEU A 977 8.36 -5.86 23.34
CA LEU A 977 9.66 -5.35 22.89
C LEU A 977 9.43 -4.02 22.17
N VAL A 978 9.84 -2.94 22.81
CA VAL A 978 9.71 -1.59 22.27
C VAL A 978 10.94 -1.30 21.43
N CYS A 979 10.76 -1.08 20.13
CA CYS A 979 11.82 -0.89 19.16
C CYS A 979 11.94 0.58 18.73
N PRO A 980 13.17 1.12 18.62
CA PRO A 980 13.38 2.40 17.95
C PRO A 980 13.26 2.21 16.43
N GLN A 981 13.06 3.30 15.70
CA GLN A 981 13.06 3.34 14.24
C GLN A 981 13.90 4.53 13.76
N SER A 982 14.29 4.55 12.48
CA SER A 982 15.13 5.59 11.83
C SER A 982 16.64 5.30 11.90
N GLY A 983 17.38 5.83 10.93
CA GLY A 983 18.83 5.64 10.79
C GLY A 983 19.24 4.27 10.25
N LEU A 984 20.55 4.01 10.17
CA LEU A 984 21.12 2.67 9.93
C LEU A 984 21.23 1.88 11.23
N ILE A 985 21.64 2.54 12.32
CA ILE A 985 21.56 2.02 13.69
C ILE A 985 20.58 2.92 14.44
N SER A 986 19.39 2.41 14.71
CA SER A 986 18.28 3.17 15.29
C SER A 986 18.40 3.35 16.81
N GLY A 987 19.19 2.51 17.47
CA GLY A 987 19.36 2.48 18.92
C GLY A 987 19.04 1.13 19.52
N GLN A 988 18.77 1.11 20.82
CA GLN A 988 18.58 -0.11 21.59
C GLN A 988 17.10 -0.28 21.98
N ALA A 989 16.56 -1.46 21.65
CA ALA A 989 15.23 -1.88 22.05
C ALA A 989 15.20 -2.22 23.55
N SER A 990 14.07 -1.97 24.19
CA SER A 990 13.83 -2.24 25.61
C SER A 990 12.62 -3.13 25.77
N LEU A 991 12.68 -4.01 26.76
CA LEU A 991 11.57 -4.89 27.12
C LEU A 991 10.73 -4.25 28.21
N VAL A 992 9.42 -4.15 27.98
CA VAL A 992 8.49 -3.41 28.83
C VAL A 992 7.30 -4.28 29.20
N GLN A 993 6.92 -4.32 30.47
CA GLN A 993 5.64 -4.88 30.91
C GLN A 993 4.53 -3.84 30.80
N THR A 994 3.30 -4.26 30.50
CA THR A 994 2.19 -3.34 30.22
C THR A 994 1.53 -2.76 31.47
N ALA A 995 2.12 -2.91 32.67
CA ALA A 995 1.63 -2.36 33.92
C ALA A 995 2.77 -1.84 34.80
N GLY A 996 2.57 -0.67 35.40
CA GLY A 996 3.48 0.01 36.32
C GLY A 996 3.11 1.48 36.45
N TRP A 997 3.62 2.16 37.48
CA TRP A 997 3.36 3.59 37.69
C TRP A 997 4.41 4.48 37.02
N THR A 998 5.62 3.97 36.83
CA THR A 998 6.74 4.72 36.26
C THR A 998 7.45 3.90 35.20
N ALA A 999 8.16 4.56 34.27
CA ALA A 999 8.94 3.87 33.25
C ALA A 999 9.94 2.86 33.86
N PRO A 1000 10.72 3.17 34.92
CA PRO A 1000 11.60 2.18 35.56
C PRO A 1000 10.89 0.97 36.17
N GLU A 1001 9.64 1.11 36.63
CA GLU A 1001 8.84 -0.04 37.08
C GLU A 1001 8.36 -0.91 35.91
N MET A 1002 8.10 -0.31 34.75
CA MET A 1002 7.61 -1.01 33.57
C MET A 1002 8.74 -1.63 32.74
N VAL A 1003 9.95 -1.05 32.74
CA VAL A 1003 11.09 -1.56 31.98
C VAL A 1003 11.68 -2.78 32.70
N MET A 1004 11.56 -3.94 32.06
CA MET A 1004 12.11 -5.20 32.56
C MET A 1004 13.59 -5.38 32.17
N GLU A 1005 13.95 -4.96 30.96
CA GLU A 1005 15.33 -4.93 30.46
C GLU A 1005 15.50 -3.68 29.60
N LEU A 1006 16.42 -2.81 30.00
CA LEU A 1006 16.61 -1.50 29.36
C LEU A 1006 17.32 -1.62 28.00
N GLU A 1007 18.16 -2.64 27.82
CA GLU A 1007 19.04 -2.77 26.67
C GLU A 1007 18.91 -4.21 26.14
N ALA A 1008 17.73 -4.56 25.63
CA ALA A 1008 17.41 -5.91 25.20
C ALA A 1008 18.14 -6.31 23.90
N GLY A 1009 18.37 -5.35 23.00
CA GLY A 1009 19.18 -5.56 21.81
C GLY A 1009 19.33 -4.30 20.94
N LEU A 1010 20.36 -4.29 20.10
CA LEU A 1010 20.64 -3.18 19.16
C LEU A 1010 19.79 -3.34 17.89
N HIS A 1011 19.15 -2.28 17.42
CA HIS A 1011 18.37 -2.29 16.18
C HIS A 1011 19.17 -1.69 15.02
N ILE A 1012 19.22 -2.42 13.90
CA ILE A 1012 19.85 -2.02 12.65
C ILE A 1012 18.84 -2.15 11.51
N ASP A 1013 18.64 -1.06 10.77
CA ASP A 1013 17.81 -1.06 9.56
C ASP A 1013 18.69 -1.38 8.34
N TRP A 1014 18.52 -2.58 7.75
CA TRP A 1014 19.42 -3.04 6.70
C TRP A 1014 19.16 -2.34 5.36
N SER A 1015 20.24 -1.84 4.74
CA SER A 1015 20.20 -1.20 3.41
C SER A 1015 20.88 -2.09 2.37
N THR A 1016 20.24 -2.29 1.21
CA THR A 1016 20.85 -2.97 0.05
C THR A 1016 21.83 -2.08 -0.72
N LYS A 1017 21.89 -0.78 -0.43
CA LYS A 1017 22.86 0.15 -1.04
C LYS A 1017 24.26 -0.05 -0.45
N GLN A 1018 25.25 -0.29 -1.32
CA GLN A 1018 26.65 -0.54 -0.92
C GLN A 1018 27.24 0.60 -0.07
N GLU A 1019 27.04 1.86 -0.44
CA GLU A 1019 27.57 3.02 0.29
C GLU A 1019 27.15 3.03 1.78
N ARG A 1020 25.90 2.63 2.05
CA ARG A 1020 25.36 2.55 3.42
C ARG A 1020 25.91 1.35 4.20
N GLN A 1021 26.20 0.25 3.50
CA GLN A 1021 26.85 -0.91 4.10
C GLN A 1021 28.30 -0.59 4.48
N ASP A 1022 29.01 0.15 3.62
CA ASP A 1022 30.39 0.57 3.88
C ASP A 1022 30.46 1.55 5.06
N GLU A 1023 29.54 2.51 5.14
CA GLU A 1023 29.38 3.41 6.31
C GLU A 1023 29.21 2.62 7.62
N LEU A 1024 28.33 1.60 7.60
CA LEU A 1024 28.11 0.73 8.76
C LEU A 1024 29.38 -0.06 9.14
N LYS A 1025 30.06 -0.66 8.15
CA LYS A 1025 31.30 -1.42 8.37
C LYS A 1025 32.41 -0.55 8.96
N ASP A 1026 32.60 0.65 8.42
CA ASP A 1026 33.59 1.59 8.94
C ASP A 1026 33.28 1.97 10.39
N PHE A 1027 32.00 2.18 10.73
CA PHE A 1027 31.61 2.46 12.11
C PHE A 1027 31.91 1.29 13.07
N PHE A 1028 31.60 0.05 12.69
CA PHE A 1028 31.94 -1.14 13.47
C PHE A 1028 33.46 -1.33 13.62
N LYS A 1029 34.23 -1.03 12.57
CA LYS A 1029 35.70 -1.06 12.61
C LYS A 1029 36.25 -0.07 13.63
N GLN A 1030 35.74 1.16 13.66
CA GLN A 1030 36.14 2.17 14.66
C GLN A 1030 35.77 1.73 16.08
N ALA A 1031 34.57 1.16 16.28
CA ALA A 1031 34.14 0.66 17.58
C ALA A 1031 35.05 -0.47 18.12
N ARG A 1032 35.55 -1.37 17.24
CA ARG A 1032 36.53 -2.40 17.62
C ARG A 1032 37.90 -1.82 17.97
N LEU A 1033 38.35 -0.78 17.26
CA LEU A 1033 39.59 -0.09 17.58
C LEU A 1033 39.48 0.57 18.96
N TYR A 1034 38.37 1.25 19.23
CA TYR A 1034 38.06 1.83 20.53
C TYR A 1034 38.09 0.77 21.66
N GLN A 1035 37.46 -0.39 21.44
CA GLN A 1035 37.47 -1.51 22.39
C GLN A 1035 38.89 -2.01 22.70
N LYS A 1036 39.74 -2.17 21.67
CA LYS A 1036 41.15 -2.60 21.84
C LYS A 1036 41.95 -1.58 22.64
N LEU A 1037 41.82 -0.30 22.33
CA LEU A 1037 42.51 0.77 23.06
C LEU A 1037 42.13 0.77 24.54
N ARG A 1038 40.84 0.65 24.85
CA ARG A 1038 40.34 0.60 26.23
C ARG A 1038 40.89 -0.61 27.00
N GLN A 1039 41.02 -1.76 26.35
CA GLN A 1039 41.60 -2.96 26.96
C GLN A 1039 43.10 -2.78 27.25
N GLN A 1040 43.86 -2.25 26.29
CA GLN A 1040 45.28 -1.96 26.46
C GLN A 1040 45.54 -0.92 27.57
N THR A 1041 44.68 0.08 27.72
CA THR A 1041 44.82 1.07 28.79
C THR A 1041 44.61 0.46 30.18
N LYS A 1042 43.64 -0.46 30.32
CA LYS A 1042 43.44 -1.21 31.57
C LYS A 1042 44.64 -2.09 31.94
N GLU A 1043 45.34 -2.62 30.94
CA GLU A 1043 46.50 -3.51 31.13
C GLU A 1043 47.81 -2.74 31.39
N ASN A 1044 48.04 -1.61 30.71
CA ASN A 1044 49.32 -0.88 30.73
C ASN A 1044 49.32 0.40 31.57
N GLY A 1045 48.21 0.79 32.18
CA GLY A 1045 48.12 1.98 33.06
C GLY A 1045 48.35 3.32 32.35
N THR A 1046 48.16 3.35 31.03
CA THR A 1046 48.36 4.53 30.19
C THR A 1046 47.12 5.47 30.23
N ARG A 1047 47.13 6.63 29.55
CA ARG A 1047 45.98 7.57 29.53
C ARG A 1047 44.75 6.97 28.83
N GLU A 1048 43.59 6.95 29.49
CA GLU A 1048 42.34 6.44 28.92
C GLU A 1048 41.91 7.19 27.65
N PRO A 1049 41.42 6.48 26.61
CA PRO A 1049 40.82 7.14 25.45
C PRO A 1049 39.55 7.90 25.86
N VAL A 1050 39.28 9.02 25.17
CA VAL A 1050 38.05 9.78 25.38
C VAL A 1050 36.85 8.86 25.14
N THR A 1051 35.94 8.79 26.11
CA THR A 1051 34.78 7.92 26.01
C THR A 1051 33.79 8.50 25.00
N ASP A 1052 33.61 7.82 23.87
CA ASP A 1052 32.50 8.07 22.94
C ASP A 1052 31.35 7.14 23.34
N PRO A 1053 30.20 7.67 23.79
CA PRO A 1053 29.07 6.86 24.24
C PRO A 1053 28.55 5.91 23.16
N ARG A 1054 28.70 6.26 21.88
CA ARG A 1054 28.23 5.42 20.77
C ARG A 1054 29.08 4.16 20.62
N TYR A 1055 30.40 4.29 20.72
CA TYR A 1055 31.29 3.12 20.68
C TYR A 1055 31.20 2.29 21.95
N GLU A 1056 31.03 2.92 23.11
CA GLU A 1056 30.81 2.22 24.38
C GLU A 1056 29.54 1.37 24.33
N ALA A 1057 28.44 1.91 23.78
CA ALA A 1057 27.18 1.19 23.61
C ALA A 1057 27.30 -0.03 22.68
N LEU A 1058 28.24 -0.05 21.74
CA LEU A 1058 28.44 -1.18 20.82
C LEU A 1058 29.18 -2.38 21.45
N ILE A 1059 29.94 -2.17 22.54
CA ILE A 1059 30.82 -3.21 23.11
C ILE A 1059 30.09 -4.52 23.44
N PRO A 1060 28.91 -4.54 24.11
CA PRO A 1060 28.20 -5.78 24.43
C PRO A 1060 27.82 -6.60 23.19
N TYR A 1061 27.54 -5.93 22.07
CA TYR A 1061 27.18 -6.55 20.80
C TYR A 1061 28.41 -7.10 20.07
N LEU A 1062 29.52 -6.35 20.09
CA LEU A 1062 30.82 -6.81 19.55
C LEU A 1062 31.36 -8.04 20.29
N GLN A 1063 31.05 -8.16 21.59
CA GLN A 1063 31.40 -9.32 22.43
C GLN A 1063 30.40 -10.49 22.30
N ARG A 1064 29.31 -10.33 21.54
CA ARG A 1064 28.22 -11.31 21.37
C ARG A 1064 27.43 -11.61 22.65
N ASN A 1065 27.51 -10.74 23.65
CA ASN A 1065 26.75 -10.89 24.90
C ASN A 1065 25.26 -10.58 24.68
N LYS A 1066 24.97 -9.58 23.83
CA LYS A 1066 23.60 -9.15 23.49
C LYS A 1066 23.30 -9.33 21.99
N PRO A 1067 22.03 -9.58 21.60
CA PRO A 1067 21.64 -9.74 20.21
C PRO A 1067 21.57 -8.40 19.46
N VAL A 1068 21.77 -8.46 18.14
CA VAL A 1068 21.51 -7.36 17.21
C VAL A 1068 20.30 -7.73 16.35
N PHE A 1069 19.22 -6.95 16.47
CA PHE A 1069 18.03 -7.05 15.63
C PHE A 1069 18.31 -6.34 14.30
N ILE A 1070 18.27 -7.07 13.19
CA ILE A 1070 18.45 -6.50 11.85
C ILE A 1070 17.13 -6.56 11.08
N GLU A 1071 16.55 -5.39 10.80
CA GLU A 1071 15.32 -5.25 10.01
C GLU A 1071 15.65 -5.48 8.54
N ALA A 1072 15.21 -6.63 8.01
CA ALA A 1072 15.48 -7.07 6.65
C ALA A 1072 14.31 -7.88 6.10
N ASN A 1073 13.68 -7.36 5.05
CA ASN A 1073 12.42 -7.92 4.53
C ASN A 1073 12.57 -8.67 3.20
N SER A 1074 13.38 -8.18 2.25
CA SER A 1074 13.60 -8.87 0.97
C SER A 1074 14.63 -9.99 1.09
N ARG A 1075 14.56 -10.97 0.17
CA ARG A 1075 15.56 -12.04 0.06
C ARG A 1075 17.01 -11.50 0.00
N GLU A 1076 17.25 -10.46 -0.80
CA GLU A 1076 18.55 -9.77 -0.90
C GLU A 1076 18.97 -9.15 0.44
N ALA A 1077 18.08 -8.44 1.12
CA ALA A 1077 18.37 -7.80 2.39
C ALA A 1077 18.73 -8.83 3.47
N ILE A 1078 17.96 -9.92 3.57
CA ILE A 1078 18.21 -10.99 4.54
C ILE A 1078 19.55 -11.67 4.26
N ALA A 1079 19.85 -11.99 2.99
CA ALA A 1079 21.13 -12.57 2.62
C ALA A 1079 22.32 -11.64 2.94
N GLY A 1080 22.18 -10.34 2.64
CA GLY A 1080 23.18 -9.32 2.97
C GLY A 1080 23.42 -9.20 4.47
N ALA A 1081 22.35 -9.18 5.27
CA ALA A 1081 22.42 -9.14 6.72
C ALA A 1081 23.13 -10.38 7.30
N LEU A 1082 22.86 -11.57 6.77
CA LEU A 1082 23.52 -12.81 7.18
C LEU A 1082 25.03 -12.79 6.89
N LEU A 1083 25.43 -12.34 5.70
CA LEU A 1083 26.84 -12.24 5.30
C LEU A 1083 27.58 -11.19 6.14
N PHE A 1084 26.94 -10.03 6.38
CA PHE A 1084 27.48 -9.00 7.24
C PHE A 1084 27.68 -9.49 8.68
N ALA A 1085 26.72 -10.23 9.22
CA ALA A 1085 26.86 -10.79 10.57
C ALA A 1085 27.99 -11.82 10.69
N GLU A 1086 28.26 -12.60 9.65
CA GLU A 1086 29.40 -13.51 9.60
C GLU A 1086 30.73 -12.75 9.58
N GLU A 1087 30.83 -11.72 8.74
CA GLU A 1087 32.00 -10.84 8.61
C GLU A 1087 32.28 -10.09 9.92
N GLU A 1088 31.26 -9.45 10.47
CA GLU A 1088 31.32 -8.70 11.73
C GLU A 1088 31.16 -9.59 12.97
N LYS A 1089 31.10 -10.90 12.82
CA LYS A 1089 31.06 -11.83 13.96
C LYS A 1089 29.96 -11.46 14.97
N LEU A 1090 28.77 -11.06 14.53
CA LEU A 1090 27.68 -10.61 15.38
C LEU A 1090 26.72 -11.76 15.74
N ARG A 1091 26.08 -11.69 16.91
CA ARG A 1091 24.92 -12.52 17.25
C ARG A 1091 23.67 -11.78 16.79
N ILE A 1092 23.10 -12.17 15.66
CA ILE A 1092 21.97 -11.46 15.07
C ILE A 1092 20.64 -12.19 15.24
N VAL A 1093 19.56 -11.42 15.10
CA VAL A 1093 18.18 -11.87 14.94
C VAL A 1093 17.62 -11.10 13.75
N ILE A 1094 17.02 -11.78 12.77
CA ILE A 1094 16.36 -11.09 11.65
C ILE A 1094 14.99 -10.63 12.11
N THR A 1095 14.64 -9.36 11.86
CA THR A 1095 13.31 -8.81 12.15
C THR A 1095 12.62 -8.34 10.87
N GLY A 1096 11.29 -8.40 10.86
CA GLY A 1096 10.45 -8.22 9.66
C GLY A 1096 10.35 -9.51 8.86
N GLY A 1097 11.44 -9.87 8.17
CA GLY A 1097 11.63 -11.19 7.58
C GLY A 1097 10.56 -11.62 6.56
N ALA A 1098 9.98 -10.69 5.80
CA ALA A 1098 8.89 -10.97 4.86
C ALA A 1098 9.21 -12.11 3.85
N ASP A 1099 10.45 -12.17 3.36
CA ASP A 1099 10.98 -13.23 2.47
C ASP A 1099 11.79 -14.31 3.20
N ALA A 1100 11.73 -14.40 4.54
CA ALA A 1100 12.53 -15.36 5.31
C ALA A 1100 12.28 -16.82 4.89
N TRP A 1101 11.07 -17.16 4.43
CA TRP A 1101 10.73 -18.47 3.89
C TRP A 1101 11.61 -18.90 2.71
N LYS A 1102 12.12 -17.96 1.89
CA LYS A 1102 13.02 -18.22 0.76
C LYS A 1102 14.45 -18.57 1.19
N LEU A 1103 14.81 -18.29 2.45
CA LEU A 1103 16.14 -18.52 3.03
C LEU A 1103 16.08 -19.36 4.31
N ALA A 1104 15.00 -20.13 4.48
CA ALA A 1104 14.74 -20.88 5.71
C ALA A 1104 15.86 -21.89 6.03
N GLN A 1105 16.46 -22.52 5.01
CA GLN A 1105 17.56 -23.46 5.20
C GLN A 1105 18.85 -22.76 5.62
N GLU A 1106 19.16 -21.59 5.04
CA GLU A 1106 20.32 -20.77 5.36
C GLU A 1106 20.22 -20.21 6.79
N LEU A 1107 19.03 -19.78 7.20
CA LEU A 1107 18.72 -19.33 8.55
C LEU A 1107 18.90 -20.47 9.56
N LYS A 1108 18.36 -21.67 9.26
CA LYS A 1108 18.51 -22.87 10.10
C LYS A 1108 19.98 -23.26 10.27
N GLN A 1109 20.74 -23.33 9.17
CA GLN A 1109 22.15 -23.73 9.17
C GLN A 1109 23.00 -22.79 10.05
N ARG A 1110 22.67 -21.50 10.05
CA ARG A 1110 23.34 -20.47 10.85
C ARG A 1110 22.78 -20.31 12.26
N LYS A 1111 21.67 -21.00 12.58
CA LYS A 1111 20.94 -20.88 13.84
C LYS A 1111 20.52 -19.44 14.13
N VAL A 1112 20.14 -18.69 13.10
CA VAL A 1112 19.68 -17.30 13.22
C VAL A 1112 18.16 -17.31 13.40
N PRO A 1113 17.64 -16.83 14.55
CA PRO A 1113 16.20 -16.74 14.77
C PRO A 1113 15.58 -15.56 14.02
N VAL A 1114 14.25 -15.60 13.87
CA VAL A 1114 13.48 -14.60 13.12
C VAL A 1114 12.33 -14.04 13.95
N ILE A 1115 12.24 -12.72 14.09
CA ILE A 1115 11.04 -12.01 14.54
C ILE A 1115 10.25 -11.62 13.29
N ILE A 1116 9.27 -12.44 12.93
CA ILE A 1116 8.45 -12.24 11.73
C ILE A 1116 7.27 -11.32 12.06
N GLY A 1117 6.92 -10.43 11.14
CA GLY A 1117 5.63 -9.76 11.17
C GLY A 1117 5.67 -8.29 10.78
N PRO A 1118 4.51 -7.73 10.41
CA PRO A 1118 3.16 -8.33 10.50
C PRO A 1118 2.94 -9.48 9.48
N VAL A 1119 2.07 -10.43 9.81
CA VAL A 1119 1.79 -11.62 8.95
C VAL A 1119 0.72 -11.26 7.92
N MET A 1120 -0.32 -10.53 8.31
CA MET A 1120 -1.38 -10.01 7.44
C MET A 1120 -0.88 -8.82 6.61
N GLN A 1121 -0.11 -9.10 5.56
CA GLN A 1121 0.47 -8.10 4.64
C GLN A 1121 0.52 -8.63 3.19
N LYS A 1122 0.88 -7.76 2.21
CA LYS A 1122 1.14 -8.21 0.84
C LYS A 1122 2.39 -9.06 0.74
N PRO A 1123 2.45 -9.94 -0.27
CA PRO A 1123 3.71 -10.50 -0.73
C PRO A 1123 4.72 -9.40 -1.11
N GLN A 1124 6.01 -9.69 -0.88
CA GLN A 1124 7.10 -8.73 -1.08
C GLN A 1124 7.35 -8.44 -2.56
N ASN A 1125 7.23 -9.45 -3.43
CA ASN A 1125 7.37 -9.33 -4.88
C ASN A 1125 6.04 -9.62 -5.58
N ASP A 1126 5.84 -9.01 -6.75
CA ASP A 1126 4.58 -9.17 -7.51
C ASP A 1126 4.34 -10.59 -8.03
N TYR A 1127 5.40 -11.41 -8.12
CA TYR A 1127 5.34 -12.81 -8.53
C TYR A 1127 5.26 -13.79 -7.35
N ASP A 1128 5.34 -13.31 -6.11
CA ASP A 1128 5.19 -14.18 -4.95
C ASP A 1128 3.71 -14.58 -4.82
N PRO A 1129 3.41 -15.85 -4.46
CA PRO A 1129 2.05 -16.28 -4.18
C PRO A 1129 1.33 -15.36 -3.21
N PHE A 1130 0.04 -15.11 -3.43
CA PHE A 1130 -0.79 -14.23 -2.61
C PHE A 1130 -0.81 -14.58 -1.12
N ASP A 1131 -0.51 -15.84 -0.76
CA ASP A 1131 -0.46 -16.35 0.61
C ASP A 1131 0.96 -16.44 1.20
N ALA A 1132 1.99 -15.98 0.49
CA ALA A 1132 3.39 -16.08 0.93
C ALA A 1132 3.65 -15.51 2.33
N PRO A 1133 3.16 -14.32 2.70
CA PRO A 1133 3.33 -13.80 4.06
C PRO A 1133 2.68 -14.67 5.13
N TYR A 1134 1.52 -15.27 4.83
CA TYR A 1134 0.78 -16.10 5.77
C TYR A 1134 1.40 -17.49 5.96
N ALA A 1135 1.95 -18.04 4.88
CA ALA A 1135 2.63 -19.34 4.89
C ALA A 1135 4.07 -19.24 5.45
N ASN A 1136 4.65 -18.05 5.54
CA ASN A 1136 6.04 -17.85 5.96
C ASN A 1136 6.35 -18.45 7.35
N PRO A 1137 5.56 -18.21 8.42
CA PRO A 1137 5.77 -18.89 9.71
C PRO A 1137 5.71 -20.42 9.62
N GLY A 1138 4.81 -20.97 8.80
CA GLY A 1138 4.70 -22.41 8.57
C GLY A 1138 5.96 -22.99 7.89
N ASN A 1139 6.51 -22.27 6.92
CA ASN A 1139 7.78 -22.63 6.27
C ASN A 1139 8.96 -22.61 7.25
N LEU A 1140 9.05 -21.59 8.11
CA LEU A 1140 10.09 -21.51 9.14
C LEU A 1140 9.96 -22.66 10.16
N TYR A 1141 8.71 -23.00 10.54
CA TYR A 1141 8.42 -24.13 11.42
C TYR A 1141 8.88 -25.46 10.82
N ASP A 1142 8.53 -25.74 9.56
CA ASP A 1142 8.90 -26.98 8.88
C ASP A 1142 10.41 -27.06 8.64
N ALA A 1143 11.06 -25.92 8.40
CA ALA A 1143 12.52 -25.83 8.36
C ALA A 1143 13.16 -26.03 9.73
N GLY A 1144 12.46 -25.82 10.84
CA GLY A 1144 12.99 -25.87 12.21
C GLY A 1144 13.83 -24.64 12.57
N VAL A 1145 13.47 -23.47 12.02
CA VAL A 1145 14.01 -22.17 12.41
C VAL A 1145 13.25 -21.67 13.65
N THR A 1146 13.95 -21.16 14.65
CA THR A 1146 13.29 -20.52 15.80
C THR A 1146 12.72 -19.17 15.39
N PHE A 1147 11.43 -18.93 15.63
CA PHE A 1147 10.79 -17.67 15.29
C PHE A 1147 9.74 -17.24 16.32
N CYS A 1148 9.41 -15.96 16.33
CA CYS A 1148 8.26 -15.37 17.02
C CYS A 1148 7.54 -14.35 16.13
N ILE A 1149 6.31 -13.98 16.48
CA ILE A 1149 5.44 -13.11 15.68
C ILE A 1149 5.21 -11.76 16.38
N ARG A 1150 5.33 -10.66 15.64
CA ARG A 1150 5.05 -9.28 16.12
C ARG A 1150 3.89 -8.62 15.38
N SER A 1151 3.27 -7.60 15.98
CA SER A 1151 2.27 -6.77 15.31
C SER A 1151 2.87 -5.64 14.48
N ASN A 1152 4.04 -5.13 14.88
CA ASN A 1152 4.63 -3.88 14.39
C ASN A 1152 3.68 -2.66 14.49
N SER A 1153 2.82 -2.63 15.51
CA SER A 1153 1.83 -1.57 15.72
C SER A 1153 1.77 -1.14 17.19
N ALA A 1154 1.89 0.16 17.46
CA ALA A 1154 1.67 0.70 18.81
C ALA A 1154 0.20 0.64 19.21
N TRP A 1155 -0.69 1.19 18.39
CA TRP A 1155 -2.11 1.32 18.70
C TRP A 1155 -2.86 -0.02 18.57
N ASN A 1156 -2.40 -0.95 17.74
CA ASN A 1156 -3.04 -2.26 17.56
C ASN A 1156 -2.17 -3.44 18.00
N SER A 1157 -1.27 -3.25 18.97
CA SER A 1157 -0.48 -4.34 19.60
C SER A 1157 -1.35 -5.50 20.09
N ARG A 1158 -2.61 -5.24 20.49
CA ARG A 1158 -3.61 -6.27 20.82
C ARG A 1158 -3.88 -7.30 19.72
N ASN A 1159 -3.51 -7.03 18.47
CA ASN A 1159 -3.75 -7.89 17.32
C ASN A 1159 -2.61 -8.88 17.04
N THR A 1160 -1.50 -8.86 17.79
CA THR A 1160 -0.44 -9.89 17.71
C THR A 1160 -0.97 -11.34 17.70
N PRO A 1161 -1.92 -11.76 18.57
CA PRO A 1161 -2.52 -13.10 18.45
C PRO A 1161 -3.24 -13.35 17.12
N PHE A 1162 -3.80 -12.33 16.49
CA PHE A 1162 -4.51 -12.47 15.21
C PHE A 1162 -3.54 -12.65 14.05
N GLU A 1163 -2.36 -12.02 14.11
CA GLU A 1163 -1.25 -12.30 13.18
C GLU A 1163 -0.82 -13.78 13.26
N ALA A 1164 -0.71 -14.31 14.48
CA ALA A 1164 -0.40 -15.72 14.70
C ALA A 1164 -1.53 -16.66 14.27
N ALA A 1165 -2.79 -16.25 14.44
CA ALA A 1165 -3.95 -17.02 13.99
C ALA A 1165 -3.99 -17.17 12.46
N MET A 1166 -3.66 -16.11 11.73
CA MET A 1166 -3.55 -16.15 10.27
C MET A 1166 -2.52 -17.20 9.83
N ALA A 1167 -1.36 -17.29 10.50
CA ALA A 1167 -0.38 -18.31 10.20
C ALA A 1167 -0.91 -19.75 10.39
N VAL A 1168 -1.83 -19.95 11.35
CA VAL A 1168 -2.47 -21.27 11.57
C VAL A 1168 -3.38 -21.65 10.41
N ALA A 1169 -4.14 -20.70 9.86
CA ALA A 1169 -4.97 -20.93 8.67
C ALA A 1169 -4.16 -21.39 7.44
N TYR A 1170 -2.85 -21.09 7.43
CA TYR A 1170 -1.89 -21.46 6.39
C TYR A 1170 -0.86 -22.50 6.85
N GLY A 1171 -1.21 -23.30 7.87
CA GLY A 1171 -0.53 -24.54 8.19
C GLY A 1171 0.52 -24.49 9.30
N LEU A 1172 0.62 -23.39 10.05
CA LEU A 1172 1.32 -23.41 11.33
C LEU A 1172 0.48 -24.16 12.39
N PRO A 1173 1.03 -25.10 13.18
CA PRO A 1173 0.26 -25.70 14.28
C PRO A 1173 -0.17 -24.66 15.32
N GLU A 1174 -1.40 -24.75 15.85
CA GLU A 1174 -1.93 -23.80 16.85
C GLU A 1174 -1.01 -23.66 18.07
N GLN A 1175 -0.49 -24.76 18.59
CA GLN A 1175 0.45 -24.75 19.71
C GLN A 1175 1.76 -24.03 19.37
N ALA A 1176 2.24 -24.14 18.14
CA ALA A 1176 3.41 -23.40 17.68
C ALA A 1176 3.11 -21.90 17.51
N ALA A 1177 1.90 -21.55 17.08
CA ALA A 1177 1.43 -20.15 17.00
C ALA A 1177 1.31 -19.51 18.38
N LEU A 1178 0.69 -20.20 19.35
CA LEU A 1178 0.63 -19.76 20.75
C LEU A 1178 2.03 -19.56 21.33
N ARG A 1179 2.94 -20.51 21.06
CA ARG A 1179 4.34 -20.41 21.47
C ARG A 1179 5.06 -19.23 20.81
N ALA A 1180 4.79 -18.95 19.54
CA ALA A 1180 5.38 -17.85 18.78
C ALA A 1180 5.04 -16.46 19.35
N VAL A 1181 3.93 -16.32 20.08
CA VAL A 1181 3.54 -15.07 20.77
C VAL A 1181 3.73 -15.14 22.29
N THR A 1182 4.44 -16.16 22.79
CA THR A 1182 4.74 -16.34 24.22
C THR A 1182 6.20 -16.81 24.41
N LEU A 1183 6.43 -18.11 24.57
CA LEU A 1183 7.73 -18.67 24.96
C LEU A 1183 8.82 -18.48 23.90
N SER A 1184 8.53 -18.67 22.61
CA SER A 1184 9.56 -18.48 21.56
C SER A 1184 10.06 -17.03 21.53
N ALA A 1185 9.17 -16.05 21.78
CA ALA A 1185 9.58 -14.66 21.88
C ALA A 1185 10.57 -14.46 23.03
N THR A 1186 10.30 -15.04 24.20
CA THR A 1186 11.22 -14.93 25.35
C THR A 1186 12.56 -15.64 25.15
N GLU A 1187 12.58 -16.76 24.43
CA GLU A 1187 13.82 -17.50 24.13
C GLU A 1187 14.72 -16.71 23.17
N ILE A 1188 14.13 -16.06 22.17
CA ILE A 1188 14.86 -15.19 21.23
C ILE A 1188 15.44 -13.98 21.98
N LEU A 1189 14.66 -13.42 22.91
CA LEU A 1189 15.03 -12.24 23.72
C LEU A 1189 15.93 -12.57 24.92
N GLY A 1190 16.11 -13.85 25.28
CA GLY A 1190 16.97 -14.30 26.39
C GLY A 1190 16.40 -14.07 27.79
N ILE A 1191 15.08 -14.07 27.94
CA ILE A 1191 14.33 -13.78 29.18
C ILE A 1191 13.34 -14.89 29.56
N ASP A 1192 13.49 -16.07 28.96
CA ASP A 1192 12.60 -17.22 29.13
C ASP A 1192 12.58 -17.73 30.59
N ASN A 1193 13.60 -17.44 31.39
CA ASN A 1193 13.62 -17.71 32.81
C ASN A 1193 12.67 -16.81 33.64
N GLN A 1194 12.17 -15.71 33.08
CA GLN A 1194 11.32 -14.74 33.79
C GLN A 1194 9.83 -14.83 33.41
N VAL A 1195 9.51 -14.98 32.12
CA VAL A 1195 8.13 -14.96 31.58
C VAL A 1195 7.97 -15.96 30.42
N GLY A 1196 6.79 -15.98 29.77
CA GLY A 1196 6.55 -16.76 28.54
C GLY A 1196 5.97 -18.16 28.71
N SER A 1197 5.87 -18.69 29.94
CA SER A 1197 5.21 -19.98 30.22
C SER A 1197 4.57 -20.01 31.61
N LEU A 1198 3.65 -20.94 31.85
CA LEU A 1198 3.04 -21.16 33.18
C LEU A 1198 3.90 -22.11 34.02
N THR A 1199 5.04 -21.62 34.49
CA THR A 1199 6.07 -22.44 35.16
C THR A 1199 6.46 -21.84 36.50
N GLU A 1200 6.70 -22.70 37.48
CA GLU A 1200 7.08 -22.30 38.83
C GLU A 1200 8.34 -21.41 38.82
N GLY A 1201 8.34 -20.36 39.64
CA GLY A 1201 9.44 -19.39 39.77
C GLY A 1201 9.39 -18.20 38.80
N LYS A 1202 8.63 -18.30 37.71
CA LYS A 1202 8.42 -17.20 36.74
C LYS A 1202 7.47 -16.14 37.29
N LEU A 1203 7.54 -14.93 36.75
CA LEU A 1203 6.57 -13.87 37.04
C LEU A 1203 5.17 -14.31 36.58
N ALA A 1204 4.17 -13.99 37.39
CA ALA A 1204 2.78 -14.28 37.09
C ALA A 1204 2.25 -13.28 36.05
N ASN A 1205 2.64 -13.48 34.79
CA ASN A 1205 2.07 -12.84 33.61
C ASN A 1205 1.18 -13.86 32.90
N LEU A 1206 -0.13 -13.73 33.02
CA LEU A 1206 -1.11 -14.69 32.48
C LEU A 1206 -2.39 -14.01 32.03
N ILE A 1207 -3.15 -14.69 31.17
CA ILE A 1207 -4.48 -14.27 30.72
C ILE A 1207 -5.49 -15.37 31.00
N ILE A 1208 -6.72 -14.98 31.31
CA ILE A 1208 -7.87 -15.88 31.48
C ILE A 1208 -8.87 -15.57 30.37
N ALA A 1209 -9.25 -16.59 29.60
CA ALA A 1209 -10.12 -16.47 28.43
C ALA A 1209 -11.19 -17.57 28.39
N ASP A 1210 -12.28 -17.33 27.66
CA ASP A 1210 -13.35 -18.33 27.45
C ASP A 1210 -13.10 -19.29 26.25
N GLY A 1211 -11.96 -19.12 25.59
CA GLY A 1211 -11.47 -19.93 24.47
C GLY A 1211 -10.03 -19.58 24.11
N SER A 1212 -9.56 -20.09 22.97
CA SER A 1212 -8.21 -19.79 22.47
C SER A 1212 -8.06 -18.29 22.19
N PRO A 1213 -6.99 -17.62 22.66
CA PRO A 1213 -6.78 -16.18 22.44
C PRO A 1213 -6.47 -15.84 20.98
N LEU A 1214 -6.14 -16.84 20.15
CA LEU A 1214 -5.95 -16.67 18.71
C LEU A 1214 -7.28 -16.52 17.96
N GLN A 1215 -8.41 -16.88 18.57
CA GLN A 1215 -9.72 -16.75 17.95
C GLN A 1215 -10.27 -15.33 18.12
N HIS A 1216 -10.68 -14.71 17.00
CA HIS A 1216 -11.27 -13.37 16.95
C HIS A 1216 -12.62 -13.27 17.69
N THR A 1217 -13.21 -14.41 18.06
CA THR A 1217 -14.50 -14.53 18.78
C THR A 1217 -14.35 -14.83 20.27
N SER A 1218 -13.15 -15.21 20.74
CA SER A 1218 -12.90 -15.46 22.18
C SER A 1218 -12.80 -14.14 22.94
N HIS A 1219 -13.13 -14.15 24.23
CA HIS A 1219 -13.02 -13.00 25.13
C HIS A 1219 -11.94 -13.22 26.18
N ILE A 1220 -11.17 -12.16 26.44
CA ILE A 1220 -10.31 -12.10 27.62
C ILE A 1220 -11.17 -11.64 28.80
N LYS A 1221 -11.16 -12.41 29.90
CA LYS A 1221 -11.93 -12.13 31.12
C LYS A 1221 -11.10 -11.46 32.20
N ALA A 1222 -9.80 -11.76 32.25
CA ALA A 1222 -8.86 -11.12 33.16
C ALA A 1222 -7.43 -11.21 32.62
N VAL A 1223 -6.59 -10.26 33.04
CA VAL A 1223 -5.17 -10.22 32.72
C VAL A 1223 -4.38 -9.99 34.00
N CYS A 1224 -3.31 -10.75 34.16
CA CYS A 1224 -2.38 -10.63 35.27
C CYS A 1224 -1.03 -10.15 34.73
N VAL A 1225 -0.51 -9.04 35.28
CA VAL A 1225 0.82 -8.50 34.95
C VAL A 1225 1.58 -8.27 36.24
N GLY A 1226 2.77 -8.85 36.37
CA GLY A 1226 3.57 -8.77 37.58
C GLY A 1226 2.83 -9.31 38.81
N GLY A 1227 2.00 -10.35 38.65
CA GLY A 1227 1.17 -10.92 39.73
C GLY A 1227 -0.09 -10.14 40.09
N LYS A 1228 -0.26 -8.91 39.58
CA LYS A 1228 -1.47 -8.13 39.78
C LYS A 1228 -2.55 -8.56 38.78
N LEU A 1229 -3.59 -9.22 39.30
CA LEU A 1229 -4.75 -9.62 38.51
C LEU A 1229 -5.70 -8.43 38.33
N MET A 1230 -6.09 -8.16 37.08
CA MET A 1230 -6.87 -6.98 36.70
C MET A 1230 -7.98 -7.36 35.70
N PRO A 1231 -9.11 -6.64 35.69
CA PRO A 1231 -10.07 -6.72 34.60
C PRO A 1231 -9.43 -6.19 33.30
N PRO A 1232 -9.90 -6.63 32.12
CA PRO A 1232 -9.46 -6.14 30.81
C PRO A 1232 -10.05 -4.74 30.51
N GLU A 1233 -9.99 -3.83 31.47
CA GLU A 1233 -10.52 -2.47 31.35
C GLU A 1233 -9.55 -1.56 30.60
N SER A 1234 -10.11 -0.67 29.77
CA SER A 1234 -9.39 0.39 29.06
C SER A 1234 -10.30 1.60 28.85
N LYS A 1235 -9.78 2.68 28.28
CA LYS A 1235 -10.60 3.81 27.81
C LYS A 1235 -11.77 3.38 26.92
N GLN A 1236 -11.56 2.37 26.08
CA GLN A 1236 -12.56 1.89 25.15
C GLN A 1236 -13.74 1.20 25.85
N THR A 1237 -13.47 0.40 26.89
CA THR A 1237 -14.55 -0.24 27.69
C THR A 1237 -15.31 0.80 28.53
N ARG A 1238 -14.61 1.80 29.09
CA ARG A 1238 -15.27 2.91 29.81
C ARG A 1238 -16.23 3.70 28.90
N LEU A 1239 -15.81 3.97 27.66
CA LEU A 1239 -16.65 4.62 26.66
C LEU A 1239 -17.83 3.73 26.26
N TYR A 1240 -17.60 2.43 26.03
CA TYR A 1240 -18.66 1.47 25.75
C TYR A 1240 -19.75 1.50 26.83
N GLU A 1241 -19.39 1.33 28.10
CA GLU A 1241 -20.36 1.32 29.21
C GLU A 1241 -21.13 2.63 29.32
N ARG A 1242 -20.44 3.78 29.18
CA ARG A 1242 -21.06 5.10 29.23
C ARG A 1242 -22.14 5.28 28.16
N TYR A 1243 -21.84 4.95 26.91
CA TYR A 1243 -22.75 5.22 25.79
C TYR A 1243 -23.78 4.12 25.56
N ARG A 1244 -23.48 2.87 25.94
CA ARG A 1244 -24.51 1.84 26.07
C ARG A 1244 -25.55 2.21 27.12
N GLY A 1245 -25.11 2.76 28.25
CA GLY A 1245 -26.01 3.31 29.28
C GLY A 1245 -26.91 4.45 28.75
N ARG A 1246 -26.38 5.33 27.88
CA ARG A 1246 -27.18 6.34 27.18
C ARG A 1246 -28.24 5.70 26.29
N LEU A 1247 -27.85 4.72 25.46
CA LEU A 1247 -28.76 4.03 24.55
C LEU A 1247 -29.91 3.34 25.30
N ARG A 1248 -29.59 2.60 26.38
CA ARG A 1248 -30.60 1.94 27.23
C ARG A 1248 -31.59 2.92 27.84
N LYS A 1249 -31.09 4.03 28.43
CA LYS A 1249 -31.95 5.08 28.99
C LYS A 1249 -32.91 5.66 27.94
N MET A 1250 -32.46 5.81 26.70
CA MET A 1250 -33.33 6.27 25.61
C MET A 1250 -34.40 5.25 25.26
N ASN A 1251 -34.04 3.97 25.11
CA ASN A 1251 -34.98 2.88 24.85
C ASN A 1251 -36.04 2.77 25.97
N GLU A 1252 -35.62 2.91 27.23
CA GLU A 1252 -36.52 2.93 28.39
C GLU A 1252 -37.45 4.16 28.39
N SER A 1253 -36.94 5.34 28.01
CA SER A 1253 -37.70 6.60 28.02
C SER A 1253 -38.73 6.74 26.90
N GLN A 1254 -38.52 6.06 25.76
CA GLN A 1254 -39.38 6.17 24.57
C GLN A 1254 -40.45 5.07 24.48
N GLY A 1255 -40.34 3.98 25.27
CA GLY A 1255 -41.19 2.79 25.08
C GLY A 1255 -41.05 2.21 23.67
N ASP A 1256 -42.03 1.43 23.19
CA ASP A 1256 -42.07 0.90 21.80
C ASP A 1256 -42.16 1.98 20.71
N LYS A 1257 -42.13 3.28 21.07
CA LYS A 1257 -42.03 4.40 20.13
C LYS A 1257 -40.56 4.77 19.92
N LEU A 1258 -39.74 3.83 19.44
CA LEU A 1258 -38.51 4.21 18.72
C LEU A 1258 -38.90 5.30 17.70
N PRO A 1259 -38.09 6.36 17.49
CA PRO A 1259 -38.38 7.33 16.44
C PRO A 1259 -38.54 6.53 15.17
N VAL A 1260 -39.77 6.47 14.67
CA VAL A 1260 -40.10 5.68 13.49
C VAL A 1260 -39.15 6.19 12.42
N PRO A 1261 -38.19 5.37 11.94
CA PRO A 1261 -37.35 5.78 10.84
C PRO A 1261 -38.32 6.21 9.75
N ILE A 1262 -38.14 7.40 9.16
CA ILE A 1262 -38.98 7.81 8.04
C ILE A 1262 -38.96 6.64 7.05
N PRO A 1263 -40.07 5.90 6.86
CA PRO A 1263 -39.98 4.58 6.27
C PRO A 1263 -39.32 4.65 4.90
N LEU A 1264 -38.36 3.75 4.65
CA LEU A 1264 -37.66 3.55 3.36
C LEU A 1264 -38.66 3.47 2.18
N GLU A 1265 -39.90 3.08 2.44
CA GLU A 1265 -40.98 2.94 1.47
C GLU A 1265 -41.92 4.16 1.39
N THR A 1266 -42.06 4.98 2.44
CA THR A 1266 -42.94 6.16 2.43
C THR A 1266 -42.33 7.41 1.77
N GLN A 1267 -41.08 7.30 1.31
CA GLN A 1267 -40.42 8.28 0.45
C GLN A 1267 -40.04 7.74 -0.92
N LYS A 1268 -40.44 6.50 -1.27
CA LYS A 1268 -41.02 6.40 -2.59
C LYS A 1268 -42.26 7.27 -2.49
N ALA A 1269 -42.26 8.41 -3.18
CA ALA A 1269 -43.53 8.81 -3.73
C ALA A 1269 -44.15 7.51 -4.30
N GLU A 1270 -45.35 7.11 -3.85
CA GLU A 1270 -46.29 6.50 -4.80
C GLU A 1270 -46.02 7.23 -6.11
N PRO A 1271 -45.57 6.58 -7.20
CA PRO A 1271 -44.98 7.25 -8.36
C PRO A 1271 -45.76 8.52 -8.56
N ALA A 1272 -45.18 9.66 -8.11
CA ALA A 1272 -45.98 10.81 -7.70
C ALA A 1272 -46.92 11.01 -8.85
N LYS A 1273 -48.26 10.91 -8.63
CA LYS A 1273 -49.29 11.22 -9.62
C LYS A 1273 -48.63 12.25 -10.51
N LYS A 1274 -48.24 11.84 -11.73
CA LYS A 1274 -47.32 12.64 -12.56
C LYS A 1274 -47.75 14.07 -12.32
N PRO A 1275 -46.89 14.98 -11.82
CA PRO A 1275 -47.31 16.37 -11.73
C PRO A 1275 -47.92 16.66 -13.09
N ALA A 1276 -49.13 17.24 -13.12
CA ALA A 1276 -50.07 17.20 -14.25
C ALA A 1276 -49.55 17.86 -15.55
N ASN A 1277 -48.23 17.95 -15.72
CA ASN A 1277 -47.48 18.62 -16.73
C ASN A 1277 -46.19 17.90 -17.19
N THR A 1278 -46.06 16.57 -17.08
CA THR A 1278 -45.05 15.82 -17.86
C THR A 1278 -45.71 14.87 -18.87
N ARG A 1279 -45.68 15.29 -20.14
CA ARG A 1279 -45.94 14.43 -21.30
C ARG A 1279 -44.59 13.95 -21.82
#